data_AF-A0A7Y2AEC3-F1
#
_entry.id   AF-A0A7Y2AEC3-F1
#
_cell.length_a   1.000
_cell.length_b   1.000
_cell.length_c   1.000
_cell.angle_alpha   90.00
_cell.angle_beta   90.00
_cell.angle_gamma   90.00
#
_symmetry.space_group_name_H-M   'P 1'
#
loop_
_entity.id
_entity.type
_entity.pdbx_description
1 polymer ?
#
loop_
_entity_poly.entity_id
_entity_poly.type
_entity_poly.pdbx_seq_one_letter_code
_entity_poly.pdbx_strand_id
1 'polypeptide(L)'
;MDGIPRTDSTCAQRNQFVDRRYTFLLCTIALAITSGLASSSVRAEEAHWIWASGSSIDRAIPPGQACLFRKPLNMRVESVGRIEIAADDDYELFINGNSIGKGGSPRKVDEYDITQHLQVGRNVIAVRVVNTHGETAALAARVSIKPNNADRWYTFSSDPSWRTSIDSHSMWESVVFNDRLWGSATSFGKFGETAPWDRDEEVASVTQTDQRERFQIQRGFGVQRVLDDDKVGSVIAMSFNEFGHILVSQEGGPLLLVYDRDEDGVPEHVRTYCDKVKSCQGILPLNGDVFVTGDGPDGAALYKLTDADRNGTLEKVQAIVKFKGNSGEHGPHGLRLGPDGMIYVAVGSHVQAAGERGIGDTYRDPYEGDLLPRYEDPGGHGIGIKAPGGTIIRTNTDGTVVERVAGGLRNAYDVIFNAEGGLFVHDADMEADTNTAWYRPTALMDVAEGGEFGWRTGWAKWPEHYLDRLPNLLDTGRGSPTGGVCYQHFMFPVRYQNTMFLADWSEGRILNVRLRPRGAGYVADSEVFLQGQPLNVTDIEVGPDGALYFCTGGRGTAGGVYRVIYKGEVPDRIKKLGSGIAAAVRQPQIESAWSRQAIAKIKRELGDQWSQLVAGVAYSDDNPANYRVRAMELMQLFGPVPSEELVLELSRAKNEQVRARAALLLALHPGSQTSDRLVEMLQDNDARVRRAACEAILRSDDIPATTEEIMPLLADEDRTLSFVARRVLERMPAKTFRDEVLNTADARVAICGMLALINADPTESTALEVLQRTSEMMTGFLSDADFIDALRLCQVALHRGKVDPSKVIALRDQIAEEFPASEGRMNHELIRLAAYLKADGVAERALQYIQSDAPKEDRTLVAMCLQFLSPNWTAAQRFQILKFYEEIASDTSSGSLPMYMTAVTRDFAKSLSADDAHAILEQGDVWRNAALAAIYKLKRPVDSDTAAKLRALDRKLIKDPRIGDTERRLRTGIIAMLATSNDKESSNYLRKLWRSEPERRGVIAMALAVQPEGENWDYLVRSLNILEDHTANEVVRALKSVPIATDDPMAIRQLILLGVRAEREDNGFEDVEKLLEHWTGMERPDGASDSMRPWQKWYAKMYPDRPAAELPKDDNSRWDFDQLVSYMNSDIGRFGDPIHGRSIFSKAQCASCHQFGDHGTRIGPDLSGIARRFTKREVVESILYPAHVVSDQYASKKVLTLDGRALLGLVSQKTNGDLAVRDAQNNVTIVPHNEIDQILPSTSSTMPSGLIDGLTLSEISDLMAYLGVLPPIEVATRPK
;
A
#
# COMPACT_ATOMS: atom_id res chain seq x y z
N MET A 1 -6.84 -33.66 -55.89
CA MET A 1 -5.96 -34.22 -56.93
C MET A 1 -4.74 -33.34 -57.00
N ASP A 2 -3.48 -33.72 -56.82
CA ASP A 2 -2.75 -34.96 -56.49
C ASP A 2 -1.37 -34.45 -55.99
N GLY A 3 -0.73 -34.94 -54.93
CA GLY A 3 -0.03 -36.24 -54.89
C GLY A 3 1.49 -36.10 -55.17
N ILE A 4 2.29 -35.92 -54.09
CA ILE A 4 3.52 -36.67 -53.68
C ILE A 4 4.45 -37.24 -54.81
N PRO A 5 5.82 -37.10 -54.78
CA PRO A 5 6.73 -38.00 -54.00
C PRO A 5 8.05 -37.38 -53.48
N ARG A 6 8.58 -37.76 -52.30
CA ARG A 6 9.26 -39.00 -51.83
C ARG A 6 10.67 -39.28 -52.40
N THR A 7 11.67 -39.06 -51.54
CA THR A 7 12.82 -39.94 -51.15
C THR A 7 13.64 -40.68 -52.22
N ASP A 8 14.96 -40.46 -52.30
CA ASP A 8 15.98 -41.40 -51.75
C ASP A 8 17.46 -41.08 -52.09
N SER A 9 18.32 -41.46 -51.13
CA SER A 9 19.69 -42.01 -51.26
C SER A 9 20.92 -41.12 -51.52
N THR A 10 21.65 -40.86 -50.42
CA THR A 10 23.09 -41.16 -50.18
C THR A 10 24.12 -41.05 -51.31
N CYS A 11 25.14 -40.19 -51.16
CA CYS A 11 26.49 -40.58 -50.73
C CYS A 11 27.47 -39.37 -50.70
N ALA A 12 27.99 -39.09 -49.51
CA ALA A 12 29.29 -38.47 -49.19
C ALA A 12 29.85 -37.32 -50.08
N GLN A 13 29.68 -36.08 -49.60
CA GLN A 13 30.83 -35.21 -49.30
C GLN A 13 30.46 -34.10 -48.29
N ARG A 14 31.16 -34.12 -47.15
CA ARG A 14 31.57 -33.02 -46.25
C ARG A 14 30.58 -31.91 -45.88
N ASN A 15 30.36 -31.88 -44.55
CA ASN A 15 30.22 -30.71 -43.67
C ASN A 15 28.88 -29.96 -43.66
N GLN A 16 27.92 -30.48 -42.88
CA GLN A 16 26.99 -29.66 -42.09
C GLN A 16 26.59 -30.37 -40.79
N PHE A 17 26.61 -29.58 -39.70
CA PHE A 17 25.64 -29.41 -38.61
C PHE A 17 24.76 -30.55 -38.03
N VAL A 18 24.40 -30.31 -36.75
CA VAL A 18 23.09 -30.50 -36.05
C VAL A 18 23.07 -31.50 -34.87
N ASP A 19 22.69 -30.95 -33.71
CA ASP A 19 21.78 -31.41 -32.64
C ASP A 19 22.06 -32.50 -31.56
N ARG A 20 21.51 -32.12 -30.39
CA ARG A 20 20.79 -32.86 -29.32
C ARG A 20 21.46 -34.01 -28.53
N ARG A 21 21.54 -33.74 -27.21
CA ARG A 21 21.20 -34.55 -26.01
C ARG A 21 21.39 -36.07 -26.07
N TYR A 22 22.22 -36.64 -25.18
CA TYR A 22 21.91 -37.73 -24.20
C TYR A 22 23.20 -38.29 -23.53
N THR A 23 23.30 -38.03 -22.23
CA THR A 23 23.64 -38.85 -21.04
C THR A 23 24.43 -40.19 -21.10
N PHE A 24 25.24 -40.40 -20.03
CA PHE A 24 25.92 -41.62 -19.47
C PHE A 24 27.30 -42.02 -20.08
N LEU A 25 28.39 -42.31 -19.35
CA LEU A 25 28.74 -42.34 -17.92
C LEU A 25 30.27 -42.66 -17.78
N LEU A 26 30.89 -42.25 -16.65
CA LEU A 26 32.15 -42.73 -16.03
C LEU A 26 33.53 -42.36 -16.65
N CYS A 27 34.22 -41.36 -16.07
CA CYS A 27 35.21 -41.53 -14.98
C CYS A 27 36.18 -40.33 -14.83
N THR A 28 35.79 -39.40 -13.93
CA THR A 28 36.58 -38.74 -12.87
C THR A 28 37.87 -37.93 -13.10
N ILE A 29 37.73 -36.61 -12.81
CA ILE A 29 38.53 -35.70 -11.94
C ILE A 29 39.75 -34.95 -12.54
N ALA A 30 39.55 -33.65 -12.83
CA ALA A 30 40.13 -32.51 -12.09
C ALA A 30 39.53 -31.16 -12.56
N LEU A 31 38.97 -30.39 -11.61
CA LEU A 31 38.29 -29.09 -11.76
C LEU A 31 39.27 -27.91 -12.01
N ALA A 32 38.88 -26.95 -12.88
CA ALA A 32 39.30 -25.56 -12.78
C ALA A 32 38.19 -24.61 -13.30
N ILE A 33 37.75 -23.73 -12.41
CA ILE A 33 36.57 -22.86 -12.47
C ILE A 33 36.93 -21.57 -13.21
N THR A 34 36.11 -21.16 -14.19
CA THR A 34 36.12 -19.80 -14.76
C THR A 34 34.93 -19.04 -14.21
N SER A 35 35.21 -18.12 -13.28
CA SER A 35 34.27 -17.23 -12.61
C SER A 35 33.99 -15.99 -13.47
N GLY A 36 32.74 -15.82 -13.88
CA GLY A 36 32.21 -14.55 -14.36
C GLY A 36 32.18 -13.54 -13.21
N LEU A 37 32.87 -12.42 -13.38
CA LEU A 37 32.89 -11.33 -12.41
C LEU A 37 31.55 -10.60 -12.45
N ALA A 38 30.72 -10.86 -11.44
CA ALA A 38 29.78 -9.87 -10.94
C ALA A 38 30.56 -8.57 -10.66
N SER A 39 30.13 -7.45 -11.24
CA SER A 39 30.52 -6.14 -10.73
C SER A 39 29.81 -5.95 -9.40
N SER A 40 30.44 -6.43 -8.33
CA SER A 40 30.18 -5.90 -7.00
C SER A 40 30.58 -4.42 -7.05
N SER A 41 29.59 -3.54 -7.20
CA SER A 41 29.75 -2.19 -6.65
C SER A 41 29.90 -2.39 -5.15
N VAL A 42 31.14 -2.51 -4.69
CA VAL A 42 31.46 -2.25 -3.29
C VAL A 42 30.96 -0.84 -3.06
N ARG A 43 29.78 -0.70 -2.42
CA ARG A 43 29.32 0.58 -1.87
C ARG A 43 30.51 1.12 -1.08
N ALA A 44 30.96 2.33 -1.41
CA ALA A 44 31.92 3.03 -0.57
C ALA A 44 31.39 2.99 0.86
N GLU A 45 32.20 2.56 1.84
CA GLU A 45 31.78 2.60 3.23
C GLU A 45 31.35 4.03 3.57
N GLU A 46 30.15 4.18 4.13
CA GLU A 46 29.62 5.50 4.47
C GLU A 46 30.52 6.13 5.55
N ALA A 47 30.76 7.45 5.46
CA ALA A 47 31.50 8.17 6.48
C ALA A 47 30.67 8.19 7.77
N HIS A 48 31.30 8.06 8.93
CA HIS A 48 30.64 8.22 10.21
C HIS A 48 31.08 9.54 10.85
N TRP A 49 30.20 10.17 11.62
CA TRP A 49 30.61 11.23 12.54
C TRP A 49 31.50 10.63 13.63
N ILE A 50 32.75 11.09 13.73
CA ILE A 50 33.76 10.61 14.67
C ILE A 50 34.28 11.72 15.57
N TRP A 51 34.41 11.45 16.88
CA TRP A 51 34.81 12.43 17.89
C TRP A 51 36.04 11.94 18.68
N ALA A 52 36.60 12.77 19.57
CA ALA A 52 37.70 12.39 20.46
C ALA A 52 37.40 11.13 21.29
N SER A 53 38.42 10.30 21.54
CA SER A 53 38.30 9.10 22.36
C SER A 53 37.89 9.46 23.79
N GLY A 54 36.79 8.89 24.26
CA GLY A 54 36.27 9.13 25.61
C GLY A 54 35.36 10.36 25.75
N SER A 55 35.06 11.05 24.64
CA SER A 55 33.97 12.04 24.54
C SER A 55 32.63 11.32 24.24
N SER A 56 31.59 11.66 25.00
CA SER A 56 30.18 11.30 24.78
C SER A 56 29.34 12.58 24.93
N ILE A 57 28.03 12.52 24.67
CA ILE A 57 27.10 13.62 25.04
C ILE A 57 27.28 14.05 26.52
N ASP A 58 27.71 13.13 27.39
CA ASP A 58 27.89 13.35 28.83
C ASP A 58 29.31 13.83 29.22
N ARG A 59 30.22 13.97 28.24
CA ARG A 59 31.59 14.48 28.41
C ARG A 59 31.93 15.46 27.28
N ALA A 60 31.36 16.65 27.39
CA ALA A 60 31.47 17.75 26.45
C ALA A 60 32.92 18.17 26.16
N ILE A 61 33.20 18.53 24.90
CA ILE A 61 34.37 19.33 24.51
C ILE A 61 33.92 20.79 24.68
N PRO A 62 34.51 21.62 25.55
CA PRO A 62 34.07 23.01 25.72
C PRO A 62 34.39 23.87 24.49
N PRO A 63 33.64 24.96 24.26
CA PRO A 63 33.97 25.95 23.23
C PRO A 63 35.40 26.48 23.40
N GLY A 64 36.15 26.54 22.30
CA GLY A 64 37.56 26.89 22.22
C GLY A 64 38.54 25.72 22.28
N GLN A 65 38.09 24.50 22.60
CA GLN A 65 38.94 23.31 22.59
C GLN A 65 38.91 22.60 21.22
N ALA A 66 40.08 22.10 20.79
CA ALA A 66 40.24 21.41 19.52
C ALA A 66 40.37 19.89 19.69
N CYS A 67 39.70 19.15 18.82
CA CYS A 67 39.87 17.72 18.60
C CYS A 67 40.73 17.49 17.35
N LEU A 68 41.82 16.75 17.50
CA LEU A 68 42.77 16.44 16.44
C LEU A 68 42.54 15.01 15.96
N PHE A 69 42.29 14.82 14.67
CA PHE A 69 42.08 13.52 14.03
C PHE A 69 43.20 13.21 13.04
N ARG A 70 43.64 11.95 12.99
CA ARG A 70 44.69 11.45 12.09
C ARG A 70 44.35 10.10 11.46
N LYS A 71 44.56 9.99 10.16
CA LYS A 71 44.47 8.73 9.39
C LYS A 71 45.76 8.51 8.58
N PRO A 72 46.62 7.57 8.98
CA PRO A 72 47.79 7.20 8.18
C PRO A 72 47.38 6.33 6.99
N LEU A 73 47.92 6.65 5.81
CA LEU A 73 47.74 5.88 4.58
C LEU A 73 49.11 5.58 3.96
N ASN A 74 49.32 4.35 3.49
CA ASN A 74 50.55 3.96 2.81
C ASN A 74 50.26 3.70 1.33
N MET A 75 50.86 4.47 0.44
CA MET A 75 50.74 4.32 -1.00
C MET A 75 52.00 3.67 -1.57
N ARG A 76 51.83 2.66 -2.44
CA ARG A 76 52.95 1.95 -3.08
C ARG A 76 53.34 2.53 -4.45
N VAL A 77 52.47 3.36 -5.03
CA VAL A 77 52.63 4.01 -6.33
C VAL A 77 52.01 5.40 -6.26
N GLU A 78 52.31 6.25 -7.23
CA GLU A 78 51.64 7.54 -7.39
C GLU A 78 50.13 7.32 -7.55
N SER A 79 49.35 8.18 -6.91
CA SER A 79 47.90 8.05 -6.81
C SER A 79 47.25 9.43 -6.91
N VAL A 80 46.08 9.50 -7.54
CA VAL A 80 45.20 10.68 -7.46
C VAL A 80 44.29 10.55 -6.24
N GLY A 81 43.95 11.65 -5.61
CA GLY A 81 43.20 11.63 -4.36
C GLY A 81 42.32 12.83 -4.16
N ARG A 82 41.16 12.61 -3.54
CA ARG A 82 40.23 13.65 -3.10
C ARG A 82 39.73 13.34 -1.69
N ILE A 83 39.33 14.37 -0.97
CA ILE A 83 38.71 14.23 0.35
C ILE A 83 37.44 15.09 0.42
N GLU A 84 36.36 14.45 0.84
CA GLU A 84 35.11 15.08 1.23
C GLU A 84 35.09 15.19 2.77
N ILE A 85 34.79 16.35 3.33
CA ILE A 85 34.89 16.59 4.78
C ILE A 85 33.77 17.52 5.26
N ALA A 86 33.20 17.20 6.41
CA ALA A 86 32.30 18.03 7.19
C ALA A 86 32.69 17.94 8.66
N ALA A 87 32.49 19.01 9.42
CA ALA A 87 32.76 19.05 10.85
C ALA A 87 31.60 19.74 11.56
N ASP A 88 31.42 19.47 12.85
CA ASP A 88 30.34 20.11 13.61
C ASP A 88 30.46 21.64 13.66
N ASP A 89 31.67 22.11 13.90
CA ASP A 89 32.04 23.52 13.90
C ASP A 89 33.25 23.67 12.94
N ASP A 90 34.22 24.53 13.24
CA ASP A 90 35.35 24.83 12.38
C ASP A 90 36.34 23.64 12.27
N TYR A 91 36.77 23.32 11.05
CA TYR A 91 37.87 22.40 10.80
C TYR A 91 38.99 23.01 9.96
N GLU A 92 40.20 22.51 10.17
CA GLU A 92 41.37 22.72 9.31
C GLU A 92 41.92 21.36 8.86
N LEU A 93 42.08 21.20 7.54
CA LEU A 93 42.58 19.98 6.90
C LEU A 93 44.05 20.12 6.49
N PHE A 94 44.83 19.09 6.82
CA PHE A 94 46.24 18.97 6.45
C PHE A 94 46.55 17.62 5.80
N ILE A 95 47.43 17.63 4.81
CA ILE A 95 47.99 16.42 4.18
C ILE A 95 49.51 16.51 4.27
N ASN A 96 50.13 15.56 4.97
CA ASN A 96 51.59 15.50 5.17
C ASN A 96 52.20 16.79 5.73
N GLY A 97 51.44 17.56 6.52
CA GLY A 97 51.84 18.83 7.11
C GLY A 97 51.52 20.07 6.27
N ASN A 98 50.99 19.92 5.05
CA ASN A 98 50.53 21.05 4.23
C ASN A 98 49.06 21.34 4.51
N SER A 99 48.71 22.60 4.78
CA SER A 99 47.31 23.03 4.92
C SER A 99 46.61 23.03 3.56
N ILE A 100 45.48 22.32 3.47
CA ILE A 100 44.71 22.13 2.23
C ILE A 100 43.46 23.01 2.20
N GLY A 101 42.79 23.15 3.35
CA GLY A 101 41.54 23.88 3.42
C GLY A 101 40.98 23.97 4.83
N LYS A 102 39.94 24.78 4.97
CA LYS A 102 39.19 24.98 6.20
C LYS A 102 37.71 25.20 5.89
N GLY A 103 36.84 24.76 6.79
CA GLY A 103 35.39 24.90 6.70
C GLY A 103 34.77 24.81 8.09
N GLY A 104 33.45 24.83 8.22
CA GLY A 104 32.84 25.02 9.53
C GLY A 104 31.37 24.64 9.69
N SER A 105 30.87 23.68 8.91
CA SER A 105 29.43 23.35 8.91
C SER A 105 29.19 21.84 8.91
N PRO A 106 28.26 21.34 9.76
CA PRO A 106 27.92 19.93 9.77
C PRO A 106 27.01 19.54 8.61
N ARG A 107 26.42 20.54 7.94
CA ARG A 107 25.45 20.37 6.84
C ARG A 107 26.07 20.54 5.45
N LYS A 108 27.31 21.06 5.37
CA LYS A 108 28.02 21.28 4.11
C LYS A 108 29.26 20.40 4.06
N VAL A 109 29.30 19.50 3.08
CA VAL A 109 30.50 18.73 2.75
C VAL A 109 31.37 19.56 1.82
N ASP A 110 32.58 19.91 2.27
CA ASP A 110 33.58 20.50 1.40
C ASP A 110 34.41 19.39 0.74
N GLU A 111 34.71 19.53 -0.56
CA GLU A 111 35.55 18.60 -1.31
C GLU A 111 36.88 19.28 -1.69
N TYR A 112 37.99 18.59 -1.43
CA TYR A 112 39.34 19.04 -1.79
C TYR A 112 40.05 18.00 -2.65
N ASP A 113 40.68 18.43 -3.75
CA ASP A 113 41.66 17.63 -4.47
C ASP A 113 42.99 17.64 -3.70
N ILE A 114 43.44 16.46 -3.27
CA ILE A 114 44.66 16.27 -2.49
C ILE A 114 45.78 15.62 -3.31
N THR A 115 45.58 15.41 -4.61
CA THR A 115 46.49 14.68 -5.50
C THR A 115 47.93 15.17 -5.43
N GLN A 116 48.15 16.48 -5.45
CA GLN A 116 49.51 17.07 -5.46
C GLN A 116 50.23 16.99 -4.11
N HIS A 117 49.52 16.63 -3.03
CA HIS A 117 50.06 16.56 -1.66
C HIS A 117 50.33 15.12 -1.21
N LEU A 118 50.02 14.15 -2.06
CA LEU A 118 50.25 12.72 -1.85
C LEU A 118 51.64 12.30 -2.36
N GLN A 119 52.31 11.41 -1.64
CA GLN A 119 53.63 10.88 -2.00
C GLN A 119 53.67 9.35 -2.01
N VAL A 120 54.54 8.73 -2.80
CA VAL A 120 54.79 7.29 -2.70
C VAL A 120 55.44 6.99 -1.35
N GLY A 121 54.81 6.15 -0.53
CA GLY A 121 55.21 5.87 0.86
C GLY A 121 54.13 6.25 1.87
N ARG A 122 54.57 6.60 3.09
CA ARG A 122 53.66 6.96 4.20
C ARG A 122 53.11 8.37 4.01
N ASN A 123 51.79 8.48 4.14
CA ASN A 123 51.03 9.71 4.11
C ASN A 123 50.18 9.80 5.36
N VAL A 124 49.87 11.01 5.79
CA VAL A 124 48.97 11.27 6.92
C VAL A 124 47.97 12.33 6.52
N ILE A 125 46.70 12.00 6.76
CA ILE A 125 45.58 12.94 6.70
C ILE A 125 45.32 13.38 8.12
N ALA A 126 45.40 14.68 8.36
CA ALA A 126 45.26 15.25 9.68
C ALA A 126 44.20 16.36 9.65
N VAL A 127 43.26 16.32 10.59
CA VAL A 127 42.16 17.29 10.67
C VAL A 127 42.06 17.81 12.08
N ARG A 128 42.07 19.13 12.24
CA ARG A 128 41.81 19.80 13.51
C ARG A 128 40.38 20.30 13.46
N VAL A 129 39.52 19.83 14.35
CA VAL A 129 38.16 20.37 14.54
C VAL A 129 38.15 21.18 15.82
N VAL A 130 37.72 22.43 15.78
CA VAL A 130 37.61 23.32 16.94
C VAL A 130 36.13 23.43 17.29
N ASN A 131 35.75 23.07 18.51
CA ASN A 131 34.43 23.45 19.00
C ASN A 131 34.43 24.97 19.16
N THR A 132 33.58 25.68 18.44
CA THR A 132 33.36 27.12 18.56
C THR A 132 32.09 27.44 19.35
N HIS A 133 31.13 26.51 19.43
CA HIS A 133 29.87 26.66 20.15
C HIS A 133 29.23 25.30 20.52
N GLY A 134 28.58 25.20 21.68
CA GLY A 134 27.94 23.96 22.13
C GLY A 134 28.91 22.99 22.82
N GLU A 135 28.58 21.70 22.85
CA GLU A 135 29.27 20.72 23.70
C GLU A 135 30.18 19.75 22.95
N THR A 136 30.39 19.90 21.63
CA THR A 136 31.20 18.90 20.91
C THR A 136 31.97 19.39 19.68
N ALA A 137 32.88 18.55 19.17
CA ALA A 137 33.75 18.80 18.01
C ALA A 137 33.86 17.52 17.15
N ALA A 138 32.90 17.33 16.24
CA ALA A 138 32.77 16.12 15.43
C ALA A 138 33.39 16.26 14.04
N LEU A 139 33.88 15.15 13.46
CA LEU A 139 34.38 15.06 12.09
C LEU A 139 33.66 13.97 11.31
N ALA A 140 33.25 14.25 10.08
CA ALA A 140 32.96 13.24 9.08
C ALA A 140 33.84 13.49 7.85
N ALA A 141 34.57 12.48 7.38
CA ALA A 141 35.47 12.62 6.26
C ALA A 141 35.48 11.35 5.39
N ARG A 142 35.50 11.53 4.07
CA ARG A 142 35.66 10.45 3.10
C ARG A 142 36.87 10.73 2.23
N VAL A 143 37.93 9.94 2.41
CA VAL A 143 39.15 10.07 1.63
C VAL A 143 39.11 9.04 0.50
N SER A 144 39.06 9.49 -0.75
CA SER A 144 39.09 8.59 -1.91
C SER A 144 40.43 8.69 -2.62
N ILE A 145 41.12 7.56 -2.79
CA ILE A 145 42.43 7.45 -3.44
C ILE A 145 42.35 6.45 -4.60
N LYS A 146 42.83 6.83 -5.78
CA LYS A 146 42.99 5.94 -6.93
C LYS A 146 44.47 5.83 -7.31
N PRO A 147 45.12 4.67 -7.04
CA PRO A 147 46.45 4.38 -7.55
C PRO A 147 46.51 4.45 -9.08
N ASN A 148 47.55 5.06 -9.66
CA ASN A 148 47.64 5.23 -11.11
C ASN A 148 47.69 3.89 -11.89
N ASN A 149 48.03 2.79 -11.22
CA ASN A 149 48.06 1.44 -11.79
C ASN A 149 46.78 0.62 -11.53
N ALA A 150 45.72 1.22 -10.99
CA ALA A 150 44.46 0.56 -10.70
C ALA A 150 43.28 1.40 -11.20
N ASP A 151 42.30 0.77 -11.84
CA ASP A 151 41.13 1.48 -12.37
C ASP A 151 40.06 1.82 -11.33
N ARG A 152 40.20 1.30 -10.10
CA ARG A 152 39.25 1.50 -9.01
C ARG A 152 39.72 2.52 -7.97
N TRP A 153 38.76 3.27 -7.43
CA TRP A 153 38.96 4.13 -6.25
C TRP A 153 38.88 3.29 -4.97
N TYR A 154 39.72 3.64 -4.00
CA TYR A 154 39.69 3.11 -2.65
C TYR A 154 39.29 4.23 -1.70
N THR A 155 38.27 3.97 -0.88
CA THR A 155 37.73 4.97 0.03
C THR A 155 38.08 4.60 1.46
N PHE A 156 38.58 5.58 2.22
CA PHE A 156 38.88 5.50 3.64
C PHE A 156 38.00 6.51 4.37
N SER A 157 36.87 6.02 4.85
CA SER A 157 35.87 6.81 5.54
C SER A 157 36.25 7.06 7.00
N SER A 158 35.69 8.12 7.59
CA SER A 158 35.77 8.39 9.02
C SER A 158 35.02 7.30 9.76
N ASP A 159 35.74 6.63 10.66
CA ASP A 159 35.28 5.48 11.43
C ASP A 159 36.16 5.40 12.71
N PRO A 160 35.89 4.45 13.63
CA PRO A 160 36.70 4.31 14.83
C PRO A 160 38.17 3.96 14.60
N SER A 161 38.61 3.65 13.37
CA SER A 161 40.02 3.38 13.07
C SER A 161 40.87 4.65 12.90
N TRP A 162 40.25 5.84 12.90
CA TRP A 162 40.96 7.12 12.97
C TRP A 162 41.55 7.33 14.37
N ARG A 163 42.74 7.92 14.43
CA ARG A 163 43.40 8.27 15.70
C ARG A 163 43.00 9.67 16.12
N THR A 164 42.83 9.89 17.41
CA THR A 164 42.37 11.20 17.90
C THR A 164 43.01 11.61 19.22
N SER A 165 43.17 12.92 19.43
CA SER A 165 43.64 13.53 20.68
C SER A 165 43.05 14.93 20.86
N ILE A 166 42.85 15.36 22.11
CA ILE A 166 42.44 16.72 22.47
C ILE A 166 43.61 17.60 22.93
N ASP A 167 44.81 17.02 23.02
CA ASP A 167 46.02 17.71 23.46
C ASP A 167 46.78 18.26 22.25
N SER A 168 47.22 19.51 22.31
CA SER A 168 48.02 20.12 21.26
C SER A 168 49.44 19.55 21.25
N HIS A 169 49.85 18.96 20.13
CA HIS A 169 51.19 18.39 19.94
C HIS A 169 51.88 19.11 18.77
N SER A 170 53.19 19.34 18.84
CA SER A 170 53.92 19.91 17.70
C SER A 170 54.07 18.87 16.58
N MET A 171 53.99 19.33 15.32
CA MET A 171 54.17 18.51 14.11
C MET A 171 53.14 17.38 13.92
N TRP A 172 52.02 17.39 14.67
CA TRP A 172 50.97 16.37 14.60
C TRP A 172 50.24 16.32 13.25
N GLU A 173 50.40 17.31 12.39
CA GLU A 173 49.88 17.30 11.02
C GLU A 173 50.78 16.53 10.03
N SER A 174 52.00 16.18 10.44
CA SER A 174 53.04 15.62 9.58
C SER A 174 53.24 14.10 9.74
N VAL A 175 53.91 13.49 8.74
CA VAL A 175 54.23 12.05 8.72
C VAL A 175 55.28 11.61 9.74
N VAL A 176 56.06 12.54 10.29
CA VAL A 176 57.12 12.24 11.27
C VAL A 176 56.58 12.07 12.69
N PHE A 177 55.39 12.59 12.97
CA PHE A 177 54.76 12.45 14.28
C PHE A 177 54.21 11.04 14.49
N ASN A 178 54.46 10.48 15.67
CA ASN A 178 54.05 9.14 16.07
C ASN A 178 52.77 9.20 16.93
N ASP A 179 51.64 8.87 16.31
CA ASP A 179 50.30 8.84 16.90
C ASP A 179 49.98 7.54 17.67
N ARG A 180 50.97 6.68 17.97
CA ARG A 180 50.74 5.40 18.66
C ARG A 180 50.16 5.55 20.07
N LEU A 181 50.38 6.69 20.73
CA LEU A 181 49.83 6.99 22.05
C LEU A 181 48.44 7.66 21.98
N TRP A 182 47.94 7.99 20.77
CA TRP A 182 46.62 8.56 20.59
C TRP A 182 45.53 7.47 20.67
N GLY A 183 44.37 7.87 21.20
CA GLY A 183 43.18 7.04 21.26
C GLY A 183 42.58 6.80 19.86
N SER A 184 41.62 5.88 19.78
CA SER A 184 40.83 5.61 18.57
C SER A 184 39.51 6.39 18.61
N ALA A 185 39.12 7.03 17.52
CA ALA A 185 37.96 7.89 17.49
C ALA A 185 36.66 7.13 17.85
N THR A 186 35.71 7.81 18.47
CA THR A 186 34.40 7.23 18.79
C THR A 186 33.44 7.56 17.64
N SER A 187 32.75 6.56 17.08
CA SER A 187 31.74 6.77 16.03
C SER A 187 30.36 7.03 16.64
N PHE A 188 29.70 8.10 16.21
CA PHE A 188 28.37 8.51 16.67
C PHE A 188 27.22 8.05 15.76
N GLY A 189 27.52 7.79 14.48
CA GLY A 189 26.53 7.35 13.51
C GLY A 189 26.94 7.72 12.10
N LYS A 190 26.18 7.24 11.12
CA LYS A 190 26.48 7.47 9.71
C LYS A 190 26.20 8.93 9.32
N PHE A 191 27.14 9.51 8.58
CA PHE A 191 27.01 10.82 7.99
C PHE A 191 25.83 10.84 7.00
N GLY A 192 24.83 11.69 7.27
CA GLY A 192 23.57 11.80 6.51
C GLY A 192 22.35 11.14 7.20
N GLU A 193 22.57 10.16 8.07
CA GLU A 193 21.51 9.55 8.91
C GLU A 193 21.56 10.09 10.35
N THR A 194 22.71 10.60 10.77
CA THR A 194 22.98 11.12 12.11
C THR A 194 23.54 12.53 11.99
N ALA A 195 22.96 13.49 12.71
CA ALA A 195 23.54 14.83 12.88
C ALA A 195 24.30 14.90 14.22
N PRO A 196 25.42 15.64 14.30
CA PRO A 196 26.06 15.97 15.56
C PRO A 196 25.15 16.94 16.36
N TRP A 197 24.30 16.37 17.24
CA TRP A 197 23.41 16.98 18.26
C TRP A 197 22.41 18.09 17.84
N ASP A 198 21.16 17.92 18.30
CA ASP A 198 20.07 18.90 18.17
C ASP A 198 20.38 20.16 18.99
N ARG A 199 20.51 21.29 18.29
CA ARG A 199 20.49 22.64 18.88
C ARG A 199 19.08 23.20 18.69
N ASP A 200 18.32 23.29 19.78
CA ASP A 200 17.06 24.03 19.88
C ASP A 200 17.33 25.54 19.78
N GLU A 201 17.49 26.09 18.58
CA GLU A 201 17.29 27.53 18.33
C GLU A 201 16.55 27.76 17.00
N GLU A 202 15.40 28.41 17.12
CA GLU A 202 14.46 28.79 16.06
C GLU A 202 15.03 29.81 15.07
N VAL A 203 14.66 29.59 13.80
CA VAL A 203 14.18 30.60 12.83
C VAL A 203 15.05 31.84 12.63
N ALA A 204 15.86 31.81 11.57
CA ALA A 204 15.86 32.80 10.48
C ALA A 204 17.07 32.56 9.56
N SER A 205 16.86 32.74 8.25
CA SER A 205 17.89 32.76 7.19
C SER A 205 18.22 31.45 6.46
N VAL A 206 17.22 30.66 6.06
CA VAL A 206 17.39 29.79 4.88
C VAL A 206 17.12 30.60 3.61
N THR A 207 18.11 31.41 3.21
CA THR A 207 18.11 32.04 1.89
C THR A 207 18.70 31.06 0.87
N GLN A 208 17.82 30.52 0.02
CA GLN A 208 18.03 30.15 -1.38
C GLN A 208 19.01 29.04 -1.83
N THR A 209 19.73 28.30 -0.96
CA THR A 209 20.78 27.37 -1.48
C THR A 209 20.48 25.85 -1.42
N ASP A 210 19.55 25.36 -0.57
CA ASP A 210 19.33 23.91 -0.35
C ASP A 210 18.33 23.19 -1.28
N GLN A 211 17.66 23.87 -2.21
CA GLN A 211 16.65 23.22 -3.07
C GLN A 211 17.23 22.22 -4.09
N ARG A 212 18.55 22.03 -4.17
CA ARG A 212 19.19 21.17 -5.19
C ARG A 212 19.35 19.69 -4.81
N GLU A 213 19.22 19.29 -3.54
CA GLU A 213 19.43 17.89 -3.13
C GLU A 213 18.15 17.05 -2.95
N ARG A 214 17.00 17.67 -2.62
CA ARG A 214 15.72 16.95 -2.41
C ARG A 214 15.14 16.34 -3.69
N PHE A 215 15.35 16.99 -4.84
CA PHE A 215 14.73 16.61 -6.12
C PHE A 215 15.78 16.24 -7.16
N GLN A 216 15.61 15.08 -7.78
CA GLN A 216 16.31 14.72 -9.00
C GLN A 216 15.38 14.98 -10.19
N ILE A 217 15.81 15.84 -11.11
CA ILE A 217 14.98 16.30 -12.22
C ILE A 217 15.75 16.29 -13.53
N GLN A 218 15.03 16.18 -14.65
CA GLN A 218 15.60 16.27 -15.99
C GLN A 218 16.44 17.54 -16.18
N ARG A 219 17.52 17.42 -16.95
CA ARG A 219 18.46 18.52 -17.21
C ARG A 219 17.75 19.73 -17.81
N GLY A 220 18.16 20.92 -17.37
CA GLY A 220 17.60 22.18 -17.84
C GLY A 220 16.39 22.67 -17.05
N PHE A 221 15.95 21.95 -16.02
CA PHE A 221 14.84 22.36 -15.16
C PHE A 221 15.29 22.75 -13.74
N GLY A 222 14.43 23.45 -13.01
CA GLY A 222 14.56 23.67 -11.57
C GLY A 222 13.22 23.57 -10.89
N VAL A 223 13.25 23.08 -9.65
CA VAL A 223 12.09 23.06 -8.76
C VAL A 223 12.19 24.28 -7.84
N GLN A 224 11.10 25.01 -7.70
CA GLN A 224 10.93 26.10 -6.74
C GLN A 224 9.75 25.77 -5.84
N ARG A 225 9.95 25.83 -4.53
CA ARG A 225 8.84 25.79 -3.55
C ARG A 225 8.04 27.09 -3.61
N VAL A 226 6.73 26.97 -3.68
CA VAL A 226 5.76 28.07 -3.75
C VAL A 226 5.11 28.27 -2.39
N LEU A 227 4.64 27.18 -1.76
CA LEU A 227 4.06 27.20 -0.41
C LEU A 227 4.62 26.06 0.45
N ASP A 228 4.74 26.37 1.74
CA ASP A 228 5.14 25.47 2.80
C ASP A 228 3.94 24.77 3.45
N ASP A 229 4.21 23.62 4.08
CA ASP A 229 3.22 22.77 4.74
C ASP A 229 2.59 23.45 5.97
N ASP A 230 3.29 24.36 6.63
CA ASP A 230 2.74 25.18 7.72
C ASP A 230 1.56 26.06 7.26
N LYS A 231 1.56 26.50 6.00
CA LYS A 231 0.52 27.35 5.41
C LYS A 231 -0.68 26.57 4.87
N VAL A 232 -0.46 25.40 4.27
CA VAL A 232 -1.50 24.66 3.54
C VAL A 232 -1.81 23.28 4.12
N GLY A 233 -1.01 22.77 5.06
CA GLY A 233 -1.10 21.41 5.56
C GLY A 233 -0.81 20.36 4.47
N SER A 234 -1.32 19.15 4.68
CA SER A 234 -1.32 18.07 3.67
C SER A 234 -2.25 18.44 2.52
N VAL A 235 -1.73 18.50 1.29
CA VAL A 235 -2.51 18.89 0.09
C VAL A 235 -2.80 17.66 -0.77
N ILE A 236 -4.04 17.53 -1.25
CA ILE A 236 -4.48 16.36 -2.04
C ILE A 236 -4.90 16.69 -3.48
N ALA A 237 -5.27 17.94 -3.76
CA ALA A 237 -5.67 18.38 -5.10
C ALA A 237 -5.42 19.87 -5.29
N MET A 238 -5.22 20.31 -6.54
CA MET A 238 -5.15 21.74 -6.87
C MET A 238 -5.62 22.06 -8.29
N SER A 239 -6.05 23.31 -8.51
CA SER A 239 -6.35 23.82 -9.85
C SER A 239 -6.17 25.33 -9.92
N PHE A 240 -5.90 25.87 -11.11
CA PHE A 240 -5.90 27.32 -11.33
C PHE A 240 -7.29 27.84 -11.69
N ASN A 241 -7.69 28.97 -11.11
CA ASN A 241 -8.92 29.69 -11.51
C ASN A 241 -8.67 30.65 -12.68
N GLU A 242 -9.71 31.38 -13.11
CA GLU A 242 -9.68 32.31 -14.24
C GLU A 242 -8.72 33.51 -14.08
N PHE A 243 -8.26 33.77 -12.86
CA PHE A 243 -7.33 34.85 -12.54
C PHE A 243 -5.89 34.36 -12.40
N GLY A 244 -5.64 33.06 -12.52
CA GLY A 244 -4.32 32.47 -12.28
C GLY A 244 -3.99 32.25 -10.80
N HIS A 245 -4.98 32.34 -9.90
CA HIS A 245 -4.84 31.95 -8.51
C HIS A 245 -4.97 30.44 -8.36
N ILE A 246 -4.33 29.86 -7.34
CA ILE A 246 -4.33 28.41 -7.08
C ILE A 246 -5.43 28.10 -6.06
N LEU A 247 -6.34 27.21 -6.41
CA LEU A 247 -7.23 26.55 -5.46
C LEU A 247 -6.56 25.27 -4.98
N VAL A 248 -6.49 25.07 -3.66
CA VAL A 248 -5.75 23.97 -3.04
C VAL A 248 -6.64 23.26 -2.02
N SER A 249 -6.75 21.95 -2.12
CA SER A 249 -7.54 21.13 -1.19
C SER A 249 -6.67 20.60 -0.05
N GLN A 250 -7.04 20.94 1.18
CA GLN A 250 -6.39 20.42 2.38
C GLN A 250 -7.03 19.07 2.79
N GLU A 251 -6.20 18.06 3.06
CA GLU A 251 -6.63 16.75 3.54
C GLU A 251 -7.40 16.86 4.85
N GLY A 252 -8.63 16.33 4.91
CA GLY A 252 -9.53 16.46 6.06
C GLY A 252 -10.04 17.89 6.32
N GLY A 253 -9.63 18.85 5.49
CA GLY A 253 -9.79 20.28 5.68
C GLY A 253 -10.55 20.96 4.54
N PRO A 254 -10.56 22.30 4.54
CA PRO A 254 -11.25 23.13 3.56
C PRO A 254 -10.54 23.19 2.19
N LEU A 255 -11.25 23.76 1.21
CA LEU A 255 -10.67 24.30 -0.01
C LEU A 255 -10.10 25.70 0.28
N LEU A 256 -8.83 25.90 -0.08
CA LEU A 256 -8.07 27.13 0.12
C LEU A 256 -7.88 27.86 -1.22
N LEU A 257 -7.79 29.19 -1.18
CA LEU A 257 -7.40 30.05 -2.29
C LEU A 257 -6.02 30.65 -1.99
N VAL A 258 -5.09 30.44 -2.91
CA VAL A 258 -3.73 30.96 -2.89
C VAL A 258 -3.55 31.96 -4.03
N TYR A 259 -3.06 33.16 -3.70
CA TYR A 259 -2.87 34.23 -4.67
C TYR A 259 -1.62 35.04 -4.35
N ASP A 260 -1.10 35.70 -5.37
CA ASP A 260 0.00 36.65 -5.31
C ASP A 260 -0.62 38.04 -5.09
N ARG A 261 -0.30 38.69 -3.98
CA ARG A 261 -0.89 39.99 -3.62
C ARG A 261 0.00 41.16 -4.04
N ASP A 262 1.31 40.97 -4.09
CA ASP A 262 2.27 42.03 -4.41
C ASP A 262 2.71 42.03 -5.88
N GLU A 263 2.17 41.08 -6.66
CA GLU A 263 2.37 40.88 -8.10
C GLU A 263 3.83 40.57 -8.46
N ASP A 264 4.58 39.91 -7.57
CA ASP A 264 5.97 39.51 -7.78
C ASP A 264 6.15 38.22 -8.62
N GLY A 265 5.05 37.51 -8.89
CA GLY A 265 5.00 36.25 -9.63
C GLY A 265 5.13 34.99 -8.78
N VAL A 266 5.04 35.08 -7.45
CA VAL A 266 5.09 33.96 -6.49
C VAL A 266 3.89 34.04 -5.53
N PRO A 267 2.84 33.21 -5.70
CA PRO A 267 1.68 33.26 -4.83
C PRO A 267 2.01 32.74 -3.43
N GLU A 268 1.84 33.59 -2.42
CA GLU A 268 2.30 33.37 -1.04
C GLU A 268 1.21 33.62 0.02
N HIS A 269 0.10 34.24 -0.36
CA HIS A 269 -1.05 34.48 0.48
C HIS A 269 -2.09 33.37 0.38
N VAL A 270 -2.59 32.90 1.52
CA VAL A 270 -3.58 31.81 1.62
C VAL A 270 -4.79 32.32 2.40
N ARG A 271 -5.99 31.98 1.92
CA ARG A 271 -7.25 32.13 2.68
C ARG A 271 -8.20 30.97 2.40
N THR A 272 -9.13 30.72 3.31
CA THR A 272 -10.20 29.76 3.09
C THR A 272 -11.12 30.23 1.95
N TYR A 273 -11.36 29.35 0.98
CA TYR A 273 -12.31 29.55 -0.11
C TYR A 273 -13.65 28.86 0.18
N CYS A 274 -13.61 27.59 0.62
CA CYS A 274 -14.78 26.83 1.05
C CYS A 274 -14.43 25.93 2.24
N ASP A 275 -15.18 26.03 3.34
CA ASP A 275 -15.08 25.12 4.49
C ASP A 275 -16.24 24.12 4.60
N LYS A 276 -17.24 24.26 3.74
CA LYS A 276 -18.45 23.42 3.71
C LYS A 276 -18.25 22.09 3.00
N VAL A 277 -17.32 22.02 2.04
CA VAL A 277 -16.93 20.80 1.35
C VAL A 277 -15.47 20.52 1.71
N LYS A 278 -15.23 19.35 2.29
CA LYS A 278 -13.91 18.95 2.80
C LYS A 278 -13.28 17.89 1.93
N SER A 279 -11.95 17.78 2.02
CA SER A 279 -11.15 16.78 1.30
C SER A 279 -11.51 16.73 -0.18
N CYS A 280 -11.54 17.89 -0.84
CA CYS A 280 -11.89 17.94 -2.26
C CYS A 280 -10.81 17.19 -3.07
N GLN A 281 -11.20 16.16 -3.84
CA GLN A 281 -10.26 15.34 -4.61
C GLN A 281 -10.13 15.79 -6.06
N GLY A 282 -11.18 16.39 -6.62
CA GLY A 282 -11.18 17.04 -7.93
C GLY A 282 -11.63 18.48 -7.82
N ILE A 283 -11.01 19.38 -8.59
CA ILE A 283 -11.31 20.81 -8.60
C ILE A 283 -11.37 21.29 -10.06
N LEU A 284 -12.50 21.88 -10.47
CA LEU A 284 -12.69 22.43 -11.80
C LEU A 284 -13.32 23.83 -11.74
N PRO A 285 -12.53 24.91 -11.90
CA PRO A 285 -13.05 26.25 -12.08
C PRO A 285 -13.62 26.43 -13.49
N LEU A 286 -14.87 26.89 -13.56
CA LEU A 286 -15.60 27.03 -14.81
C LEU A 286 -16.61 28.18 -14.74
N ASN A 287 -16.42 29.19 -15.59
CA ASN A 287 -17.34 30.32 -15.78
C ASN A 287 -17.64 31.13 -14.49
N GLY A 288 -16.68 31.20 -13.56
CA GLY A 288 -16.84 31.89 -12.27
C GLY A 288 -17.44 31.02 -11.16
N ASP A 289 -17.89 29.82 -11.48
CA ASP A 289 -18.21 28.78 -10.49
C ASP A 289 -17.00 27.84 -10.30
N VAL A 290 -16.96 27.13 -9.17
CA VAL A 290 -15.98 26.06 -8.91
C VAL A 290 -16.71 24.75 -8.66
N PHE A 291 -16.36 23.71 -9.40
CA PHE A 291 -16.90 22.37 -9.23
C PHE A 291 -15.90 21.52 -8.47
N VAL A 292 -16.37 20.78 -7.46
CA VAL A 292 -15.50 19.90 -6.65
C VAL A 292 -16.13 18.56 -6.34
N THR A 293 -15.34 17.49 -6.34
CA THR A 293 -15.72 16.22 -5.70
C THR A 293 -15.20 16.23 -4.27
N GLY A 294 -16.02 15.86 -3.30
CA GLY A 294 -15.61 15.84 -1.89
C GLY A 294 -16.77 15.55 -0.94
N ASP A 295 -16.50 15.67 0.36
CA ASP A 295 -17.49 15.43 1.40
C ASP A 295 -18.09 16.76 1.88
N GLY A 296 -19.36 16.97 1.56
CA GLY A 296 -20.08 18.19 1.91
C GLY A 296 -21.37 17.94 2.69
N PRO A 297 -22.29 18.93 2.74
CA PRO A 297 -23.54 18.84 3.53
C PRO A 297 -24.47 17.67 3.14
N ASP A 298 -24.35 17.18 1.90
CA ASP A 298 -25.14 16.08 1.34
C ASP A 298 -24.34 14.75 1.29
N GLY A 299 -23.19 14.67 1.97
CA GLY A 299 -22.25 13.56 1.88
C GLY A 299 -21.32 13.67 0.68
N ALA A 300 -20.82 12.54 0.18
CA ALA A 300 -19.95 12.52 -0.99
C ALA A 300 -20.72 12.85 -2.28
N ALA A 301 -20.33 13.95 -2.93
CA ALA A 301 -20.97 14.41 -4.16
C ALA A 301 -20.00 15.22 -5.03
N LEU A 302 -20.39 15.43 -6.29
CA LEU A 302 -19.92 16.54 -7.11
C LEU A 302 -20.74 17.77 -6.69
N TYR A 303 -20.06 18.76 -6.14
CA TYR A 303 -20.63 20.03 -5.71
C TYR A 303 -20.32 21.13 -6.71
N LYS A 304 -21.32 21.98 -6.92
CA LYS A 304 -21.17 23.29 -7.54
C LYS A 304 -21.07 24.34 -6.43
N LEU A 305 -19.97 25.09 -6.44
CA LEU A 305 -19.69 26.21 -5.57
C LEU A 305 -19.85 27.50 -6.38
N THR A 306 -20.73 28.39 -5.94
CA THR A 306 -21.02 29.65 -6.63
C THR A 306 -20.56 30.83 -5.80
N ASP A 307 -19.86 31.75 -6.48
CA ASP A 307 -19.43 33.08 -6.04
C ASP A 307 -20.07 34.12 -6.99
N ALA A 308 -21.34 34.42 -6.76
CA ALA A 308 -22.20 35.20 -7.64
C ALA A 308 -21.72 36.65 -7.78
N ASP A 309 -21.17 37.25 -6.72
CA ASP A 309 -20.66 38.62 -6.73
C ASP A 309 -19.15 38.72 -7.04
N ARG A 310 -18.46 37.58 -7.12
CA ARG A 310 -17.03 37.45 -7.47
C ARG A 310 -16.10 38.12 -6.45
N ASN A 311 -16.51 38.17 -5.19
CA ASN A 311 -15.69 38.69 -4.10
C ASN A 311 -14.73 37.61 -3.52
N GLY A 312 -14.84 36.37 -4.01
CA GLY A 312 -14.10 35.20 -3.54
C GLY A 312 -14.66 34.63 -2.24
N THR A 313 -15.95 34.79 -1.98
CA THR A 313 -16.70 34.18 -0.88
C THR A 313 -17.89 33.46 -1.46
N LEU A 314 -18.01 32.17 -1.16
CA LEU A 314 -19.09 31.35 -1.72
C LEU A 314 -20.44 31.67 -1.07
N GLU A 315 -21.45 31.98 -1.88
CA GLU A 315 -22.83 32.15 -1.38
C GLU A 315 -23.61 30.84 -1.43
N LYS A 316 -23.32 29.95 -2.40
CA LYS A 316 -24.07 28.70 -2.59
C LYS A 316 -23.15 27.49 -2.77
N VAL A 317 -23.47 26.42 -2.05
CA VAL A 317 -22.89 25.09 -2.19
C VAL A 317 -24.02 24.13 -2.52
N GLN A 318 -23.97 23.49 -3.69
CA GLN A 318 -25.04 22.62 -4.18
C GLN A 318 -24.46 21.29 -4.66
N ALA A 319 -24.91 20.17 -4.08
CA ALA A 319 -24.66 18.86 -4.66
C ALA A 319 -25.42 18.72 -5.99
N ILE A 320 -24.70 18.43 -7.08
CA ILE A 320 -25.29 18.26 -8.43
C ILE A 320 -25.26 16.79 -8.89
N VAL A 321 -24.29 15.99 -8.45
CA VAL A 321 -24.27 14.53 -8.66
C VAL A 321 -23.88 13.85 -7.36
N LYS A 322 -24.75 12.99 -6.81
CA LYS A 322 -24.47 12.27 -5.55
C LYS A 322 -23.76 10.95 -5.83
N PHE A 323 -22.88 10.52 -4.93
CA PHE A 323 -22.21 9.22 -5.00
C PHE A 323 -22.72 8.27 -3.92
N LYS A 324 -22.98 7.02 -4.29
CA LYS A 324 -23.42 5.94 -3.37
C LYS A 324 -22.25 5.00 -3.11
N GLY A 325 -22.01 4.65 -1.85
CA GLY A 325 -20.94 3.76 -1.44
C GLY A 325 -20.08 4.37 -0.34
N ASN A 326 -18.91 3.80 -0.10
CA ASN A 326 -17.95 4.35 0.86
C ASN A 326 -16.79 5.00 0.09
N SER A 327 -16.78 6.33 0.03
CA SER A 327 -15.84 7.09 -0.79
C SER A 327 -14.39 6.79 -0.45
N GLY A 328 -13.97 6.93 0.82
CA GLY A 328 -12.60 6.62 1.25
C GLY A 328 -11.52 7.06 0.25
N GLU A 329 -10.50 6.23 0.04
CA GLU A 329 -9.45 6.42 -0.98
C GLU A 329 -9.91 6.03 -2.40
N HIS A 330 -11.02 5.32 -2.54
CA HIS A 330 -11.54 4.79 -3.82
C HIS A 330 -12.85 5.48 -4.20
N GLY A 331 -12.84 6.81 -4.05
CA GLY A 331 -14.01 7.67 -4.11
C GLY A 331 -14.12 8.40 -5.45
N PRO A 332 -14.95 9.45 -5.51
CA PRO A 332 -14.94 10.38 -6.65
C PRO A 332 -13.68 11.26 -6.59
N HIS A 333 -12.96 11.39 -7.71
CA HIS A 333 -11.67 12.08 -7.78
C HIS A 333 -11.68 13.22 -8.81
N GLY A 334 -10.68 13.28 -9.69
CA GLY A 334 -10.39 14.37 -10.61
C GLY A 334 -11.52 14.72 -11.57
N LEU A 335 -11.52 15.99 -11.98
CA LEU A 335 -12.54 16.64 -12.81
C LEU A 335 -11.87 17.36 -13.98
N ARG A 336 -12.38 17.17 -15.20
CA ARG A 336 -11.96 17.96 -16.37
C ARG A 336 -13.15 18.40 -17.21
N LEU A 337 -13.03 19.55 -17.85
CA LEU A 337 -13.97 19.96 -18.88
C LEU A 337 -13.59 19.29 -20.20
N GLY A 338 -14.45 18.43 -20.72
CA GLY A 338 -14.24 17.77 -22.00
C GLY A 338 -14.39 18.73 -23.18
N PRO A 339 -13.81 18.38 -24.34
CA PRO A 339 -13.88 19.20 -25.55
C PRO A 339 -15.28 19.22 -26.20
N ASP A 340 -16.23 18.46 -25.66
CA ASP A 340 -17.67 18.49 -25.97
C ASP A 340 -18.44 19.51 -25.12
N GLY A 341 -17.82 20.07 -24.07
CA GLY A 341 -18.42 21.02 -23.14
C GLY A 341 -19.04 20.39 -21.88
N MET A 342 -18.86 19.07 -21.67
CA MET A 342 -19.34 18.36 -20.49
C MET A 342 -18.26 18.23 -19.41
N ILE A 343 -18.65 18.08 -18.15
CA ILE A 343 -17.74 17.84 -17.02
C ILE A 343 -17.52 16.33 -16.90
N TYR A 344 -16.27 15.87 -17.04
CA TYR A 344 -15.86 14.48 -16.86
C TYR A 344 -15.36 14.28 -15.43
N VAL A 345 -15.68 13.12 -14.84
CA VAL A 345 -15.33 12.77 -13.46
C VAL A 345 -14.75 11.36 -13.41
N ALA A 346 -13.59 11.21 -12.76
CA ALA A 346 -13.06 9.90 -12.38
C ALA A 346 -13.76 9.40 -11.11
N VAL A 347 -14.30 8.19 -11.16
CA VAL A 347 -15.06 7.58 -10.05
C VAL A 347 -14.42 6.24 -9.69
N GLY A 348 -13.85 6.15 -8.49
CA GLY A 348 -13.22 4.94 -7.95
C GLY A 348 -14.22 3.81 -7.68
N SER A 349 -13.70 2.59 -7.52
CA SER A 349 -14.50 1.37 -7.51
C SER A 349 -15.40 1.17 -6.28
N HIS A 350 -15.26 1.98 -5.23
CA HIS A 350 -16.05 1.84 -4.00
C HIS A 350 -17.33 2.68 -4.03
N VAL A 351 -17.52 3.48 -5.08
CA VAL A 351 -18.67 4.36 -5.22
C VAL A 351 -19.29 4.27 -6.62
N GLN A 352 -20.57 4.65 -6.71
CA GLN A 352 -21.29 4.78 -7.97
C GLN A 352 -22.00 6.12 -8.04
N ALA A 353 -21.94 6.77 -9.20
CA ALA A 353 -22.68 8.00 -9.46
C ALA A 353 -24.19 7.74 -9.53
N ALA A 354 -24.98 8.64 -8.95
CA ALA A 354 -26.42 8.67 -9.05
C ALA A 354 -26.87 9.83 -9.93
N GLY A 355 -27.81 9.57 -10.84
CA GLY A 355 -28.38 10.59 -11.73
C GLY A 355 -29.24 9.96 -12.81
N GLU A 356 -29.90 10.82 -13.60
CA GLU A 356 -30.64 10.39 -14.79
C GLU A 356 -29.65 10.11 -15.92
N ARG A 357 -29.86 9.00 -16.65
CA ARG A 357 -28.99 8.62 -17.77
C ARG A 357 -29.34 9.44 -19.00
N GLY A 358 -28.33 10.02 -19.62
CA GLY A 358 -28.46 10.71 -20.91
C GLY A 358 -28.35 9.75 -22.10
N ILE A 359 -28.67 10.26 -23.29
CA ILE A 359 -28.57 9.51 -24.55
C ILE A 359 -27.13 9.08 -24.83
N GLY A 360 -26.14 9.88 -24.42
CA GLY A 360 -24.72 9.61 -24.59
C GLY A 360 -24.11 8.68 -23.54
N ASP A 361 -24.91 7.98 -22.73
CA ASP A 361 -24.41 6.88 -21.89
C ASP A 361 -24.01 5.70 -22.79
N THR A 362 -22.70 5.55 -23.02
CA THR A 362 -22.14 4.54 -23.93
C THR A 362 -21.79 3.24 -23.22
N TYR A 363 -21.46 3.31 -21.93
CA TYR A 363 -21.14 2.15 -21.09
C TYR A 363 -22.39 1.56 -20.41
N ARG A 364 -23.05 0.65 -21.14
CA ARG A 364 -24.28 -0.04 -20.73
C ARG A 364 -24.02 -1.52 -20.43
N ASP A 365 -24.83 -2.07 -19.53
CA ASP A 365 -24.91 -3.51 -19.21
C ASP A 365 -23.58 -4.22 -18.86
N PRO A 366 -22.80 -3.70 -17.89
CA PRO A 366 -21.59 -4.36 -17.43
C PRO A 366 -21.91 -5.74 -16.84
N TYR A 367 -20.95 -6.66 -16.93
CA TYR A 367 -21.09 -8.00 -16.36
C TYR A 367 -19.79 -8.49 -15.72
N GLU A 368 -19.96 -9.54 -14.94
CA GLU A 368 -18.94 -10.10 -14.09
C GLU A 368 -17.96 -11.00 -14.84
N GLY A 369 -18.49 -11.90 -15.68
CA GLY A 369 -17.68 -12.66 -16.64
C GLY A 369 -16.83 -13.78 -16.03
N ASP A 370 -17.09 -14.17 -14.79
CA ASP A 370 -16.48 -15.33 -14.13
C ASP A 370 -17.40 -16.55 -14.20
N LEU A 371 -16.80 -17.71 -14.48
CA LEU A 371 -17.47 -19.01 -14.39
C LEU A 371 -17.38 -19.65 -13.01
N LEU A 372 -16.25 -19.46 -12.33
CA LEU A 372 -15.94 -20.12 -11.05
C LEU A 372 -16.27 -19.19 -9.87
N PRO A 373 -16.52 -19.74 -8.67
CA PRO A 373 -16.68 -18.95 -7.45
C PRO A 373 -15.47 -18.03 -7.22
N ARG A 374 -15.73 -16.82 -6.72
CA ARG A 374 -14.69 -15.81 -6.54
C ARG A 374 -13.87 -16.01 -5.27
N TYR A 375 -12.56 -15.96 -5.42
CA TYR A 375 -11.65 -15.55 -4.36
C TYR A 375 -11.46 -14.04 -4.47
N GLU A 376 -12.25 -13.29 -3.68
CA GLU A 376 -12.14 -11.84 -3.56
C GLU A 376 -10.83 -11.46 -2.83
N ASP A 377 -10.49 -10.17 -2.83
CA ASP A 377 -9.28 -9.66 -2.20
C ASP A 377 -9.16 -10.12 -0.73
N PRO A 378 -8.17 -10.96 -0.39
CA PRO A 378 -8.03 -11.49 0.96
C PRO A 378 -7.55 -10.43 1.96
N GLY A 379 -7.00 -9.31 1.49
CA GLY A 379 -6.65 -8.15 2.31
C GLY A 379 -7.86 -7.34 2.79
N GLY A 380 -9.05 -7.60 2.25
CA GLY A 380 -10.30 -7.01 2.72
C GLY A 380 -10.73 -5.72 2.02
N HIS A 381 -9.87 -5.11 1.19
CA HIS A 381 -10.11 -3.77 0.65
C HIS A 381 -11.26 -3.74 -0.37
N GLY A 382 -11.29 -4.72 -1.29
CA GLY A 382 -12.28 -4.81 -2.36
C GLY A 382 -13.39 -5.85 -2.16
N ILE A 383 -13.62 -6.34 -0.93
CA ILE A 383 -14.59 -7.42 -0.69
C ILE A 383 -16.02 -6.94 -0.98
N GLY A 384 -16.81 -7.77 -1.68
CA GLY A 384 -18.20 -7.50 -2.01
C GLY A 384 -18.42 -6.52 -3.16
N ILE A 385 -17.37 -5.88 -3.68
CA ILE A 385 -17.48 -4.93 -4.80
C ILE A 385 -17.64 -5.71 -6.11
N LYS A 386 -18.64 -5.31 -6.89
CA LYS A 386 -19.07 -5.95 -8.14
C LYS A 386 -18.78 -5.04 -9.33
N ALA A 387 -18.76 -5.63 -10.53
CA ALA A 387 -18.69 -4.87 -11.77
C ALA A 387 -19.81 -3.81 -11.79
N PRO A 388 -19.57 -2.60 -12.31
CA PRO A 388 -18.44 -2.26 -13.18
C PRO A 388 -17.14 -1.85 -12.49
N GLY A 389 -17.05 -1.87 -11.16
CA GLY A 389 -15.93 -1.24 -10.46
C GLY A 389 -15.93 0.28 -10.68
N GLY A 390 -14.74 0.86 -10.84
CA GLY A 390 -14.54 2.27 -11.13
C GLY A 390 -14.99 2.64 -12.55
N THR A 391 -15.44 3.88 -12.72
CA THR A 391 -16.03 4.38 -13.97
C THR A 391 -15.57 5.79 -14.29
N ILE A 392 -15.63 6.15 -15.57
CA ILE A 392 -15.58 7.54 -16.01
C ILE A 392 -17.00 7.96 -16.37
N ILE A 393 -17.47 9.02 -15.72
CA ILE A 393 -18.76 9.64 -16.04
C ILE A 393 -18.55 11.00 -16.66
N ARG A 394 -19.57 11.50 -17.37
CA ARG A 394 -19.69 12.90 -17.74
C ARG A 394 -21.07 13.45 -17.40
N THR A 395 -21.13 14.74 -17.11
CA THR A 395 -22.35 15.45 -16.73
C THR A 395 -22.34 16.89 -17.24
N ASN A 396 -23.51 17.48 -17.42
CA ASN A 396 -23.65 18.91 -17.63
C ASN A 396 -23.43 19.69 -16.32
N THR A 397 -23.33 21.02 -16.43
CA THR A 397 -22.97 21.92 -15.32
C THR A 397 -24.00 22.01 -14.19
N ASP A 398 -25.20 21.44 -14.37
CA ASP A 398 -26.24 21.40 -13.34
C ASP A 398 -26.49 19.98 -12.79
N GLY A 399 -25.80 18.96 -13.30
CA GLY A 399 -25.94 17.59 -12.82
C GLY A 399 -27.20 16.86 -13.27
N THR A 400 -27.99 17.44 -14.18
CA THR A 400 -29.28 16.86 -14.60
C THR A 400 -29.12 15.60 -15.43
N VAL A 401 -27.96 15.39 -16.05
CA VAL A 401 -27.66 14.21 -16.87
C VAL A 401 -26.33 13.60 -16.45
N VAL A 402 -26.30 12.30 -16.16
CA VAL A 402 -25.09 11.54 -15.83
C VAL A 402 -24.92 10.39 -16.80
N GLU A 403 -23.90 10.48 -17.64
CA GLU A 403 -23.58 9.49 -18.69
C GLU A 403 -22.30 8.75 -18.33
N ARG A 404 -22.28 7.43 -18.46
CA ARG A 404 -21.09 6.61 -18.24
C ARG A 404 -20.38 6.39 -19.56
N VAL A 405 -19.09 6.74 -19.58
CA VAL A 405 -18.24 6.68 -20.77
C VAL A 405 -17.50 5.34 -20.82
N ALA A 406 -16.95 4.91 -19.68
CA ALA A 406 -16.21 3.65 -19.55
C ALA A 406 -16.28 3.11 -18.11
N GLY A 407 -15.95 1.83 -17.94
CA GLY A 407 -15.84 1.17 -16.64
C GLY A 407 -14.76 0.10 -16.58
N GLY A 408 -14.75 -0.68 -15.50
CA GLY A 408 -13.70 -1.68 -15.26
C GLY A 408 -12.40 -1.09 -14.77
N LEU A 409 -12.43 0.12 -14.21
CA LEU A 409 -11.29 0.76 -13.55
C LEU A 409 -11.29 0.41 -12.05
N ARG A 410 -10.20 0.73 -11.34
CA ARG A 410 -10.11 0.54 -9.89
C ARG A 410 -10.15 1.87 -9.15
N ASN A 411 -9.15 2.71 -9.40
CA ASN A 411 -8.85 3.89 -8.63
C ASN A 411 -8.13 4.96 -9.44
N ALA A 412 -8.68 5.32 -10.61
CA ALA A 412 -8.19 6.45 -11.37
C ALA A 412 -8.40 7.74 -10.55
N TYR A 413 -7.32 8.50 -10.35
CA TYR A 413 -7.35 9.76 -9.60
C TYR A 413 -7.63 10.96 -10.49
N ASP A 414 -7.20 10.95 -11.74
CA ASP A 414 -7.41 12.08 -12.65
C ASP A 414 -7.80 11.64 -14.06
N VAL A 415 -8.41 12.60 -14.77
CA VAL A 415 -8.82 12.52 -16.16
C VAL A 415 -7.93 13.45 -16.96
N ILE A 416 -7.46 13.01 -18.13
CA ILE A 416 -6.52 13.80 -18.95
C ILE A 416 -7.01 13.83 -20.39
N PHE A 417 -7.14 15.02 -20.98
CA PHE A 417 -7.29 15.16 -22.43
C PHE A 417 -5.99 15.60 -23.10
N ASN A 418 -5.68 15.02 -24.24
CA ASN A 418 -4.62 15.54 -25.11
C ASN A 418 -5.16 16.64 -26.05
N ALA A 419 -4.28 17.29 -26.82
CA ALA A 419 -4.70 18.36 -27.73
C ALA A 419 -5.60 17.91 -28.90
N GLU A 420 -5.71 16.61 -29.16
CA GLU A 420 -6.59 16.03 -30.18
C GLU A 420 -7.97 15.65 -29.60
N GLY A 421 -8.16 15.75 -28.29
CA GLY A 421 -9.39 15.39 -27.58
C GLY A 421 -9.49 13.92 -27.19
N GLY A 422 -8.39 13.15 -27.26
CA GLY A 422 -8.30 11.80 -26.71
C GLY A 422 -8.35 11.83 -25.19
N LEU A 423 -9.04 10.86 -24.58
CA LEU A 423 -9.30 10.77 -23.14
C LEU A 423 -8.42 9.68 -22.51
N PHE A 424 -7.75 9.99 -21.41
CA PHE A 424 -6.81 9.09 -20.75
C PHE A 424 -6.96 9.10 -19.24
N VAL A 425 -6.65 7.96 -18.63
CA VAL A 425 -6.60 7.80 -17.16
C VAL A 425 -5.39 6.98 -16.76
N HIS A 426 -4.76 7.34 -15.65
CA HIS A 426 -3.71 6.54 -15.01
C HIS A 426 -4.34 5.84 -13.81
N ASP A 427 -4.47 4.52 -13.91
CA ASP A 427 -5.24 3.72 -12.95
C ASP A 427 -4.33 2.76 -12.17
N ALA A 428 -4.66 2.57 -10.89
CA ALA A 428 -3.99 1.65 -9.98
C ALA A 428 -4.55 0.23 -10.14
N ASP A 429 -3.78 -0.79 -9.80
CA ASP A 429 -4.32 -2.12 -9.51
C ASP A 429 -3.88 -2.60 -8.12
N MET A 430 -4.32 -3.77 -7.67
CA MET A 430 -3.96 -4.34 -6.37
C MET A 430 -2.50 -4.84 -6.37
N GLU A 431 -1.55 -4.01 -5.94
CA GLU A 431 -0.13 -4.33 -5.95
C GLU A 431 0.24 -5.49 -5.03
N ALA A 432 -0.63 -5.80 -4.06
CA ALA A 432 -0.50 -6.98 -3.19
C ALA A 432 -0.56 -8.30 -3.97
N ASP A 433 -1.21 -8.32 -5.14
CA ASP A 433 -1.36 -9.51 -6.00
C ASP A 433 -0.10 -9.84 -6.83
N THR A 434 1.00 -9.11 -6.63
CA THR A 434 2.28 -9.42 -7.31
C THR A 434 2.62 -10.91 -7.18
N ASN A 435 3.10 -11.54 -8.27
CA ASN A 435 3.37 -12.99 -8.39
C ASN A 435 2.12 -13.89 -8.50
N THR A 436 0.98 -13.34 -8.95
CA THR A 436 -0.22 -14.11 -9.31
C THR A 436 -0.54 -13.94 -10.79
N ALA A 437 -1.28 -14.89 -11.39
CA ALA A 437 -1.71 -14.79 -12.80
C ALA A 437 -2.71 -13.63 -13.05
N TRP A 438 -3.35 -13.12 -12.00
CA TRP A 438 -4.32 -12.03 -12.06
C TRP A 438 -3.75 -10.66 -11.63
N TYR A 439 -2.46 -10.56 -11.33
CA TYR A 439 -1.80 -9.28 -11.12
C TYR A 439 -1.91 -8.41 -12.37
N ARG A 440 -2.34 -7.15 -12.22
CA ARG A 440 -2.16 -6.12 -13.24
C ARG A 440 -1.25 -5.03 -12.68
N PRO A 441 -0.33 -4.48 -13.47
CA PRO A 441 0.41 -3.31 -13.06
C PRO A 441 -0.51 -2.09 -13.09
N THR A 442 -0.06 -1.04 -12.39
CA THR A 442 -0.56 0.31 -12.62
C THR A 442 -0.29 0.69 -14.08
N ALA A 443 -1.25 1.32 -14.75
CA ALA A 443 -1.13 1.59 -16.18
C ALA A 443 -1.91 2.82 -16.65
N LEU A 444 -1.39 3.46 -17.70
CA LEU A 444 -2.09 4.47 -18.48
C LEU A 444 -3.03 3.78 -19.48
N MET A 445 -4.26 4.28 -19.58
CA MET A 445 -5.30 3.75 -20.46
C MET A 445 -5.78 4.80 -21.46
N ASP A 446 -5.98 4.41 -22.72
CA ASP A 446 -6.72 5.19 -23.75
C ASP A 446 -8.21 4.86 -23.63
N VAL A 447 -9.00 5.81 -23.14
CA VAL A 447 -10.43 5.62 -22.83
C VAL A 447 -11.28 5.94 -24.06
N ALA A 448 -11.85 4.88 -24.65
CA ALA A 448 -12.84 4.96 -25.71
C ALA A 448 -14.28 4.88 -25.17
N GLU A 449 -15.25 5.30 -25.97
CA GLU A 449 -16.68 5.17 -25.66
C GLU A 449 -17.10 3.70 -25.46
N GLY A 450 -17.78 3.40 -24.35
CA GLY A 450 -18.14 2.03 -23.97
C GLY A 450 -16.96 1.16 -23.51
N GLY A 451 -15.83 1.78 -23.17
CA GLY A 451 -14.60 1.10 -22.74
C GLY A 451 -14.77 0.24 -21.48
N GLU A 452 -14.06 -0.89 -21.43
CA GLU A 452 -14.04 -1.84 -20.30
C GLU A 452 -12.58 -2.22 -20.01
N PHE A 453 -12.12 -1.99 -18.78
CA PHE A 453 -10.72 -2.14 -18.38
C PHE A 453 -10.44 -3.31 -17.43
N GLY A 454 -11.43 -4.14 -17.13
CA GLY A 454 -11.21 -5.49 -16.60
C GLY A 454 -11.10 -5.60 -15.08
N TRP A 455 -11.20 -4.52 -14.32
CA TRP A 455 -11.12 -4.60 -12.85
C TRP A 455 -12.31 -5.34 -12.23
N ARG A 456 -11.99 -6.28 -11.34
CA ARG A 456 -12.89 -6.99 -10.41
C ARG A 456 -12.09 -7.32 -9.14
N THR A 457 -12.77 -7.67 -8.06
CA THR A 457 -12.09 -8.01 -6.80
C THR A 457 -11.35 -9.34 -6.86
N GLY A 458 -10.12 -9.35 -6.35
CA GLY A 458 -9.24 -10.52 -6.25
C GLY A 458 -8.94 -11.21 -7.58
N TRP A 459 -9.05 -12.55 -7.62
CA TRP A 459 -8.62 -13.36 -8.78
C TRP A 459 -9.56 -13.28 -10.01
N ALA A 460 -10.65 -12.52 -9.89
CA ALA A 460 -11.67 -12.31 -10.92
C ALA A 460 -11.29 -11.23 -11.94
N LYS A 461 -10.15 -10.54 -11.75
CA LYS A 461 -9.67 -9.51 -12.67
C LYS A 461 -9.46 -10.08 -14.07
N TRP A 462 -10.00 -9.38 -15.06
CA TRP A 462 -9.86 -9.80 -16.45
C TRP A 462 -8.41 -9.54 -16.93
N PRO A 463 -7.78 -10.51 -17.61
CA PRO A 463 -6.48 -10.32 -18.26
C PRO A 463 -6.58 -9.43 -19.51
N GLU A 464 -5.43 -8.86 -19.89
CA GLU A 464 -5.30 -7.99 -21.06
C GLU A 464 -5.62 -8.65 -22.40
N HIS A 465 -5.39 -9.96 -22.50
CA HIS A 465 -5.69 -10.70 -23.72
C HIS A 465 -7.18 -10.92 -23.95
N TYR A 466 -8.06 -10.61 -22.99
CA TYR A 466 -9.51 -10.73 -23.22
C TYR A 466 -10.01 -9.76 -24.29
N LEU A 467 -10.65 -10.27 -25.33
CA LEU A 467 -11.21 -9.44 -26.41
C LEU A 467 -12.30 -8.45 -25.94
N ASP A 468 -12.96 -8.73 -24.82
CA ASP A 468 -13.98 -7.87 -24.20
C ASP A 468 -13.40 -6.83 -23.23
N ARG A 469 -12.06 -6.69 -23.20
CA ARG A 469 -11.30 -5.69 -22.45
C ARG A 469 -10.43 -4.85 -23.41
N LEU A 470 -10.35 -3.54 -23.19
CA LEU A 470 -9.38 -2.68 -23.88
C LEU A 470 -7.96 -2.88 -23.31
N PRO A 471 -6.92 -2.86 -24.15
CA PRO A 471 -5.53 -3.05 -23.71
C PRO A 471 -5.01 -1.87 -22.88
N ASN A 472 -3.93 -2.11 -22.14
CA ASN A 472 -3.21 -1.03 -21.48
C ASN A 472 -2.42 -0.24 -22.54
N LEU A 473 -2.37 1.09 -22.43
CA LEU A 473 -1.55 1.91 -23.32
C LEU A 473 -0.07 1.89 -22.89
N LEU A 474 0.17 1.95 -21.59
CA LEU A 474 1.51 1.88 -21.00
C LEU A 474 1.45 1.35 -19.56
N ASP A 475 2.12 0.24 -19.30
CA ASP A 475 2.35 -0.23 -17.94
C ASP A 475 3.41 0.63 -17.24
N THR A 476 3.09 1.16 -16.06
CA THR A 476 3.99 1.98 -15.24
C THR A 476 4.60 1.21 -14.06
N GLY A 477 4.26 -0.09 -13.94
CA GLY A 477 4.76 -0.99 -12.91
C GLY A 477 3.96 -0.93 -11.60
N ARG A 478 4.62 -1.20 -10.47
CA ARG A 478 4.06 -0.89 -9.14
C ARG A 478 4.13 0.61 -8.92
N GLY A 479 3.09 1.18 -8.31
CA GLY A 479 2.99 2.61 -8.06
C GLY A 479 1.58 3.00 -7.67
N SER A 480 1.39 4.25 -7.24
CA SER A 480 0.09 4.76 -6.80
C SER A 480 -0.21 6.04 -7.57
N PRO A 481 -0.95 5.95 -8.70
CA PRO A 481 -1.34 7.10 -9.51
C PRO A 481 -2.11 8.12 -8.69
N THR A 482 -1.80 9.38 -8.91
CA THR A 482 -2.56 10.50 -8.37
C THR A 482 -2.92 11.48 -9.50
N GLY A 483 -2.43 12.72 -9.49
CA GLY A 483 -2.75 13.70 -10.53
C GLY A 483 -2.04 13.50 -11.87
N GLY A 484 -2.63 14.05 -12.94
CA GLY A 484 -2.00 14.03 -14.25
C GLY A 484 -2.46 15.17 -15.15
N VAL A 485 -1.56 15.63 -16.04
CA VAL A 485 -1.88 16.74 -16.95
C VAL A 485 -1.17 16.58 -18.29
N CYS A 486 -1.85 16.93 -19.38
CA CYS A 486 -1.21 17.10 -20.67
C CYS A 486 -0.62 18.51 -20.78
N TYR A 487 0.69 18.61 -21.00
CA TYR A 487 1.37 19.89 -21.12
C TYR A 487 1.17 20.49 -22.51
N GLN A 488 0.17 21.36 -22.66
CA GLN A 488 -0.16 22.05 -23.91
C GLN A 488 0.40 23.48 -23.97
N HIS A 489 1.36 23.79 -23.08
CA HIS A 489 2.06 25.07 -23.07
C HIS A 489 3.36 25.01 -23.89
N PHE A 490 3.90 26.16 -24.24
CA PHE A 490 5.09 26.26 -25.11
C PHE A 490 6.38 26.64 -24.39
N MET A 491 6.36 26.71 -23.05
CA MET A 491 7.51 27.22 -22.26
C MET A 491 8.54 26.14 -22.00
N PHE A 492 8.12 24.87 -21.92
CA PHE A 492 9.06 23.75 -21.94
C PHE A 492 9.54 23.46 -23.37
N PRO A 493 10.72 22.83 -23.52
CA PRO A 493 11.22 22.38 -24.82
C PRO A 493 10.19 21.53 -25.59
N VAL A 494 10.23 21.59 -26.92
CA VAL A 494 9.28 20.91 -27.83
C VAL A 494 9.06 19.43 -27.49
N ARG A 495 10.08 18.72 -26.97
CA ARG A 495 9.96 17.31 -26.57
C ARG A 495 9.00 17.03 -25.41
N TYR A 496 8.57 18.07 -24.68
CA TYR A 496 7.63 18.03 -23.56
C TYR A 496 6.28 18.68 -23.90
N GLN A 497 6.13 19.18 -25.14
CA GLN A 497 4.88 19.77 -25.58
C GLN A 497 3.94 18.67 -26.08
N ASN A 498 2.68 18.73 -25.68
CA ASN A 498 1.67 17.71 -25.94
C ASN A 498 2.07 16.30 -25.41
N THR A 499 2.78 16.26 -24.28
CA THR A 499 3.10 15.05 -23.52
C THR A 499 2.38 15.08 -22.17
N MET A 500 2.20 13.92 -21.54
CA MET A 500 1.52 13.81 -20.25
C MET A 500 2.51 13.75 -19.11
N PHE A 501 2.24 14.49 -18.04
CA PHE A 501 2.93 14.35 -16.77
C PHE A 501 2.01 13.61 -15.80
N LEU A 502 2.47 12.48 -15.27
CA LEU A 502 1.71 11.59 -14.38
C LEU A 502 2.41 11.49 -13.02
N ALA A 503 1.68 11.78 -11.95
CA ALA A 503 2.16 11.65 -10.58
C ALA A 503 2.07 10.19 -10.09
N ASP A 504 3.08 9.76 -9.33
CA ASP A 504 3.12 8.46 -8.67
C ASP A 504 3.57 8.66 -7.22
N TRP A 505 2.61 8.54 -6.30
CA TRP A 505 2.76 8.87 -4.89
C TRP A 505 3.69 7.89 -4.16
N SER A 506 3.54 6.58 -4.40
CA SER A 506 4.29 5.56 -3.65
C SER A 506 5.72 5.41 -4.14
N GLU A 507 5.98 5.60 -5.43
CA GLU A 507 7.34 5.56 -5.99
C GLU A 507 8.06 6.92 -5.93
N GLY A 508 7.38 7.97 -5.50
CA GLY A 508 7.98 9.27 -5.26
C GLY A 508 8.45 10.00 -6.52
N ARG A 509 7.63 10.01 -7.57
CA ARG A 509 8.06 10.46 -8.91
C ARG A 509 6.93 11.09 -9.74
N ILE A 510 7.34 11.86 -10.73
CA ILE A 510 6.51 12.35 -11.84
C ILE A 510 7.09 11.76 -13.12
N LEU A 511 6.27 11.02 -13.87
CA LEU A 511 6.61 10.48 -15.17
C LEU A 511 6.23 11.48 -16.26
N ASN A 512 7.07 11.61 -17.29
CA ASN A 512 6.68 12.22 -18.56
C ASN A 512 6.41 11.13 -19.59
N VAL A 513 5.20 11.09 -20.15
CA VAL A 513 4.73 10.11 -21.12
C VAL A 513 4.54 10.75 -22.48
N ARG A 514 5.24 10.22 -23.49
CA ARG A 514 5.18 10.66 -24.88
C ARG A 514 4.24 9.76 -25.67
N LEU A 515 3.24 10.37 -26.31
CA LEU A 515 2.31 9.66 -27.18
C LEU A 515 2.75 9.74 -28.64
N ARG A 516 2.58 8.65 -29.39
CA ARG A 516 2.73 8.62 -30.85
C ARG A 516 1.50 7.95 -31.46
N PRO A 517 0.82 8.57 -32.44
CA PRO A 517 -0.30 7.94 -33.13
C PRO A 517 0.10 6.61 -33.77
N ARG A 518 -0.73 5.57 -33.59
CA ARG A 518 -0.59 4.26 -34.25
C ARG A 518 -1.98 3.63 -34.38
N GLY A 519 -2.36 3.28 -35.61
CA GLY A 519 -3.70 2.73 -35.86
C GLY A 519 -4.79 3.76 -35.48
N ALA A 520 -5.82 3.31 -34.79
CA ALA A 520 -6.91 4.11 -34.25
C ALA A 520 -6.61 4.75 -32.88
N GLY A 521 -5.45 4.47 -32.29
CA GLY A 521 -5.04 4.99 -30.99
C GLY A 521 -3.59 5.45 -30.97
N TYR A 522 -2.88 5.08 -29.89
CA TYR A 522 -1.53 5.54 -29.63
C TYR A 522 -0.62 4.39 -29.19
N VAL A 523 0.68 4.62 -29.31
CA VAL A 523 1.69 3.95 -28.49
C VAL A 523 2.35 4.98 -27.59
N ALA A 524 2.80 4.55 -26.42
CA ALA A 524 3.38 5.42 -25.42
C ALA A 524 4.74 4.93 -24.93
N ASP A 525 5.61 5.89 -24.59
CA ASP A 525 6.86 5.64 -23.88
C ASP A 525 7.02 6.67 -22.74
N SER A 526 7.69 6.31 -21.65
CA SER A 526 7.85 7.19 -20.49
C SER A 526 9.30 7.38 -20.05
N GLU A 527 9.55 8.48 -19.36
CA GLU A 527 10.77 8.74 -18.60
C GLU A 527 10.44 9.31 -17.22
N VAL A 528 11.27 9.03 -16.21
CA VAL A 528 11.16 9.73 -14.93
C VAL A 528 11.58 11.19 -15.16
N PHE A 529 10.62 12.09 -15.03
CA PHE A 529 10.86 13.53 -15.23
C PHE A 529 11.42 14.17 -13.96
N LEU A 530 10.81 13.84 -12.82
CA LEU A 530 11.17 14.35 -11.50
C LEU A 530 11.00 13.21 -10.50
N GLN A 531 11.94 13.02 -9.59
CA GLN A 531 11.79 12.12 -8.45
C GLN A 531 12.36 12.76 -7.18
N GLY A 532 11.85 12.39 -6.02
CA GLY A 532 12.33 12.85 -4.73
C GLY A 532 12.21 11.77 -3.66
N GLN A 533 12.96 11.92 -2.57
CA GLN A 533 13.02 10.94 -1.49
C GLN A 533 12.89 11.68 -0.14
N PRO A 534 11.68 11.81 0.43
CA PRO A 534 10.38 11.43 -0.13
C PRO A 534 9.78 12.47 -1.09
N LEU A 535 8.94 12.03 -2.02
CA LEU A 535 8.08 12.86 -2.87
C LEU A 535 6.65 12.28 -2.94
N ASN A 536 5.85 12.60 -1.94
CA ASN A 536 4.43 12.28 -1.83
C ASN A 536 3.58 13.17 -2.75
N VAL A 537 3.80 13.11 -4.07
CA VAL A 537 3.08 13.95 -5.05
C VAL A 537 1.60 13.53 -5.17
N THR A 538 0.70 14.48 -5.01
CA THR A 538 -0.75 14.24 -4.98
C THR A 538 -1.49 14.83 -6.18
N ASP A 539 -1.00 15.93 -6.77
CA ASP A 539 -1.63 16.50 -7.96
C ASP A 539 -0.64 17.34 -8.79
N ILE A 540 -0.98 17.61 -10.06
CA ILE A 540 -0.16 18.35 -11.04
C ILE A 540 -1.03 19.26 -11.92
N GLU A 541 -0.59 20.52 -12.14
CA GLU A 541 -1.24 21.46 -13.05
C GLU A 541 -0.21 22.34 -13.80
N VAL A 542 -0.65 23.04 -14.84
CA VAL A 542 0.16 23.99 -15.63
C VAL A 542 -0.30 25.42 -15.36
N GLY A 543 0.61 26.22 -14.83
CA GLY A 543 0.34 27.62 -14.49
C GLY A 543 0.29 28.56 -15.70
N PRO A 544 -0.25 29.79 -15.54
CA PRO A 544 -0.24 30.81 -16.58
C PRO A 544 1.16 31.23 -17.06
N ASP A 545 2.18 31.01 -16.22
CA ASP A 545 3.60 31.24 -16.53
C ASP A 545 4.21 30.10 -17.39
N GLY A 546 3.45 29.03 -17.62
CA GLY A 546 3.87 27.82 -18.31
C GLY A 546 4.75 26.89 -17.46
N ALA A 547 4.87 27.12 -16.16
CA ALA A 547 5.53 26.19 -15.25
C ALA A 547 4.60 25.00 -14.94
N LEU A 548 5.21 23.85 -14.62
CA LEU A 548 4.48 22.68 -14.14
C LEU A 548 4.43 22.73 -12.62
N TYR A 549 3.26 22.96 -12.05
CA TYR A 549 3.02 22.96 -10.61
C TYR A 549 2.70 21.55 -10.15
N PHE A 550 3.19 21.16 -8.97
CA PHE A 550 2.78 19.94 -8.29
C PHE A 550 2.57 20.21 -6.79
N CYS A 551 1.67 19.48 -6.16
CA CYS A 551 1.47 19.52 -4.71
C CYS A 551 1.86 18.20 -4.05
N THR A 552 2.13 18.25 -2.75
CA THR A 552 2.44 17.08 -1.95
C THR A 552 1.48 16.94 -0.77
N GLY A 553 1.30 15.71 -0.28
CA GLY A 553 0.46 15.41 0.88
C GLY A 553 -0.10 14.00 0.84
N GLY A 554 -1.29 13.82 1.41
CA GLY A 554 -2.03 12.57 1.51
C GLY A 554 -1.54 11.68 2.66
N ARG A 555 -2.47 10.94 3.29
CA ARG A 555 -2.21 10.02 4.40
C ARG A 555 -1.52 10.71 5.59
N GLY A 556 -1.81 11.99 5.81
CA GLY A 556 -1.24 12.79 6.92
C GLY A 556 0.24 13.16 6.72
N THR A 557 0.79 13.00 5.52
CA THR A 557 2.17 13.40 5.21
C THR A 557 2.30 14.91 4.99
N ALA A 558 3.51 15.45 5.15
CA ALA A 558 3.77 16.89 4.97
C ALA A 558 3.42 17.36 3.56
N GLY A 559 2.69 18.49 3.47
CA GLY A 559 2.25 19.01 2.18
C GLY A 559 3.12 20.11 1.58
N GLY A 560 2.51 20.90 0.71
CA GLY A 560 3.15 22.04 0.04
C GLY A 560 2.85 22.10 -1.45
N VAL A 561 3.18 23.25 -2.04
CA VAL A 561 3.02 23.51 -3.48
C VAL A 561 4.38 23.89 -4.06
N TYR A 562 4.73 23.31 -5.20
CA TYR A 562 6.00 23.49 -5.89
C TYR A 562 5.74 23.78 -7.35
N ARG A 563 6.67 24.46 -8.02
CA ARG A 563 6.66 24.65 -9.47
C ARG A 563 7.98 24.26 -10.11
N VAL A 564 7.89 23.70 -11.31
CA VAL A 564 9.02 23.32 -12.16
C VAL A 564 9.14 24.31 -13.31
N ILE A 565 10.29 24.96 -13.42
CA ILE A 565 10.58 25.96 -14.45
C ILE A 565 11.72 25.48 -15.34
N TYR A 566 11.59 25.72 -16.65
CA TYR A 566 12.68 25.54 -17.60
C TYR A 566 13.69 26.70 -17.50
N LYS A 567 14.97 26.38 -17.30
CA LYS A 567 16.07 27.35 -17.12
C LYS A 567 16.72 27.80 -18.43
N GLY A 568 16.36 27.20 -19.56
CA GLY A 568 16.91 27.57 -20.85
C GLY A 568 16.18 28.74 -21.50
N GLU A 569 16.71 29.21 -22.63
CA GLU A 569 16.10 30.33 -23.37
C GLU A 569 14.86 29.87 -24.14
N VAL A 570 13.74 30.57 -23.93
CA VAL A 570 12.52 30.43 -24.73
C VAL A 570 12.47 31.54 -25.77
N PRO A 571 12.52 31.23 -27.09
CA PRO A 571 12.47 32.23 -28.15
C PRO A 571 11.26 33.17 -28.05
N ASP A 572 11.46 34.48 -28.22
CA ASP A 572 10.38 35.48 -28.11
C ASP A 572 9.20 35.24 -29.06
N ARG A 573 9.47 34.64 -30.23
CA ARG A 573 8.40 34.26 -31.18
C ARG A 573 7.40 33.28 -30.58
N ILE A 574 7.83 32.43 -29.64
CA ILE A 574 6.98 31.45 -28.97
C ILE A 574 6.09 32.13 -27.92
N LYS A 575 6.61 33.18 -27.28
CA LYS A 575 5.86 33.99 -26.28
C LYS A 575 4.81 34.91 -26.92
N LYS A 576 4.94 35.21 -28.21
CA LYS A 576 4.03 36.11 -28.95
C LYS A 576 2.93 35.31 -29.66
N LEU A 577 1.76 35.24 -29.03
CA LEU A 577 0.59 34.52 -29.58
C LEU A 577 -0.03 35.20 -30.81
N GLY A 578 0.28 36.47 -31.05
CA GLY A 578 -0.32 37.28 -32.13
C GLY A 578 -1.45 38.17 -31.59
N SER A 579 -2.40 38.53 -32.45
CA SER A 579 -3.55 39.39 -32.11
C SER A 579 -4.85 38.84 -32.70
N GLY A 580 -5.99 39.25 -32.14
CA GLY A 580 -7.32 38.83 -32.61
C GLY A 580 -7.49 37.31 -32.59
N ILE A 581 -8.09 36.74 -33.64
CA ILE A 581 -8.42 35.31 -33.69
C ILE A 581 -7.18 34.40 -33.60
N ALA A 582 -6.05 34.84 -34.16
CA ALA A 582 -4.80 34.09 -34.11
C ALA A 582 -4.30 33.93 -32.66
N ALA A 583 -4.48 34.95 -31.82
CA ALA A 583 -4.15 34.86 -30.40
C ALA A 583 -5.04 33.85 -29.69
N ALA A 584 -6.35 33.84 -29.95
CA ALA A 584 -7.29 32.89 -29.33
C ALA A 584 -6.98 31.43 -29.72
N VAL A 585 -6.74 31.16 -31.01
CA VAL A 585 -6.40 29.81 -31.51
C VAL A 585 -5.07 29.33 -30.94
N ARG A 586 -4.13 30.24 -30.69
CA ARG A 586 -2.79 29.90 -30.16
C ARG A 586 -2.71 29.93 -28.64
N GLN A 587 -3.79 30.23 -27.92
CA GLN A 587 -3.76 30.19 -26.46
C GLN A 587 -3.38 28.78 -25.97
N PRO A 588 -2.32 28.64 -25.15
CA PRO A 588 -1.92 27.35 -24.60
C PRO A 588 -2.91 26.87 -23.52
N GLN A 589 -2.83 25.59 -23.18
CA GLN A 589 -3.51 25.01 -22.01
C GLN A 589 -5.01 25.36 -21.89
N ILE A 590 -5.79 25.06 -22.93
CA ILE A 590 -7.24 25.39 -23.00
C ILE A 590 -8.06 24.78 -21.85
N GLU A 591 -7.58 23.68 -21.26
CA GLU A 591 -8.18 23.01 -20.11
C GLU A 591 -8.08 23.80 -18.80
N SER A 592 -7.18 24.78 -18.69
CA SER A 592 -7.07 25.63 -17.50
C SER A 592 -7.99 26.86 -17.61
N ALA A 593 -8.59 27.26 -16.49
CA ALA A 593 -9.58 28.35 -16.46
C ALA A 593 -9.00 29.72 -16.89
N TRP A 594 -7.75 30.01 -16.53
CA TRP A 594 -7.07 31.25 -16.92
C TRP A 594 -6.92 31.39 -18.45
N SER A 595 -6.69 30.30 -19.17
CA SER A 595 -6.59 30.29 -20.63
C SER A 595 -7.94 30.57 -21.27
N ARG A 596 -9.00 29.91 -20.78
CA ARG A 596 -10.38 30.17 -21.22
C ARG A 596 -10.80 31.62 -20.97
N GLN A 597 -10.41 32.21 -19.85
CA GLN A 597 -10.68 33.62 -19.56
C GLN A 597 -9.96 34.57 -20.51
N ALA A 598 -8.71 34.28 -20.88
CA ALA A 598 -7.98 35.06 -21.88
C ALA A 598 -8.68 35.00 -23.25
N ILE A 599 -9.21 33.84 -23.65
CA ILE A 599 -9.99 33.67 -24.87
C ILE A 599 -11.32 34.43 -24.81
N ALA A 600 -12.04 34.35 -23.68
CA ALA A 600 -13.28 35.08 -23.46
C ALA A 600 -13.08 36.60 -23.61
N LYS A 601 -11.95 37.13 -23.14
CA LYS A 601 -11.56 38.53 -23.35
C LYS A 601 -11.36 38.85 -24.83
N ILE A 602 -10.62 38.02 -25.56
CA ILE A 602 -10.40 38.19 -27.02
C ILE A 602 -11.72 38.13 -27.79
N LYS A 603 -12.61 37.20 -27.44
CA LYS A 603 -13.95 37.12 -28.02
C LYS A 603 -14.72 38.41 -27.82
N ARG A 604 -14.71 38.95 -26.59
CA ARG A 604 -15.37 40.23 -26.28
C ARG A 604 -14.77 41.39 -27.07
N GLU A 605 -13.46 41.42 -27.27
CA GLU A 605 -12.77 42.46 -28.07
C GLU A 605 -13.11 42.36 -29.57
N LEU A 606 -13.24 41.14 -30.11
CA LEU A 606 -13.63 40.91 -31.50
C LEU A 606 -15.12 41.18 -31.78
N GLY A 607 -15.98 41.09 -30.76
CA GLY A 607 -17.41 41.33 -30.87
C GLY A 607 -18.04 40.47 -31.98
N ASP A 608 -18.78 41.13 -32.88
CA ASP A 608 -19.50 40.46 -33.98
C ASP A 608 -18.58 39.76 -34.99
N GLN A 609 -17.28 40.11 -35.03
CA GLN A 609 -16.32 39.49 -35.95
C GLN A 609 -15.90 38.08 -35.49
N TRP A 610 -16.06 37.75 -34.20
CA TRP A 610 -15.62 36.47 -33.64
C TRP A 610 -16.16 35.28 -34.43
N SER A 611 -17.47 35.24 -34.65
CA SER A 611 -18.17 34.12 -35.28
C SER A 611 -17.64 33.82 -36.68
N GLN A 612 -17.47 34.86 -37.51
CA GLN A 612 -16.96 34.70 -38.88
C GLN A 612 -15.49 34.28 -38.88
N LEU A 613 -14.67 34.88 -38.00
CA LEU A 613 -13.23 34.62 -37.97
C LEU A 613 -12.92 33.21 -37.49
N VAL A 614 -13.55 32.73 -36.41
CA VAL A 614 -13.28 31.39 -35.87
C VAL A 614 -13.74 30.30 -36.85
N ALA A 615 -14.92 30.46 -37.47
CA ALA A 615 -15.41 29.54 -38.50
C ALA A 615 -14.50 29.56 -39.74
N GLY A 616 -14.01 30.74 -40.15
CA GLY A 616 -13.03 30.87 -41.23
C GLY A 616 -11.72 30.16 -40.95
N VAL A 617 -11.25 30.12 -39.69
CA VAL A 617 -10.07 29.34 -39.31
C VAL A 617 -10.33 27.84 -39.48
N ALA A 618 -11.48 27.34 -39.01
CA ALA A 618 -11.84 25.92 -39.16
C ALA A 618 -12.00 25.51 -40.63
N TYR A 619 -12.62 26.37 -41.44
CA TYR A 619 -12.95 26.09 -42.84
C TYR A 619 -11.74 26.08 -43.78
N SER A 620 -10.83 27.06 -43.66
CA SER A 620 -9.74 27.25 -44.63
C SER A 620 -8.71 26.12 -44.62
N ASP A 621 -8.49 25.51 -45.78
CA ASP A 621 -7.45 24.50 -46.02
C ASP A 621 -6.02 25.07 -45.94
N ASP A 622 -5.84 26.39 -45.99
CA ASP A 622 -4.53 27.04 -45.82
C ASP A 622 -4.06 26.99 -44.35
N ASN A 623 -4.96 26.72 -43.40
CA ASN A 623 -4.61 26.60 -42.00
C ASN A 623 -4.14 25.19 -41.64
N PRO A 624 -3.13 25.06 -40.75
CA PRO A 624 -2.73 23.78 -40.17
C PRO A 624 -3.90 23.04 -39.51
N ALA A 625 -3.92 21.71 -39.62
CA ALA A 625 -5.00 20.87 -39.10
C ALA A 625 -5.26 21.09 -37.60
N ASN A 626 -4.20 21.20 -36.79
CA ASN A 626 -4.33 21.46 -35.35
C ASN A 626 -5.00 22.82 -35.05
N TYR A 627 -4.81 23.84 -35.89
CA TYR A 627 -5.51 25.13 -35.74
C TYR A 627 -6.98 25.02 -36.14
N ARG A 628 -7.29 24.22 -37.16
CA ARG A 628 -8.68 23.94 -37.57
C ARG A 628 -9.43 23.17 -36.49
N VAL A 629 -8.79 22.15 -35.90
CA VAL A 629 -9.33 21.39 -34.75
C VAL A 629 -9.54 22.28 -33.54
N ARG A 630 -8.54 23.10 -33.19
CA ARG A 630 -8.69 24.10 -32.11
C ARG A 630 -9.81 25.10 -32.40
N ALA A 631 -9.98 25.57 -33.63
CA ALA A 631 -11.08 26.46 -33.97
C ALA A 631 -12.45 25.80 -33.75
N MET A 632 -12.62 24.52 -34.11
CA MET A 632 -13.84 23.76 -33.82
C MET A 632 -14.09 23.63 -32.31
N GLU A 633 -13.06 23.42 -31.50
CA GLU A 633 -13.14 23.41 -30.03
C GLU A 633 -13.55 24.78 -29.47
N LEU A 634 -12.96 25.87 -29.97
CA LEU A 634 -13.33 27.23 -29.56
C LEU A 634 -14.78 27.57 -29.91
N MET A 635 -15.25 27.12 -31.08
CA MET A 635 -16.65 27.23 -31.48
C MET A 635 -17.58 26.49 -30.51
N GLN A 636 -17.22 25.28 -30.08
CA GLN A 636 -18.00 24.51 -29.11
C GLN A 636 -18.06 25.21 -27.73
N LEU A 637 -16.92 25.67 -27.22
CA LEU A 637 -16.83 26.22 -25.86
C LEU A 637 -17.29 27.67 -25.74
N PHE A 638 -17.05 28.48 -26.77
CA PHE A 638 -17.33 29.92 -26.75
C PHE A 638 -18.42 30.33 -27.74
N GLY A 639 -18.91 29.46 -28.61
CA GLY A 639 -19.85 29.80 -29.65
C GLY A 639 -19.20 30.53 -30.85
N PRO A 640 -19.90 30.67 -31.99
CA PRO A 640 -21.13 29.95 -32.30
C PRO A 640 -20.84 28.46 -32.32
N VAL A 641 -21.77 27.66 -31.82
CA VAL A 641 -21.68 26.19 -31.92
C VAL A 641 -21.55 25.85 -33.41
N PRO A 642 -20.65 24.93 -33.80
CA PRO A 642 -20.53 24.52 -35.20
C PRO A 642 -21.90 24.18 -35.80
N SER A 643 -22.21 24.70 -36.99
CA SER A 643 -23.46 24.35 -37.66
C SER A 643 -23.35 22.96 -38.27
N GLU A 644 -24.48 22.27 -38.42
CA GLU A 644 -24.55 20.97 -39.12
C GLU A 644 -23.89 21.04 -40.50
N GLU A 645 -24.18 22.07 -41.28
CA GLU A 645 -23.57 22.31 -42.61
C GLU A 645 -22.03 22.40 -42.55
N LEU A 646 -21.50 23.15 -41.57
CA LEU A 646 -20.05 23.30 -41.41
C LEU A 646 -19.41 21.97 -41.01
N VAL A 647 -19.99 21.24 -40.06
CA VAL A 647 -19.43 19.97 -39.60
C VAL A 647 -19.50 18.91 -40.71
N LEU A 648 -20.59 18.86 -41.48
CA LEU A 648 -20.70 18.01 -42.67
C LEU A 648 -19.60 18.33 -43.68
N GLU A 649 -19.31 19.61 -43.94
CA GLU A 649 -18.23 20.00 -44.85
C GLU A 649 -16.85 19.60 -44.31
N LEU A 650 -16.58 19.87 -43.03
CA LEU A 650 -15.31 19.52 -42.39
C LEU A 650 -15.10 17.99 -42.28
N SER A 651 -16.18 17.20 -42.23
CA SER A 651 -16.11 15.74 -42.30
C SER A 651 -15.54 15.22 -43.63
N ARG A 652 -15.44 16.08 -44.65
CA ARG A 652 -14.87 15.79 -45.98
C ARG A 652 -13.50 16.42 -46.19
N ALA A 653 -12.91 17.03 -45.15
CA ALA A 653 -11.61 17.68 -45.22
C ALA A 653 -10.50 16.71 -45.64
N LYS A 654 -9.46 17.23 -46.32
CA LYS A 654 -8.31 16.42 -46.76
C LYS A 654 -7.55 15.78 -45.61
N ASN A 655 -7.43 16.50 -44.49
CA ASN A 655 -6.70 16.04 -43.33
C ASN A 655 -7.60 15.24 -42.38
N GLU A 656 -7.08 14.10 -41.95
CA GLU A 656 -7.75 13.12 -41.11
C GLU A 656 -8.03 13.59 -39.67
N GLN A 657 -7.20 14.46 -39.07
CA GLN A 657 -7.48 15.01 -37.74
C GLN A 657 -8.72 15.92 -37.76
N VAL A 658 -8.89 16.68 -38.85
CA VAL A 658 -10.08 17.52 -39.06
C VAL A 658 -11.31 16.64 -39.25
N ARG A 659 -11.22 15.58 -40.07
CA ARG A 659 -12.33 14.63 -40.26
C ARG A 659 -12.71 13.90 -38.97
N ALA A 660 -11.75 13.41 -38.20
CA ALA A 660 -12.00 12.72 -36.93
C ALA A 660 -12.69 13.65 -35.92
N ARG A 661 -12.22 14.90 -35.79
CA ARG A 661 -12.89 15.89 -34.93
C ARG A 661 -14.30 16.22 -35.42
N ALA A 662 -14.49 16.36 -36.73
CA ALA A 662 -15.82 16.59 -37.30
C ALA A 662 -16.77 15.40 -37.02
N ALA A 663 -16.30 14.15 -37.10
CA ALA A 663 -17.11 12.97 -36.77
C ALA A 663 -17.68 13.04 -35.34
N LEU A 664 -16.83 13.36 -34.34
CA LEU A 664 -17.28 13.51 -32.95
C LEU A 664 -18.30 14.63 -32.76
N LEU A 665 -18.22 15.70 -33.57
CA LEU A 665 -19.19 16.80 -33.54
C LEU A 665 -20.49 16.49 -34.28
N LEU A 666 -20.47 15.63 -35.30
CA LEU A 666 -21.71 15.17 -35.97
C LEU A 666 -22.67 14.50 -34.97
N ALA A 667 -22.15 13.83 -33.93
CA ALA A 667 -22.96 13.24 -32.87
C ALA A 667 -23.82 14.26 -32.10
N LEU A 668 -23.44 15.55 -32.12
CA LEU A 668 -24.21 16.64 -31.50
C LEU A 668 -25.35 17.17 -32.40
N HIS A 669 -25.41 16.73 -33.66
CA HIS A 669 -26.39 17.14 -34.66
C HIS A 669 -27.12 15.91 -35.24
N PRO A 670 -27.92 15.17 -34.43
CA PRO A 670 -28.57 13.96 -34.92
C PRO A 670 -29.59 14.28 -36.02
N GLY A 671 -29.49 13.58 -37.15
CA GLY A 671 -30.38 13.73 -38.29
C GLY A 671 -29.89 12.94 -39.50
N SER A 672 -30.80 12.57 -40.42
CA SER A 672 -30.48 11.62 -41.49
C SER A 672 -29.18 11.91 -42.28
N GLN A 673 -28.86 13.18 -42.57
CA GLN A 673 -27.64 13.52 -43.30
C GLN A 673 -26.36 13.28 -42.48
N THR A 674 -26.40 13.52 -41.18
CA THR A 674 -25.26 13.29 -40.29
C THR A 674 -25.12 11.80 -39.98
N SER A 675 -26.23 11.08 -39.82
CA SER A 675 -26.26 9.62 -39.69
C SER A 675 -25.62 8.94 -40.90
N ASP A 676 -26.09 9.27 -42.10
CA ASP A 676 -25.57 8.72 -43.37
C ASP A 676 -24.07 9.03 -43.49
N ARG A 677 -23.66 10.26 -43.14
CA ARG A 677 -22.26 10.65 -43.20
C ARG A 677 -21.39 9.89 -42.20
N LEU A 678 -21.86 9.65 -40.98
CA LEU A 678 -21.13 8.85 -39.98
C LEU A 678 -20.95 7.40 -40.46
N VAL A 679 -21.98 6.81 -41.09
CA VAL A 679 -21.89 5.48 -41.71
C VAL A 679 -20.86 5.46 -42.84
N GLU A 680 -20.85 6.44 -43.73
CA GLU A 680 -19.82 6.56 -44.78
C GLU A 680 -18.40 6.65 -44.19
N MET A 681 -18.24 7.32 -43.05
CA MET A 681 -16.93 7.50 -42.39
C MET A 681 -16.40 6.24 -41.70
N LEU A 682 -17.24 5.21 -41.48
CA LEU A 682 -16.78 3.89 -41.06
C LEU A 682 -15.86 3.25 -42.10
N GLN A 683 -15.92 3.69 -43.36
CA GLN A 683 -15.06 3.22 -44.45
C GLN A 683 -13.89 4.19 -44.76
N ASP A 684 -13.61 5.19 -43.91
CA ASP A 684 -12.51 6.12 -44.13
C ASP A 684 -11.14 5.38 -44.16
N ASN A 685 -10.20 5.91 -44.94
CA ASN A 685 -8.87 5.32 -45.07
C ASN A 685 -8.05 5.41 -43.77
N ASP A 686 -8.32 6.38 -42.89
CA ASP A 686 -7.62 6.52 -41.60
C ASP A 686 -8.40 5.89 -40.46
N ALA A 687 -7.74 5.01 -39.69
CA ALA A 687 -8.36 4.26 -38.60
C ALA A 687 -8.87 5.14 -37.45
N ARG A 688 -8.28 6.32 -37.21
CA ARG A 688 -8.76 7.26 -36.18
C ARG A 688 -10.08 7.90 -36.59
N VAL A 689 -10.28 8.14 -37.89
CA VAL A 689 -11.56 8.63 -38.41
C VAL A 689 -12.64 7.55 -38.24
N ARG A 690 -12.31 6.29 -38.57
CA ARG A 690 -13.23 5.15 -38.35
C ARG A 690 -13.61 4.99 -36.87
N ARG A 691 -12.64 5.06 -35.95
CA ARG A 691 -12.90 5.03 -34.49
C ARG A 691 -13.79 6.20 -34.07
N ALA A 692 -13.46 7.42 -34.49
CA ALA A 692 -14.25 8.61 -34.15
C ALA A 692 -15.69 8.51 -34.66
N ALA A 693 -15.91 7.90 -35.84
CA ALA A 693 -17.25 7.62 -36.36
C ALA A 693 -17.99 6.57 -35.50
N CYS A 694 -17.34 5.48 -35.08
CA CYS A 694 -17.95 4.52 -34.16
C CYS A 694 -18.33 5.17 -32.81
N GLU A 695 -17.44 5.96 -32.21
CA GLU A 695 -17.68 6.67 -30.95
C GLU A 695 -18.82 7.70 -31.10
N ALA A 696 -18.89 8.41 -32.22
CA ALA A 696 -19.96 9.35 -32.54
C ALA A 696 -21.33 8.66 -32.67
N ILE A 697 -21.39 7.51 -33.34
CA ILE A 697 -22.59 6.67 -33.44
C ILE A 697 -23.05 6.22 -32.04
N LEU A 698 -22.12 5.74 -31.20
CA LEU A 698 -22.44 5.34 -29.82
C LEU A 698 -22.98 6.51 -28.98
N ARG A 699 -22.40 7.70 -29.12
CA ARG A 699 -22.79 8.91 -28.36
C ARG A 699 -24.17 9.43 -28.76
N SER A 700 -24.50 9.38 -30.04
CA SER A 700 -25.79 9.85 -30.58
C SER A 700 -26.91 8.82 -30.42
N ASP A 701 -26.56 7.56 -30.15
CA ASP A 701 -27.46 6.39 -30.19
C ASP A 701 -28.17 6.25 -31.56
N ASP A 702 -27.54 6.80 -32.62
CA ASP A 702 -28.04 6.80 -33.99
C ASP A 702 -27.46 5.61 -34.76
N ILE A 703 -27.94 4.44 -34.39
CA ILE A 703 -27.37 3.15 -34.81
C ILE A 703 -27.69 2.86 -36.29
N PRO A 704 -26.70 2.45 -37.11
CA PRO A 704 -26.91 2.12 -38.51
C PRO A 704 -27.97 1.02 -38.72
N ALA A 705 -28.72 1.11 -39.81
CA ALA A 705 -29.75 0.11 -40.14
C ALA A 705 -29.16 -1.21 -40.68
N THR A 706 -27.97 -1.15 -41.27
CA THR A 706 -27.26 -2.26 -41.92
C THR A 706 -25.94 -2.56 -41.22
N THR A 707 -25.44 -3.78 -41.43
CA THR A 707 -24.18 -4.27 -40.85
C THR A 707 -22.99 -4.11 -41.78
N GLU A 708 -23.23 -3.79 -43.06
CA GLU A 708 -22.25 -3.82 -44.16
C GLU A 708 -20.97 -3.03 -43.86
N GLU A 709 -21.10 -1.85 -43.26
CA GLU A 709 -19.97 -0.98 -42.93
C GLU A 709 -19.28 -1.32 -41.61
N ILE A 710 -19.96 -2.05 -40.71
CA ILE A 710 -19.44 -2.40 -39.38
C ILE A 710 -18.68 -3.73 -39.41
N MET A 711 -19.18 -4.71 -40.15
CA MET A 711 -18.64 -6.08 -40.17
C MET A 711 -17.15 -6.16 -40.55
N PRO A 712 -16.65 -5.40 -41.56
CA PRO A 712 -15.22 -5.38 -41.87
C PRO A 712 -14.35 -4.83 -40.72
N LEU A 713 -14.88 -3.93 -39.88
CA LEU A 713 -14.13 -3.35 -38.76
C LEU A 713 -13.89 -4.34 -37.63
N LEU A 714 -14.70 -5.40 -37.53
CA LEU A 714 -14.48 -6.47 -36.55
C LEU A 714 -13.21 -7.27 -36.86
N ALA A 715 -12.76 -7.29 -38.12
CA ALA A 715 -11.55 -7.97 -38.57
C ALA A 715 -10.27 -7.11 -38.46
N ASP A 716 -10.40 -5.83 -38.08
CA ASP A 716 -9.25 -4.92 -38.02
C ASP A 716 -8.25 -5.37 -36.93
N GLU A 717 -6.95 -5.30 -37.23
CA GLU A 717 -5.89 -5.66 -36.29
C GLU A 717 -5.79 -4.67 -35.11
N ASP A 718 -6.31 -3.45 -35.27
CA ASP A 718 -6.43 -2.50 -34.18
C ASP A 718 -7.51 -2.93 -33.19
N ARG A 719 -7.07 -3.39 -32.01
CA ARG A 719 -7.95 -3.84 -30.94
C ARG A 719 -8.92 -2.78 -30.45
N THR A 720 -8.54 -1.50 -30.45
CA THR A 720 -9.44 -0.43 -30.01
C THR A 720 -10.54 -0.21 -31.04
N LEU A 721 -10.20 -0.15 -32.33
CA LEU A 721 -11.19 0.00 -33.40
C LEU A 721 -12.17 -1.19 -33.45
N SER A 722 -11.66 -2.42 -33.46
CA SER A 722 -12.50 -3.63 -33.46
C SER A 722 -13.39 -3.70 -32.22
N PHE A 723 -12.89 -3.28 -31.05
CA PHE A 723 -13.68 -3.22 -29.81
C PHE A 723 -14.84 -2.22 -29.92
N VAL A 724 -14.59 -0.99 -30.36
CA VAL A 724 -15.63 0.06 -30.46
C VAL A 724 -16.62 -0.29 -31.58
N ALA A 725 -16.16 -0.84 -32.71
CA ALA A 725 -17.05 -1.33 -33.78
C ALA A 725 -17.98 -2.46 -33.27
N ARG A 726 -17.45 -3.41 -32.49
CA ARG A 726 -18.26 -4.43 -31.80
C ARG A 726 -19.29 -3.79 -30.87
N ARG A 727 -18.93 -2.72 -30.13
CA ARG A 727 -19.89 -1.99 -29.29
C ARG A 727 -21.02 -1.36 -30.09
N VAL A 728 -20.75 -0.85 -31.30
CA VAL A 728 -21.81 -0.37 -32.21
C VAL A 728 -22.72 -1.52 -32.63
N LEU A 729 -22.15 -2.67 -33.02
CA LEU A 729 -22.92 -3.85 -33.40
C LEU A 729 -23.81 -4.37 -32.25
N GLU A 730 -23.33 -4.32 -31.00
CA GLU A 730 -24.10 -4.67 -29.79
C GLU A 730 -25.37 -3.84 -29.60
N ARG A 731 -25.41 -2.61 -30.16
CA ARG A 731 -26.60 -1.75 -30.09
C ARG A 731 -27.63 -2.05 -31.18
N MET A 732 -27.25 -2.79 -32.22
CA MET A 732 -28.18 -3.22 -33.27
C MET A 732 -29.10 -4.33 -32.76
N PRO A 733 -30.34 -4.45 -33.27
CA PRO A 733 -31.18 -5.60 -32.99
C PRO A 733 -30.46 -6.90 -33.39
N ALA A 734 -30.31 -7.84 -32.44
CA ALA A 734 -29.56 -9.10 -32.65
C ALA A 734 -29.98 -9.87 -33.92
N LYS A 735 -31.27 -9.83 -34.27
CA LYS A 735 -31.81 -10.51 -35.47
C LYS A 735 -31.22 -9.98 -36.78
N THR A 736 -30.74 -8.74 -36.82
CA THR A 736 -30.20 -8.12 -38.03
C THR A 736 -28.86 -8.72 -38.44
N PHE A 737 -28.05 -9.14 -37.47
CA PHE A 737 -26.67 -9.60 -37.72
C PHE A 737 -26.40 -11.05 -37.31
N ARG A 738 -27.33 -11.71 -36.59
CA ARG A 738 -27.19 -13.08 -36.09
C ARG A 738 -26.71 -14.07 -37.17
N ASP A 739 -27.42 -14.14 -38.30
CA ASP A 739 -27.11 -15.12 -39.35
C ASP A 739 -25.76 -14.83 -40.00
N GLU A 740 -25.39 -13.55 -40.11
CA GLU A 740 -24.12 -13.14 -40.72
C GLU A 740 -22.93 -13.53 -39.84
N VAL A 741 -23.00 -13.26 -38.53
CA VAL A 741 -21.90 -13.58 -37.59
C VAL A 741 -21.78 -15.08 -37.32
N LEU A 742 -22.87 -15.84 -37.36
CA LEU A 742 -22.83 -17.29 -37.17
C LEU A 742 -22.31 -18.03 -38.41
N ASN A 743 -22.58 -17.52 -39.62
CA ASN A 743 -22.22 -18.20 -40.86
C ASN A 743 -20.94 -17.69 -41.55
N THR A 744 -20.36 -16.58 -41.08
CA THR A 744 -19.12 -16.06 -41.67
C THR A 744 -17.96 -17.06 -41.56
N ALA A 745 -17.14 -17.10 -42.60
CA ALA A 745 -15.93 -17.94 -42.67
C ALA A 745 -14.72 -17.25 -42.02
N ASP A 746 -14.76 -15.93 -41.85
CA ASP A 746 -13.70 -15.18 -41.18
C ASP A 746 -13.80 -15.39 -39.67
N ALA A 747 -12.79 -16.03 -39.09
CA ALA A 747 -12.79 -16.39 -37.68
C ALA A 747 -12.85 -15.16 -36.77
N ARG A 748 -12.19 -14.06 -37.14
CA ARG A 748 -12.13 -12.86 -36.33
C ARG A 748 -13.48 -12.16 -36.29
N VAL A 749 -14.11 -12.02 -37.47
CA VAL A 749 -15.47 -11.48 -37.59
C VAL A 749 -16.46 -12.36 -36.82
N ALA A 750 -16.34 -13.69 -36.94
CA ALA A 750 -17.20 -14.62 -36.21
C ALA A 750 -17.07 -14.46 -34.70
N ILE A 751 -15.85 -14.44 -34.14
CA ILE A 751 -15.62 -14.34 -32.70
C ILE A 751 -16.12 -13.00 -32.15
N CYS A 752 -15.70 -11.88 -32.75
CA CYS A 752 -16.12 -10.55 -32.31
C CYS A 752 -17.63 -10.33 -32.49
N GLY A 753 -18.21 -10.81 -33.60
CA GLY A 753 -19.64 -10.71 -33.90
C GLY A 753 -20.50 -11.59 -33.00
N MET A 754 -20.08 -12.82 -32.69
CA MET A 754 -20.76 -13.69 -31.74
C MET A 754 -20.67 -13.16 -30.30
N LEU A 755 -19.58 -12.48 -29.94
CA LEU A 755 -19.51 -11.76 -28.67
C LEU A 755 -20.52 -10.60 -28.63
N ALA A 756 -20.69 -9.86 -29.73
CA ALA A 756 -21.75 -8.85 -29.80
C ALA A 756 -23.15 -9.49 -29.69
N LEU A 757 -23.35 -10.64 -30.35
CA LEU A 757 -24.61 -11.39 -30.34
C LEU A 757 -25.02 -11.82 -28.93
N ILE A 758 -24.10 -12.42 -28.16
CA ILE A 758 -24.40 -12.85 -26.78
C ILE A 758 -24.63 -11.68 -25.82
N ASN A 759 -24.00 -10.53 -26.08
CA ASN A 759 -24.23 -9.33 -25.27
C ASN A 759 -25.61 -8.71 -25.56
N ALA A 760 -26.01 -8.66 -26.84
CA ALA A 760 -27.30 -8.14 -27.29
C ALA A 760 -28.49 -9.08 -26.98
N ASP A 761 -28.27 -10.40 -27.02
CA ASP A 761 -29.30 -11.43 -26.81
C ASP A 761 -28.78 -12.55 -25.88
N PRO A 762 -28.69 -12.30 -24.56
CA PRO A 762 -28.12 -13.22 -23.58
C PRO A 762 -29.10 -14.35 -23.19
N THR A 763 -29.71 -14.99 -24.17
CA THR A 763 -30.61 -16.13 -23.96
C THR A 763 -29.84 -17.46 -24.06
N GLU A 764 -30.35 -18.49 -23.39
CA GLU A 764 -29.72 -19.82 -23.41
C GLU A 764 -29.64 -20.39 -24.85
N SER A 765 -30.65 -20.16 -25.69
CA SER A 765 -30.67 -20.62 -27.10
C SER A 765 -29.51 -20.01 -27.89
N THR A 766 -29.36 -18.69 -27.80
CA THR A 766 -28.28 -17.96 -28.47
C THR A 766 -26.92 -18.41 -27.99
N ALA A 767 -26.76 -18.61 -26.67
CA ALA A 767 -25.53 -19.14 -26.12
C ALA A 767 -25.19 -20.53 -26.65
N LEU A 768 -26.17 -21.44 -26.78
CA LEU A 768 -25.94 -22.77 -27.33
C LEU A 768 -25.52 -22.72 -28.80
N GLU A 769 -26.12 -21.85 -29.61
CA GLU A 769 -25.71 -21.64 -31.02
C GLU A 769 -24.28 -21.09 -31.12
N VAL A 770 -23.94 -20.09 -30.30
CA VAL A 770 -22.59 -19.52 -30.24
C VAL A 770 -21.57 -20.57 -29.80
N LEU A 771 -21.88 -21.36 -28.76
CA LEU A 771 -20.99 -22.42 -28.27
C LEU A 771 -20.77 -23.52 -29.31
N GLN A 772 -21.83 -23.92 -30.02
CA GLN A 772 -21.75 -24.89 -31.12
C GLN A 772 -20.86 -24.37 -32.25
N ARG A 773 -21.10 -23.13 -32.70
CA ARG A 773 -20.30 -22.52 -33.78
C ARG A 773 -18.83 -22.34 -33.37
N THR A 774 -18.58 -21.91 -32.14
CA THR A 774 -17.22 -21.75 -31.60
C THR A 774 -16.50 -23.10 -31.51
N SER A 775 -17.19 -24.16 -31.08
CA SER A 775 -16.67 -25.54 -31.05
C SER A 775 -16.26 -26.03 -32.44
N GLU A 776 -17.09 -25.78 -33.45
CA GLU A 776 -16.78 -26.10 -34.86
C GLU A 776 -15.54 -25.35 -35.36
N MET A 777 -15.41 -24.06 -35.03
CA MET A 777 -14.23 -23.27 -35.41
C MET A 777 -12.93 -23.82 -34.81
N MET A 778 -12.97 -24.25 -33.55
CA MET A 778 -11.80 -24.84 -32.86
C MET A 778 -11.37 -26.18 -33.46
N THR A 779 -12.20 -26.86 -34.26
CA THR A 779 -11.76 -28.07 -35.01
C THR A 779 -10.92 -27.72 -36.25
N GLY A 780 -11.02 -26.48 -36.73
CA GLY A 780 -10.22 -25.95 -37.82
C GLY A 780 -8.92 -25.33 -37.34
N PHE A 781 -8.21 -24.66 -38.25
CA PHE A 781 -7.05 -23.87 -37.88
C PHE A 781 -7.49 -22.51 -37.33
N LEU A 782 -7.07 -22.18 -36.11
CA LEU A 782 -7.13 -20.85 -35.52
C LEU A 782 -5.72 -20.39 -35.18
N SER A 783 -5.49 -19.08 -35.24
CA SER A 783 -4.28 -18.51 -34.66
C SER A 783 -4.30 -18.66 -33.13
N ASP A 784 -3.15 -18.61 -32.48
CA ASP A 784 -3.09 -18.69 -31.00
C ASP A 784 -3.95 -17.60 -30.33
N ALA A 785 -4.00 -16.41 -30.91
CA ALA A 785 -4.80 -15.29 -30.42
C ALA A 785 -6.32 -15.56 -30.59
N ASP A 786 -6.73 -16.02 -31.77
CA ASP A 786 -8.15 -16.32 -32.03
C ASP A 786 -8.64 -17.54 -31.23
N PHE A 787 -7.76 -18.50 -30.95
CA PHE A 787 -8.08 -19.62 -30.09
C PHE A 787 -8.35 -19.16 -28.65
N ILE A 788 -7.49 -18.29 -28.09
CA ILE A 788 -7.72 -17.70 -26.76
C ILE A 788 -9.03 -16.89 -26.73
N ASP A 789 -9.30 -16.11 -27.78
CA ASP A 789 -10.53 -15.33 -27.89
C ASP A 789 -11.78 -16.19 -28.05
N ALA A 790 -11.69 -17.33 -28.74
CA ALA A 790 -12.74 -18.34 -28.81
C ALA A 790 -13.01 -18.98 -27.43
N LEU A 791 -11.96 -19.29 -26.65
CA LEU A 791 -12.12 -19.76 -25.28
C LEU A 791 -12.80 -18.70 -24.39
N ARG A 792 -12.44 -17.42 -24.55
CA ARG A 792 -13.12 -16.32 -23.83
C ARG A 792 -14.58 -16.21 -24.26
N LEU A 793 -14.89 -16.32 -25.55
CA LEU A 793 -16.27 -16.32 -26.05
C LEU A 793 -17.09 -17.47 -25.45
N CYS A 794 -16.52 -18.68 -25.34
CA CYS A 794 -17.16 -19.79 -24.63
C CYS A 794 -17.50 -19.43 -23.17
N GLN A 795 -16.57 -18.79 -22.45
CA GLN A 795 -16.80 -18.37 -21.07
C GLN A 795 -17.95 -17.35 -20.96
N VAL A 796 -17.97 -16.34 -21.84
CA VAL A 796 -19.02 -15.32 -21.85
C VAL A 796 -20.38 -15.94 -22.20
N ALA A 797 -20.44 -16.83 -23.19
CA ALA A 797 -21.67 -17.54 -23.58
C ALA A 797 -22.24 -18.41 -22.45
N LEU A 798 -21.39 -19.19 -21.78
CA LEU A 798 -21.79 -19.99 -20.62
C LEU A 798 -22.30 -19.11 -19.47
N HIS A 799 -21.58 -18.04 -19.14
CA HIS A 799 -21.91 -17.13 -18.04
C HIS A 799 -23.22 -16.36 -18.30
N ARG A 800 -23.31 -15.67 -19.44
CA ARG A 800 -24.45 -14.79 -19.76
C ARG A 800 -25.69 -15.57 -20.14
N GLY A 801 -25.53 -16.65 -20.92
CA GLY A 801 -26.62 -17.54 -21.32
C GLY A 801 -27.11 -18.46 -20.20
N LYS A 802 -26.39 -18.52 -19.07
CA LYS A 802 -26.67 -19.41 -17.92
C LYS A 802 -26.86 -20.86 -18.36
N VAL A 803 -26.03 -21.31 -19.30
CA VAL A 803 -26.12 -22.65 -19.91
C VAL A 803 -25.70 -23.71 -18.89
N ASP A 804 -26.54 -24.72 -18.70
CA ASP A 804 -26.19 -25.86 -17.85
C ASP A 804 -25.07 -26.70 -18.52
N PRO A 805 -23.95 -26.99 -17.82
CA PRO A 805 -22.85 -27.80 -18.36
C PRO A 805 -23.26 -29.15 -18.95
N SER A 806 -24.36 -29.76 -18.47
CA SER A 806 -24.87 -31.03 -18.98
C SER A 806 -25.40 -30.95 -20.42
N LYS A 807 -25.66 -29.75 -20.95
CA LYS A 807 -26.11 -29.53 -22.33
C LYS A 807 -24.97 -29.44 -23.35
N VAL A 808 -23.73 -29.28 -22.89
CA VAL A 808 -22.56 -28.98 -23.75
C VAL A 808 -21.43 -30.01 -23.54
N ILE A 809 -21.82 -31.29 -23.49
CA ILE A 809 -20.90 -32.41 -23.26
C ILE A 809 -19.79 -32.49 -24.34
N ALA A 810 -20.13 -32.29 -25.61
CA ALA A 810 -19.16 -32.32 -26.69
C ALA A 810 -18.09 -31.23 -26.54
N LEU A 811 -18.50 -30.01 -26.19
CA LEU A 811 -17.57 -28.92 -25.90
C LEU A 811 -16.69 -29.24 -24.68
N ARG A 812 -17.26 -29.80 -23.60
CA ARG A 812 -16.49 -30.24 -22.43
C ARG A 812 -15.37 -31.20 -22.83
N ASP A 813 -15.68 -32.20 -23.65
CA ASP A 813 -14.71 -33.21 -24.07
C ASP A 813 -13.64 -32.61 -24.98
N GLN A 814 -14.01 -31.70 -25.90
CA GLN A 814 -13.06 -30.94 -26.72
C GLN A 814 -12.12 -30.09 -25.86
N ILE A 815 -12.64 -29.29 -24.91
CA ILE A 815 -11.82 -28.49 -23.99
C ILE A 815 -10.87 -29.38 -23.18
N ALA A 816 -11.32 -30.58 -22.81
CA ALA A 816 -10.48 -31.53 -22.09
C ALA A 816 -9.32 -32.05 -22.95
N GLU A 817 -9.52 -32.26 -24.25
CA GLU A 817 -8.48 -32.73 -25.17
C GLU A 817 -7.35 -31.71 -25.34
N GLU A 818 -7.69 -30.42 -25.38
CA GLU A 818 -6.75 -29.32 -25.61
C GLU A 818 -5.81 -29.02 -24.41
N PHE A 819 -6.14 -29.46 -23.20
CA PHE A 819 -5.31 -29.20 -22.02
C PHE A 819 -4.25 -30.30 -21.76
N PRO A 820 -2.97 -29.97 -21.48
CA PRO A 820 -2.39 -28.64 -21.54
C PRO A 820 -1.93 -28.27 -22.96
N ALA A 821 -2.14 -27.01 -23.33
CA ALA A 821 -1.57 -26.39 -24.51
C ALA A 821 -0.11 -25.97 -24.25
N SER A 822 0.63 -25.69 -25.33
CA SER A 822 2.01 -25.18 -25.23
C SER A 822 2.11 -23.73 -24.76
N GLU A 823 1.02 -22.97 -24.89
CA GLU A 823 0.94 -21.56 -24.55
C GLU A 823 0.23 -21.39 -23.18
N GLY A 824 0.82 -20.60 -22.28
CA GLY A 824 0.38 -20.49 -20.88
C GLY A 824 -1.01 -19.83 -20.69
N ARG A 825 -1.32 -18.77 -21.45
CA ARG A 825 -2.63 -18.09 -21.41
C ARG A 825 -3.75 -19.01 -21.89
N MET A 826 -3.51 -19.86 -22.89
CA MET A 826 -4.48 -20.90 -23.28
C MET A 826 -4.78 -21.82 -22.10
N ASN A 827 -3.75 -22.25 -21.36
CA ASN A 827 -3.94 -23.10 -20.18
C ASN A 827 -4.73 -22.41 -19.06
N HIS A 828 -4.63 -21.08 -18.92
CA HIS A 828 -5.44 -20.31 -17.97
C HIS A 828 -6.93 -20.41 -18.30
N GLU A 829 -7.30 -20.26 -19.57
CA GLU A 829 -8.69 -20.30 -20.00
C GLU A 829 -9.24 -21.73 -20.07
N LEU A 830 -8.44 -22.68 -20.58
CA LEU A 830 -8.79 -24.09 -20.67
C LEU A 830 -9.07 -24.69 -19.29
N ILE A 831 -8.23 -24.40 -18.28
CA ILE A 831 -8.47 -24.97 -16.94
C ILE A 831 -9.72 -24.37 -16.28
N ARG A 832 -10.03 -23.08 -16.51
CA ARG A 832 -11.25 -22.44 -16.02
C ARG A 832 -12.50 -23.06 -16.64
N LEU A 833 -12.49 -23.26 -17.96
CA LEU A 833 -13.57 -23.94 -18.68
C LEU A 833 -13.71 -25.40 -18.25
N ALA A 834 -12.60 -26.15 -18.20
CA ALA A 834 -12.60 -27.55 -17.76
C ALA A 834 -13.15 -27.69 -16.32
N ALA A 835 -12.77 -26.79 -15.43
CA ALA A 835 -13.27 -26.75 -14.06
C ALA A 835 -14.77 -26.46 -13.99
N TYR A 836 -15.26 -25.48 -14.75
CA TYR A 836 -16.69 -25.15 -14.80
C TYR A 836 -17.53 -26.28 -15.40
N LEU A 837 -17.04 -26.88 -16.49
CA LEU A 837 -17.70 -27.96 -17.21
C LEU A 837 -17.52 -29.34 -16.54
N LYS A 838 -16.76 -29.42 -15.45
CA LYS A 838 -16.42 -30.65 -14.71
C LYS A 838 -15.81 -31.73 -15.61
N ALA A 839 -14.79 -31.34 -16.38
CA ALA A 839 -14.07 -32.22 -17.28
C ALA A 839 -13.05 -33.10 -16.52
N ASP A 840 -13.55 -34.10 -15.78
CA ASP A 840 -12.75 -34.99 -14.91
C ASP A 840 -11.55 -35.65 -15.62
N GLY A 841 -11.63 -35.88 -16.94
CA GLY A 841 -10.54 -36.44 -17.75
C GLY A 841 -9.28 -35.57 -17.85
N VAL A 842 -9.32 -34.32 -17.37
CA VAL A 842 -8.18 -33.40 -17.29
C VAL A 842 -7.36 -33.62 -16.01
N ALA A 843 -7.93 -34.23 -14.97
CA ALA A 843 -7.37 -34.25 -13.61
C ALA A 843 -5.90 -34.72 -13.55
N GLU A 844 -5.57 -35.85 -14.17
CA GLU A 844 -4.22 -36.42 -14.12
C GLU A 844 -3.20 -35.53 -14.85
N ARG A 845 -3.58 -34.95 -15.99
CA ARG A 845 -2.74 -34.01 -16.75
C ARG A 845 -2.54 -32.70 -16.00
N ALA A 846 -3.57 -32.19 -15.33
CA ALA A 846 -3.45 -30.99 -14.50
C ALA A 846 -2.55 -31.20 -13.27
N LEU A 847 -2.61 -32.38 -12.65
CA LEU A 847 -1.68 -32.76 -11.58
C LEU A 847 -0.23 -32.86 -12.06
N GLN A 848 0.01 -33.37 -13.27
CA GLN A 848 1.33 -33.35 -13.89
C GLN A 848 1.78 -31.92 -14.22
N TYR A 849 0.86 -31.06 -14.69
CA TYR A 849 1.13 -29.67 -15.02
C TYR A 849 1.62 -28.87 -13.80
N ILE A 850 0.96 -28.99 -12.64
CA ILE A 850 1.39 -28.27 -11.43
C ILE A 850 2.75 -28.76 -10.88
N GLN A 851 3.22 -29.94 -11.32
CA GLN A 851 4.55 -30.48 -10.99
C GLN A 851 5.61 -30.19 -12.05
N SER A 852 5.22 -29.62 -13.18
CA SER A 852 6.14 -29.29 -14.29
C SER A 852 7.02 -28.08 -13.98
N ASP A 853 7.85 -27.71 -14.95
CA ASP A 853 8.68 -26.51 -14.96
C ASP A 853 7.96 -25.26 -15.52
N ALA A 854 6.64 -25.33 -15.74
CA ALA A 854 5.83 -24.18 -16.13
C ALA A 854 5.94 -23.02 -15.12
N PRO A 855 5.68 -21.76 -15.54
CA PRO A 855 5.71 -20.60 -14.65
C PRO A 855 4.90 -20.81 -13.36
N LYS A 856 5.38 -20.28 -12.25
CA LYS A 856 4.78 -20.51 -10.92
C LYS A 856 3.34 -19.98 -10.88
N GLU A 857 3.09 -18.85 -11.51
CA GLU A 857 1.81 -18.16 -11.62
C GLU A 857 0.78 -19.05 -12.34
N ASP A 858 1.19 -19.66 -13.46
CA ASP A 858 0.35 -20.57 -14.25
C ASP A 858 0.00 -21.83 -13.46
N ARG A 859 1.00 -22.47 -12.84
CA ARG A 859 0.81 -23.66 -12.01
C ARG A 859 -0.09 -23.36 -10.81
N THR A 860 0.03 -22.16 -10.23
CA THR A 860 -0.81 -21.69 -9.12
C THR A 860 -2.26 -21.53 -9.56
N LEU A 861 -2.53 -20.88 -10.69
CA LEU A 861 -3.89 -20.73 -11.22
C LEU A 861 -4.53 -22.10 -11.51
N VAL A 862 -3.79 -23.00 -12.17
CA VAL A 862 -4.26 -24.37 -12.44
C VAL A 862 -4.59 -25.08 -11.14
N ALA A 863 -3.69 -25.04 -10.16
CA ALA A 863 -3.89 -25.66 -8.86
C ALA A 863 -5.16 -25.15 -8.17
N MET A 864 -5.39 -23.83 -8.14
CA MET A 864 -6.59 -23.23 -7.55
C MET A 864 -7.90 -23.68 -8.21
N CYS A 865 -7.86 -24.03 -9.49
CA CYS A 865 -9.03 -24.53 -10.23
C CYS A 865 -9.33 -26.01 -9.96
N LEU A 866 -8.36 -26.80 -9.48
CA LEU A 866 -8.52 -28.26 -9.28
C LEU A 866 -9.65 -28.62 -8.33
N GLN A 867 -9.91 -27.79 -7.31
CA GLN A 867 -11.00 -28.03 -6.37
C GLN A 867 -12.39 -28.04 -7.03
N PHE A 868 -12.54 -27.36 -8.17
CA PHE A 868 -13.79 -27.29 -8.92
C PHE A 868 -13.86 -28.34 -10.04
N LEU A 869 -12.70 -28.85 -10.48
CA LEU A 869 -12.58 -29.77 -11.60
C LEU A 869 -13.22 -31.13 -11.34
N SER A 870 -12.92 -31.74 -10.19
CA SER A 870 -13.40 -33.07 -9.84
C SER A 870 -13.86 -33.16 -8.38
N PRO A 871 -14.97 -33.85 -8.10
CA PRO A 871 -15.32 -34.24 -6.75
C PRO A 871 -14.63 -35.53 -6.28
N ASN A 872 -13.99 -36.29 -7.19
CA ASN A 872 -13.58 -37.68 -6.99
C ASN A 872 -12.06 -37.88 -6.87
N TRP A 873 -11.37 -36.99 -6.16
CA TRP A 873 -9.92 -37.13 -5.93
C TRP A 873 -9.60 -38.39 -5.13
N THR A 874 -8.50 -39.08 -5.45
CA THR A 874 -7.94 -40.12 -4.57
C THR A 874 -7.18 -39.50 -3.39
N ALA A 875 -6.90 -40.27 -2.34
CA ALA A 875 -6.12 -39.79 -1.19
C ALA A 875 -4.73 -39.27 -1.61
N ALA A 876 -4.05 -39.99 -2.51
CA ALA A 876 -2.74 -39.59 -3.04
C ALA A 876 -2.80 -38.26 -3.80
N GLN A 877 -3.83 -38.07 -4.63
CA GLN A 877 -4.03 -36.83 -5.39
C GLN A 877 -4.41 -35.65 -4.47
N ARG A 878 -5.28 -35.86 -3.47
CA ARG A 878 -5.59 -34.82 -2.46
C ARG A 878 -4.33 -34.38 -1.73
N PHE A 879 -3.48 -35.32 -1.33
CA PHE A 879 -2.20 -35.05 -0.67
C PHE A 879 -1.25 -34.25 -1.57
N GLN A 880 -1.18 -34.59 -2.87
CA GLN A 880 -0.38 -33.87 -3.86
C GLN A 880 -0.84 -32.41 -4.03
N ILE A 881 -2.15 -32.17 -4.13
CA ILE A 881 -2.73 -30.83 -4.26
C ILE A 881 -2.45 -29.99 -3.00
N LEU A 882 -2.71 -30.56 -1.81
CA LEU A 882 -2.45 -29.88 -0.54
C LEU A 882 -0.96 -29.56 -0.34
N LYS A 883 -0.08 -30.49 -0.72
CA LYS A 883 1.36 -30.25 -0.68
C LYS A 883 1.74 -29.05 -1.54
N PHE A 884 1.20 -28.95 -2.76
CA PHE A 884 1.45 -27.80 -3.64
C PHE A 884 0.95 -26.49 -3.00
N TYR A 885 -0.26 -26.45 -2.44
CA TYR A 885 -0.77 -25.25 -1.76
C TYR A 885 0.11 -24.82 -0.58
N GLU A 886 0.58 -25.76 0.23
CA GLU A 886 1.46 -25.47 1.37
C GLU A 886 2.83 -24.94 0.91
N GLU A 887 3.41 -25.53 -0.13
CA GLU A 887 4.68 -25.08 -0.72
C GLU A 887 4.56 -23.65 -1.26
N ILE A 888 3.51 -23.35 -2.04
CA ILE A 888 3.28 -22.00 -2.56
C ILE A 888 3.03 -20.99 -1.43
N ALA A 889 2.23 -21.35 -0.42
CA ALA A 889 1.95 -20.47 0.71
C ALA A 889 3.21 -20.17 1.54
N SER A 890 4.14 -21.12 1.63
CA SER A 890 5.37 -20.98 2.42
C SER A 890 6.51 -20.25 1.69
N ASP A 891 6.54 -20.30 0.36
CA ASP A 891 7.60 -19.72 -0.47
C ASP A 891 7.52 -18.18 -0.57
N THR A 892 6.39 -17.59 -0.19
CA THR A 892 6.17 -16.14 -0.23
C THR A 892 5.96 -15.57 1.17
N SER A 893 6.83 -14.65 1.60
CA SER A 893 6.76 -13.98 2.90
C SER A 893 5.95 -12.67 2.89
N SER A 894 5.50 -12.20 1.71
CA SER A 894 4.74 -10.96 1.53
C SER A 894 3.74 -11.07 0.37
N GLY A 895 2.78 -10.15 0.31
CA GLY A 895 1.71 -10.11 -0.69
C GLY A 895 0.46 -10.91 -0.32
N SER A 896 -0.52 -10.96 -1.23
CA SER A 896 -1.83 -11.59 -1.01
C SER A 896 -1.84 -13.10 -1.32
N LEU A 897 -0.86 -13.61 -2.06
CA LEU A 897 -0.80 -15.03 -2.49
C LEU A 897 -0.90 -16.04 -1.33
N PRO A 898 -0.15 -15.91 -0.21
CA PRO A 898 -0.32 -16.82 0.94
C PRO A 898 -1.75 -16.84 1.49
N MET A 899 -2.44 -15.71 1.45
CA MET A 899 -3.81 -15.59 1.96
C MET A 899 -4.81 -16.26 1.00
N TYR A 900 -4.63 -16.11 -0.32
CA TYR A 900 -5.38 -16.89 -1.31
C TYR A 900 -5.16 -18.40 -1.13
N MET A 901 -3.91 -18.83 -0.97
CA MET A 901 -3.61 -20.25 -0.73
C MET A 901 -4.24 -20.77 0.56
N THR A 902 -4.31 -19.95 1.60
CA THR A 902 -5.01 -20.28 2.84
C THR A 902 -6.52 -20.47 2.60
N ALA A 903 -7.15 -19.56 1.86
CA ALA A 903 -8.57 -19.65 1.51
C ALA A 903 -8.89 -20.88 0.66
N VAL A 904 -8.08 -21.12 -0.37
CA VAL A 904 -8.21 -22.27 -1.28
C VAL A 904 -7.95 -23.58 -0.55
N THR A 905 -6.93 -23.66 0.31
CA THR A 905 -6.64 -24.84 1.13
C THR A 905 -7.81 -25.17 2.06
N ARG A 906 -8.40 -24.15 2.70
CA ARG A 906 -9.58 -24.32 3.55
C ARG A 906 -10.77 -24.88 2.77
N ASP A 907 -11.03 -24.36 1.58
CA ASP A 907 -12.16 -24.81 0.76
C ASP A 907 -11.92 -26.22 0.20
N PHE A 908 -10.72 -26.51 -0.29
CA PHE A 908 -10.35 -27.84 -0.74
C PHE A 908 -10.40 -28.87 0.39
N ALA A 909 -10.00 -28.51 1.61
CA ALA A 909 -10.08 -29.36 2.79
C ALA A 909 -11.51 -29.80 3.12
N LYS A 910 -12.54 -29.15 2.57
CA LYS A 910 -13.94 -29.60 2.70
C LYS A 910 -14.16 -30.98 2.05
N SER A 911 -13.33 -31.38 1.09
CA SER A 911 -13.37 -32.68 0.41
C SER A 911 -12.68 -33.83 1.16
N LEU A 912 -11.96 -33.54 2.25
CA LEU A 912 -11.18 -34.54 2.98
C LEU A 912 -12.09 -35.52 3.73
N SER A 913 -11.73 -36.81 3.70
CA SER A 913 -12.27 -37.82 4.60
C SER A 913 -11.70 -37.64 6.01
N ALA A 914 -12.29 -38.35 6.99
CA ALA A 914 -11.75 -38.37 8.35
C ALA A 914 -10.30 -38.91 8.38
N ASP A 915 -10.01 -39.96 7.61
CA ASP A 915 -8.68 -40.56 7.54
C ASP A 915 -7.65 -39.60 6.93
N ASP A 916 -8.02 -38.85 5.88
CA ASP A 916 -7.15 -37.82 5.32
C ASP A 916 -6.85 -36.73 6.37
N ALA A 917 -7.88 -36.29 7.11
CA ALA A 917 -7.72 -35.29 8.15
C ALA A 917 -6.75 -35.77 9.25
N HIS A 918 -6.86 -37.03 9.68
CA HIS A 918 -5.93 -37.62 10.64
C HIS A 918 -4.49 -37.68 10.09
N ALA A 919 -4.29 -38.11 8.85
CA ALA A 919 -2.96 -38.17 8.22
C ALA A 919 -2.31 -36.78 8.10
N ILE A 920 -3.10 -35.75 7.75
CA ILE A 920 -2.63 -34.37 7.66
C ILE A 920 -2.22 -33.84 9.04
N LEU A 921 -2.98 -34.14 10.10
CA LEU A 921 -2.66 -33.69 11.46
C LEU A 921 -1.36 -34.30 11.99
N GLU A 922 -1.05 -35.54 11.62
CA GLU A 922 0.22 -36.19 12.00
C GLU A 922 1.46 -35.48 11.41
N GLN A 923 1.29 -34.86 10.24
CA GLN A 923 2.29 -34.04 9.53
C GLN A 923 2.03 -32.53 9.70
N GLY A 924 1.14 -32.13 10.61
CA GLY A 924 0.66 -30.75 10.72
C GLY A 924 1.72 -29.74 11.16
N ASP A 925 2.88 -30.21 11.62
CA ASP A 925 4.05 -29.37 11.89
C ASP A 925 4.74 -28.89 10.61
N VAL A 926 4.66 -29.69 9.55
CA VAL A 926 5.14 -29.35 8.20
C VAL A 926 4.03 -28.64 7.41
N TRP A 927 2.78 -29.13 7.54
CA TRP A 927 1.63 -28.69 6.74
C TRP A 927 0.59 -27.95 7.57
N ARG A 928 0.92 -26.73 7.96
CA ARG A 928 0.19 -26.00 8.99
C ARG A 928 -1.12 -25.42 8.46
N ASN A 929 -1.17 -24.96 7.20
CA ASN A 929 -2.42 -24.49 6.60
C ASN A 929 -3.39 -25.66 6.39
N ALA A 930 -2.88 -26.78 5.84
CA ALA A 930 -3.69 -27.99 5.67
C ALA A 930 -4.18 -28.56 7.01
N ALA A 931 -3.34 -28.58 8.05
CA ALA A 931 -3.72 -29.04 9.39
C ALA A 931 -4.77 -28.14 10.02
N LEU A 932 -4.66 -26.81 9.88
CA LEU A 932 -5.66 -25.87 10.38
C LEU A 932 -7.02 -26.14 9.73
N ALA A 933 -7.03 -26.37 8.42
CA ALA A 933 -8.25 -26.71 7.71
C ALA A 933 -8.81 -28.10 8.11
N ALA A 934 -7.94 -29.08 8.32
CA ALA A 934 -8.32 -30.44 8.74
C ALA A 934 -8.93 -30.50 10.15
N ILE A 935 -8.50 -29.65 11.08
CA ILE A 935 -9.06 -29.60 12.45
C ILE A 935 -10.58 -29.42 12.43
N TYR A 936 -11.12 -28.60 11.53
CA TYR A 936 -12.56 -28.32 11.46
C TYR A 936 -13.38 -29.52 10.94
N LYS A 937 -12.75 -30.60 10.48
CA LYS A 937 -13.41 -31.85 10.05
C LYS A 937 -13.53 -32.90 11.15
N LEU A 938 -12.80 -32.74 12.25
CA LEU A 938 -12.82 -33.71 13.33
C LEU A 938 -14.18 -33.71 14.03
N LYS A 939 -14.66 -34.91 14.39
CA LYS A 939 -15.88 -35.07 15.18
C LYS A 939 -15.68 -34.49 16.59
N ARG A 940 -16.75 -33.93 17.16
CA ARG A 940 -16.81 -33.46 18.54
C ARG A 940 -17.86 -34.28 19.30
N PRO A 941 -17.55 -34.80 20.51
CA PRO A 941 -16.25 -34.78 21.18
C PRO A 941 -15.20 -35.60 20.42
N VAL A 942 -13.92 -35.24 20.54
CA VAL A 942 -12.82 -36.05 19.97
C VAL A 942 -12.57 -37.30 20.81
N ASP A 943 -12.27 -38.41 20.15
CA ASP A 943 -11.82 -39.63 20.84
C ASP A 943 -10.37 -39.50 21.36
N SER A 944 -9.97 -40.44 22.21
CA SER A 944 -8.65 -40.41 22.89
C SER A 944 -7.47 -40.55 21.93
N ASP A 945 -7.62 -41.24 20.80
CA ASP A 945 -6.55 -41.39 19.79
C ASP A 945 -6.33 -40.06 19.06
N THR A 946 -7.41 -39.44 18.60
CA THR A 946 -7.40 -38.12 17.99
C THR A 946 -6.82 -37.07 18.94
N ALA A 947 -7.23 -37.09 20.20
CA ALA A 947 -6.69 -36.19 21.22
C ALA A 947 -5.19 -36.41 21.44
N ALA A 948 -4.69 -37.66 21.42
CA ALA A 948 -3.27 -37.95 21.51
C ALA A 948 -2.47 -37.36 20.33
N LYS A 949 -2.99 -37.47 19.10
CA LYS A 949 -2.38 -36.88 17.89
C LYS A 949 -2.33 -35.35 17.98
N LEU A 950 -3.42 -34.71 18.41
CA LEU A 950 -3.48 -33.26 18.59
C LEU A 950 -2.47 -32.77 19.66
N ARG A 951 -2.35 -33.49 20.78
CA ARG A 951 -1.31 -33.21 21.80
C ARG A 951 0.09 -33.38 21.24
N ALA A 952 0.34 -34.40 20.42
CA ALA A 952 1.63 -34.61 19.79
C ALA A 952 1.97 -33.48 18.80
N LEU A 953 1.01 -33.07 17.98
CA LEU A 953 1.15 -31.95 17.04
C LEU A 953 1.47 -30.64 17.77
N ASP A 954 0.71 -30.26 18.80
CA ASP A 954 0.98 -29.02 19.55
C ASP A 954 2.36 -29.03 20.21
N ARG A 955 2.84 -30.19 20.71
CA ARG A 955 4.24 -30.31 21.20
C ARG A 955 5.28 -30.08 20.11
N LYS A 956 5.04 -30.55 18.88
CA LYS A 956 5.94 -30.30 17.76
C LYS A 956 5.96 -28.81 17.41
N LEU A 957 4.79 -28.17 17.34
CA LEU A 957 4.67 -26.72 17.08
C LEU A 957 5.37 -25.88 18.16
N ILE A 958 5.27 -26.27 19.44
CA ILE A 958 6.02 -25.63 20.53
C ILE A 958 7.53 -25.75 20.35
N LYS A 959 8.00 -26.90 19.84
CA LYS A 959 9.43 -27.18 19.68
C LYS A 959 10.04 -26.44 18.48
N ASP A 960 9.25 -26.22 17.42
CA ASP A 960 9.63 -25.50 16.20
C ASP A 960 8.61 -24.39 15.87
N PRO A 961 8.57 -23.32 16.67
CA PRO A 961 7.61 -22.23 16.46
C PRO A 961 7.96 -21.45 15.18
N ARG A 962 6.95 -21.13 14.37
CA ARG A 962 7.03 -20.14 13.30
C ARG A 962 6.11 -18.98 13.61
N ILE A 963 6.60 -17.78 13.33
CA ILE A 963 5.83 -16.56 13.52
C ILE A 963 4.81 -16.48 12.38
N GLY A 964 3.52 -16.37 12.71
CA GLY A 964 2.46 -16.21 11.72
C GLY A 964 1.04 -16.50 12.23
N ASP A 965 0.03 -16.00 11.51
CA ASP A 965 -1.39 -16.18 11.87
C ASP A 965 -1.83 -17.65 11.80
N THR A 966 -1.37 -18.40 10.80
CA THR A 966 -1.70 -19.82 10.62
C THR A 966 -1.34 -20.64 11.85
N GLU A 967 -0.12 -20.52 12.39
CA GLU A 967 0.28 -21.29 13.56
C GLU A 967 -0.57 -20.91 14.77
N ARG A 968 -0.78 -19.61 15.00
CA ARG A 968 -1.61 -19.11 16.11
C ARG A 968 -2.99 -19.74 16.07
N ARG A 969 -3.64 -19.72 14.90
CA ARG A 969 -4.99 -20.27 14.70
C ARG A 969 -5.01 -21.79 14.81
N LEU A 970 -4.01 -22.48 14.25
CA LEU A 970 -3.88 -23.94 14.35
C LEU A 970 -3.81 -24.36 15.82
N ARG A 971 -2.92 -23.72 16.60
CA ARG A 971 -2.73 -24.05 18.02
C ARG A 971 -3.98 -23.71 18.85
N THR A 972 -4.68 -22.62 18.56
CA THR A 972 -5.98 -22.31 19.17
C THR A 972 -7.04 -23.36 18.83
N GLY A 973 -7.11 -23.80 17.58
CA GLY A 973 -7.98 -24.89 17.15
C GLY A 973 -7.68 -26.20 17.88
N ILE A 974 -6.40 -26.53 18.09
CA ILE A 974 -5.99 -27.71 18.87
C ILE A 974 -6.54 -27.65 20.29
N ILE A 975 -6.37 -26.52 21.00
CA ILE A 975 -6.91 -26.34 22.35
C ILE A 975 -8.42 -26.57 22.37
N ALA A 976 -9.14 -25.94 21.44
CA ALA A 976 -10.61 -26.05 21.37
C ALA A 976 -11.07 -27.49 21.14
N MET A 977 -10.35 -28.27 20.32
CA MET A 977 -10.68 -29.69 20.12
C MET A 977 -10.36 -30.53 21.36
N LEU A 978 -9.21 -30.31 22.01
CA LEU A 978 -8.83 -31.01 23.24
C LEU A 978 -9.82 -30.76 24.39
N ALA A 979 -10.41 -29.57 24.45
CA ALA A 979 -11.47 -29.21 25.41
C ALA A 979 -12.70 -30.13 25.32
N THR A 980 -13.01 -30.62 24.12
CA THR A 980 -14.14 -31.53 23.90
C THR A 980 -13.83 -32.97 24.27
N SER A 981 -12.58 -33.32 24.55
CA SER A 981 -12.21 -34.69 24.90
C SER A 981 -12.68 -35.07 26.31
N ASN A 982 -13.10 -36.32 26.47
CA ASN A 982 -13.44 -36.89 27.78
C ASN A 982 -12.22 -37.55 28.48
N ASP A 983 -11.02 -37.44 27.91
CA ASP A 983 -9.82 -38.08 28.46
C ASP A 983 -9.08 -37.17 29.46
N LYS A 984 -8.62 -37.78 30.57
CA LYS A 984 -7.89 -37.05 31.63
C LYS A 984 -6.56 -36.46 31.15
N GLU A 985 -5.91 -37.06 30.15
CA GLU A 985 -4.62 -36.58 29.65
C GLU A 985 -4.75 -35.23 28.93
N SER A 986 -5.85 -34.99 28.21
CA SER A 986 -6.16 -33.71 27.57
C SER A 986 -6.30 -32.61 28.61
N SER A 987 -7.10 -32.81 29.66
CA SER A 987 -7.24 -31.85 30.75
C SER A 987 -5.90 -31.61 31.47
N ASN A 988 -5.11 -32.66 31.72
CA ASN A 988 -3.76 -32.51 32.29
C ASN A 988 -2.83 -31.71 31.37
N TYR A 989 -2.92 -31.91 30.06
CA TYR A 989 -2.12 -31.21 29.07
C TYR A 989 -2.51 -29.73 28.97
N LEU A 990 -3.82 -29.41 28.94
CA LEU A 990 -4.32 -28.04 28.99
C LEU A 990 -3.85 -27.32 30.26
N ARG A 991 -3.93 -27.95 31.44
CA ARG A 991 -3.38 -27.38 32.69
C ARG A 991 -1.87 -27.17 32.62
N LYS A 992 -1.13 -28.07 31.96
CA LYS A 992 0.31 -27.89 31.71
C LYS A 992 0.56 -26.65 30.84
N LEU A 993 -0.17 -26.51 29.73
CA LEU A 993 -0.08 -25.35 28.83
C LEU A 993 -0.40 -24.05 29.56
N TRP A 994 -1.44 -24.04 30.40
CA TRP A 994 -1.82 -22.86 31.19
C TRP A 994 -0.65 -22.38 32.06
N ARG A 995 0.13 -23.31 32.64
CA ARG A 995 1.31 -22.96 33.45
C ARG A 995 2.49 -22.46 32.61
N SER A 996 2.69 -23.02 31.41
CA SER A 996 3.87 -22.74 30.59
C SER A 996 3.68 -21.63 29.54
N GLU A 997 2.45 -21.26 29.20
CA GLU A 997 2.13 -20.31 28.12
C GLU A 997 1.15 -19.21 28.58
N PRO A 998 1.63 -18.18 29.29
CA PRO A 998 0.79 -17.11 29.85
C PRO A 998 -0.13 -16.45 28.82
N GLU A 999 0.39 -16.07 27.65
CA GLU A 999 -0.35 -15.37 26.58
C GLU A 999 -1.57 -16.15 26.05
N ARG A 1000 -1.62 -17.48 26.26
CA ARG A 1000 -2.73 -18.33 25.79
C ARG A 1000 -3.67 -18.74 26.91
N ARG A 1001 -3.43 -18.31 28.15
CA ARG A 1001 -4.22 -18.72 29.32
C ARG A 1001 -5.70 -18.40 29.18
N GLY A 1002 -6.09 -17.29 28.56
CA GLY A 1002 -7.51 -16.98 28.33
C GLY A 1002 -8.20 -18.05 27.48
N VAL A 1003 -7.62 -18.41 26.33
CA VAL A 1003 -8.12 -19.48 25.45
C VAL A 1003 -8.10 -20.84 26.16
N ILE A 1004 -7.06 -21.12 26.95
CA ILE A 1004 -6.93 -22.37 27.71
C ILE A 1004 -7.98 -22.44 28.84
N ALA A 1005 -8.24 -21.33 29.53
CA ALA A 1005 -9.25 -21.26 30.59
C ALA A 1005 -10.64 -21.53 30.02
N MET A 1006 -10.96 -20.95 28.86
CA MET A 1006 -12.20 -21.25 28.13
C MET A 1006 -12.31 -22.74 27.77
N ALA A 1007 -11.20 -23.38 27.37
CA ALA A 1007 -11.18 -24.81 27.13
C ALA A 1007 -11.37 -25.65 28.41
N LEU A 1008 -10.76 -25.26 29.52
CA LEU A 1008 -10.92 -25.92 30.82
C LEU A 1008 -12.35 -25.73 31.38
N ALA A 1009 -13.03 -24.63 31.04
CA ALA A 1009 -14.39 -24.31 31.47
C ALA A 1009 -15.44 -25.30 30.92
N VAL A 1010 -15.12 -26.05 29.85
CA VAL A 1010 -15.97 -27.14 29.35
C VAL A 1010 -16.16 -28.25 30.40
N GLN A 1011 -15.15 -28.46 31.28
CA GLN A 1011 -15.20 -29.42 32.39
C GLN A 1011 -14.69 -28.72 33.67
N PRO A 1012 -15.51 -27.88 34.34
CA PRO A 1012 -15.03 -26.96 35.37
C PRO A 1012 -14.74 -27.61 36.73
N GLU A 1013 -15.09 -28.88 36.91
CA GLU A 1013 -14.92 -29.61 38.19
C GLU A 1013 -13.48 -30.09 38.44
N GLY A 1014 -13.23 -30.57 39.66
CA GLY A 1014 -11.97 -31.22 40.05
C GLY A 1014 -10.77 -30.26 40.00
N GLU A 1015 -9.64 -30.73 39.44
CA GLU A 1015 -8.42 -29.91 39.34
C GLU A 1015 -8.56 -28.71 38.41
N ASN A 1016 -9.55 -28.67 37.50
CA ASN A 1016 -9.71 -27.55 36.56
C ASN A 1016 -10.24 -26.30 37.27
N TRP A 1017 -11.04 -26.46 38.32
CA TRP A 1017 -11.66 -25.37 39.06
C TRP A 1017 -10.63 -24.34 39.55
N ASP A 1018 -9.52 -24.79 40.15
CA ASP A 1018 -8.43 -23.91 40.61
C ASP A 1018 -7.86 -23.04 39.48
N TYR A 1019 -7.71 -23.59 38.28
CA TYR A 1019 -7.17 -22.87 37.13
C TYR A 1019 -8.16 -21.83 36.61
N LEU A 1020 -9.46 -22.13 36.66
CA LEU A 1020 -10.52 -21.18 36.28
C LEU A 1020 -10.59 -20.00 37.24
N VAL A 1021 -10.58 -20.26 38.57
CA VAL A 1021 -10.53 -19.22 39.60
C VAL A 1021 -9.30 -18.33 39.41
N ARG A 1022 -8.13 -18.95 39.22
CA ARG A 1022 -6.87 -18.23 39.00
C ARG A 1022 -6.77 -17.52 37.64
N SER A 1023 -7.70 -17.77 36.71
CA SER A 1023 -7.73 -17.07 35.42
C SER A 1023 -8.59 -15.81 35.45
N LEU A 1024 -9.42 -15.59 36.49
CA LEU A 1024 -10.30 -14.42 36.56
C LEU A 1024 -9.56 -13.07 36.43
N ASN A 1025 -8.30 -13.01 36.82
CA ASN A 1025 -7.47 -11.81 36.73
C ASN A 1025 -7.00 -11.46 35.29
N ILE A 1026 -7.10 -12.40 34.33
CA ILE A 1026 -6.59 -12.23 32.95
C ILE A 1026 -7.69 -12.36 31.89
N LEU A 1027 -8.94 -12.57 32.30
CA LEU A 1027 -10.06 -12.72 31.37
C LEU A 1027 -10.72 -11.38 31.06
N GLU A 1028 -11.27 -11.30 29.84
CA GLU A 1028 -11.94 -10.14 29.28
C GLU A 1028 -13.23 -10.56 28.56
N ASP A 1029 -14.17 -9.62 28.48
CA ASP A 1029 -15.39 -9.67 27.67
C ASP A 1029 -16.15 -11.01 27.73
N HIS A 1030 -16.46 -11.56 26.56
CA HIS A 1030 -17.18 -12.81 26.38
C HIS A 1030 -16.46 -14.01 27.02
N THR A 1031 -15.13 -14.03 27.02
CA THR A 1031 -14.35 -15.15 27.59
C THR A 1031 -14.51 -15.19 29.12
N ALA A 1032 -14.57 -14.02 29.77
CA ALA A 1032 -14.81 -13.93 31.20
C ALA A 1032 -16.19 -14.49 31.57
N ASN A 1033 -17.23 -14.12 30.82
CA ASN A 1033 -18.60 -14.58 31.07
C ASN A 1033 -18.75 -16.11 31.00
N GLU A 1034 -18.13 -16.76 30.00
CA GLU A 1034 -18.18 -18.22 29.88
C GLU A 1034 -17.48 -18.92 31.06
N VAL A 1035 -16.33 -18.41 31.51
CA VAL A 1035 -15.62 -18.98 32.68
C VAL A 1035 -16.39 -18.74 33.98
N VAL A 1036 -16.99 -17.57 34.17
CA VAL A 1036 -17.82 -17.25 35.34
C VAL A 1036 -19.05 -18.17 35.41
N ARG A 1037 -19.72 -18.41 34.28
CA ARG A 1037 -20.83 -19.38 34.20
C ARG A 1037 -20.38 -20.79 34.58
N ALA A 1038 -19.21 -21.20 34.09
CA ALA A 1038 -18.65 -22.51 34.40
C ALA A 1038 -18.32 -22.65 35.90
N LEU A 1039 -17.66 -21.64 36.50
CA LEU A 1039 -17.39 -21.61 37.95
C LEU A 1039 -18.66 -21.66 38.80
N LYS A 1040 -19.70 -20.95 38.38
CA LYS A 1040 -21.02 -20.93 39.03
C LYS A 1040 -21.72 -22.29 39.00
N SER A 1041 -21.46 -23.10 37.98
CA SER A 1041 -22.04 -24.45 37.89
C SER A 1041 -21.43 -25.44 38.89
N VAL A 1042 -20.26 -25.14 39.45
CA VAL A 1042 -19.57 -26.00 40.41
C VAL A 1042 -20.01 -25.67 41.85
N PRO A 1043 -20.42 -26.65 42.67
CA PRO A 1043 -20.93 -26.41 44.02
C PRO A 1043 -19.87 -25.93 45.04
N ILE A 1044 -18.62 -25.73 44.61
CA ILE A 1044 -17.49 -25.34 45.45
C ILE A 1044 -17.35 -23.81 45.44
N ALA A 1045 -17.07 -23.24 46.61
CA ALA A 1045 -16.79 -21.82 46.82
C ALA A 1045 -15.32 -21.58 47.18
N THR A 1046 -14.79 -20.41 46.82
CA THR A 1046 -13.49 -19.92 47.31
C THR A 1046 -13.71 -18.85 48.39
N ASP A 1047 -12.91 -18.88 49.43
CA ASP A 1047 -12.79 -17.81 50.43
C ASP A 1047 -11.56 -16.93 50.21
N ASP A 1048 -10.83 -17.13 49.11
CA ASP A 1048 -9.66 -16.33 48.76
C ASP A 1048 -10.08 -14.87 48.47
N PRO A 1049 -9.63 -13.91 49.31
CA PRO A 1049 -9.98 -12.51 49.11
C PRO A 1049 -9.49 -11.96 47.78
N MET A 1050 -8.43 -12.52 47.18
CA MET A 1050 -7.95 -12.08 45.88
C MET A 1050 -8.83 -12.57 44.74
N ALA A 1051 -9.25 -13.84 44.74
CA ALA A 1051 -10.21 -14.35 43.77
C ALA A 1051 -11.54 -13.57 43.79
N ILE A 1052 -12.07 -13.30 45.00
CA ILE A 1052 -13.30 -12.51 45.18
C ILE A 1052 -13.11 -11.08 44.65
N ARG A 1053 -11.96 -10.45 44.93
CA ARG A 1053 -11.62 -9.12 44.39
C ARG A 1053 -11.64 -9.11 42.87
N GLN A 1054 -11.02 -10.10 42.23
CA GLN A 1054 -10.93 -10.17 40.77
C GLN A 1054 -12.31 -10.37 40.13
N LEU A 1055 -13.17 -11.18 40.75
CA LEU A 1055 -14.55 -11.34 40.31
C LEU A 1055 -15.34 -10.02 40.40
N ILE A 1056 -15.17 -9.24 41.47
CA ILE A 1056 -15.76 -7.90 41.60
C ILE A 1056 -15.25 -6.96 40.50
N LEU A 1057 -13.94 -6.97 40.21
CA LEU A 1057 -13.34 -6.12 39.17
C LEU A 1057 -13.85 -6.46 37.75
N LEU A 1058 -14.17 -7.72 37.47
CA LEU A 1058 -14.82 -8.11 36.21
C LEU A 1058 -16.22 -7.47 36.10
N GLY A 1059 -17.00 -7.49 37.19
CA GLY A 1059 -18.30 -6.83 37.21
C GLY A 1059 -18.19 -5.30 37.05
N VAL A 1060 -17.21 -4.67 37.70
CA VAL A 1060 -16.98 -3.21 37.59
C VAL A 1060 -16.58 -2.82 36.16
N ARG A 1061 -15.78 -3.65 35.47
CA ARG A 1061 -15.46 -3.44 34.05
C ARG A 1061 -16.69 -3.55 33.16
N ALA A 1062 -17.48 -4.61 33.35
CA ALA A 1062 -18.75 -4.77 32.63
C ALA A 1062 -19.69 -3.58 32.85
N GLU A 1063 -19.83 -3.09 34.09
CA GLU A 1063 -20.62 -1.89 34.42
C GLU A 1063 -20.10 -0.62 33.72
N ARG A 1064 -18.77 -0.42 33.63
CA ARG A 1064 -18.15 0.72 32.92
C ARG A 1064 -18.46 0.70 31.41
N GLU A 1065 -18.60 -0.49 30.85
CA GLU A 1065 -18.81 -0.75 29.41
C GLU A 1065 -20.29 -0.89 29.02
N ASP A 1066 -21.23 -0.66 29.96
CA ASP A 1066 -22.67 -0.86 29.76
C ASP A 1066 -23.06 -2.32 29.44
N ASN A 1067 -22.27 -3.28 29.94
CA ASN A 1067 -22.49 -4.72 29.84
C ASN A 1067 -23.12 -5.28 31.13
N GLY A 1068 -23.99 -6.30 30.99
CA GLY A 1068 -24.60 -7.00 32.13
C GLY A 1068 -23.58 -7.81 32.96
N PHE A 1069 -23.75 -7.85 34.28
CA PHE A 1069 -22.87 -8.54 35.24
C PHE A 1069 -23.62 -9.53 36.15
N GLU A 1070 -24.80 -10.01 35.74
CA GLU A 1070 -25.67 -10.86 36.57
C GLU A 1070 -25.01 -12.22 36.91
N ASP A 1071 -24.21 -12.76 36.00
CA ASP A 1071 -23.49 -14.02 36.24
C ASP A 1071 -22.36 -13.83 37.27
N VAL A 1072 -21.74 -12.65 37.31
CA VAL A 1072 -20.72 -12.26 38.30
C VAL A 1072 -21.35 -12.15 39.67
N GLU A 1073 -22.48 -11.47 39.80
CA GLU A 1073 -23.20 -11.34 41.07
C GLU A 1073 -23.62 -12.69 41.62
N LYS A 1074 -24.26 -13.54 40.82
CA LYS A 1074 -24.69 -14.88 41.28
C LYS A 1074 -23.51 -15.74 41.74
N LEU A 1075 -22.35 -15.59 41.11
CA LEU A 1075 -21.15 -16.29 41.54
C LEU A 1075 -20.61 -15.72 42.87
N LEU A 1076 -20.68 -14.40 43.07
CA LEU A 1076 -20.33 -13.77 44.35
C LEU A 1076 -21.29 -14.20 45.47
N GLU A 1077 -22.60 -14.28 45.22
CA GLU A 1077 -23.59 -14.79 46.16
C GLU A 1077 -23.28 -16.24 46.53
N HIS A 1078 -23.00 -17.08 45.53
CA HIS A 1078 -22.60 -18.48 45.72
C HIS A 1078 -21.31 -18.62 46.55
N TRP A 1079 -20.29 -17.80 46.28
CA TRP A 1079 -19.01 -17.90 46.99
C TRP A 1079 -19.03 -17.31 48.40
N THR A 1080 -19.78 -16.22 48.62
CA THR A 1080 -19.79 -15.49 49.89
C THR A 1080 -20.95 -15.88 50.81
N GLY A 1081 -21.98 -16.55 50.27
CA GLY A 1081 -23.21 -16.86 51.00
C GLY A 1081 -24.05 -15.63 51.33
N MET A 1082 -23.75 -14.47 50.75
CA MET A 1082 -24.50 -13.25 50.94
C MET A 1082 -25.50 -13.04 49.81
N GLU A 1083 -26.72 -12.63 50.14
CA GLU A 1083 -27.68 -12.14 49.16
C GLU A 1083 -27.52 -10.62 49.00
N ARG A 1084 -27.72 -10.12 47.78
CA ARG A 1084 -27.75 -8.67 47.52
C ARG A 1084 -28.84 -8.01 48.38
N PRO A 1085 -28.57 -6.86 49.05
CA PRO A 1085 -29.60 -6.16 49.81
C PRO A 1085 -30.75 -5.70 48.91
N ASP A 1086 -31.99 -5.97 49.33
CA ASP A 1086 -33.20 -5.55 48.61
C ASP A 1086 -33.19 -4.05 48.31
N GLY A 1087 -33.35 -3.68 47.03
CA GLY A 1087 -33.46 -2.29 46.57
C GLY A 1087 -32.14 -1.55 46.28
N ALA A 1088 -30.98 -2.23 46.26
CA ALA A 1088 -29.72 -1.64 45.80
C ALA A 1088 -29.73 -1.41 44.27
N SER A 1089 -29.26 -0.24 43.80
CA SER A 1089 -29.04 0.10 42.38
C SER A 1089 -28.22 -0.97 41.64
N ASP A 1090 -28.46 -1.21 40.35
CA ASP A 1090 -27.62 -2.07 39.48
C ASP A 1090 -26.22 -1.50 39.35
N SER A 1091 -25.38 -1.86 40.32
CA SER A 1091 -24.00 -1.42 40.41
C SER A 1091 -23.23 -2.38 41.30
N MET A 1092 -21.94 -2.57 41.00
CA MET A 1092 -21.02 -3.36 41.80
C MET A 1092 -20.58 -2.67 43.09
N ARG A 1093 -20.97 -1.40 43.31
CA ARG A 1093 -20.62 -0.61 44.51
C ARG A 1093 -20.94 -1.29 45.86
N PRO A 1094 -22.08 -1.99 46.06
CA PRO A 1094 -22.34 -2.71 47.32
C PRO A 1094 -21.30 -3.80 47.59
N TRP A 1095 -20.92 -4.56 46.56
CA TRP A 1095 -19.88 -5.58 46.65
C TRP A 1095 -18.49 -4.97 46.93
N GLN A 1096 -18.16 -3.83 46.30
CA GLN A 1096 -16.92 -3.09 46.60
C GLN A 1096 -16.86 -2.62 48.07
N LYS A 1097 -17.95 -2.05 48.59
CA LYS A 1097 -18.04 -1.59 49.99
C LYS A 1097 -17.95 -2.75 50.97
N TRP A 1098 -18.63 -3.86 50.67
CA TRP A 1098 -18.54 -5.07 51.49
C TRP A 1098 -17.10 -5.60 51.52
N TYR A 1099 -16.46 -5.69 50.35
CA TYR A 1099 -15.09 -6.16 50.23
C TYR A 1099 -14.13 -5.31 51.08
N ALA A 1100 -14.21 -3.98 50.96
CA ALA A 1100 -13.38 -3.05 51.72
C ALA A 1100 -13.61 -3.16 53.25
N LYS A 1101 -14.83 -3.51 53.68
CA LYS A 1101 -15.15 -3.73 55.10
C LYS A 1101 -14.62 -5.05 55.63
N MET A 1102 -14.74 -6.13 54.84
CA MET A 1102 -14.32 -7.47 55.24
C MET A 1102 -12.81 -7.66 55.18
N TYR A 1103 -12.16 -7.00 54.22
CA TYR A 1103 -10.73 -7.10 53.98
C TYR A 1103 -10.05 -5.72 54.00
N PRO A 1104 -10.08 -5.01 55.15
CA PRO A 1104 -9.55 -3.65 55.27
C PRO A 1104 -8.04 -3.56 55.04
N ASP A 1105 -7.33 -4.67 55.25
CA ASP A 1105 -5.88 -4.78 55.04
C ASP A 1105 -5.51 -5.24 53.61
N ARG A 1106 -6.49 -5.38 52.71
CA ARG A 1106 -6.29 -5.77 51.30
C ARG A 1106 -6.59 -4.60 50.35
N PRO A 1107 -6.02 -4.59 49.12
CA PRO A 1107 -6.33 -3.57 48.13
C PRO A 1107 -7.83 -3.52 47.80
N ALA A 1108 -8.41 -2.33 47.73
CA ALA A 1108 -9.82 -2.17 47.38
C ALA A 1108 -10.15 -2.80 46.02
N ALA A 1109 -11.38 -3.28 45.85
CA ALA A 1109 -11.89 -3.84 44.61
C ALA A 1109 -12.33 -2.73 43.63
N GLU A 1110 -11.45 -1.75 43.40
CA GLU A 1110 -11.67 -0.61 42.51
C GLU A 1110 -10.70 -0.69 41.34
N LEU A 1111 -11.11 -0.30 40.13
CA LEU A 1111 -10.21 -0.19 38.99
C LEU A 1111 -9.13 0.87 39.25
N PRO A 1112 -7.94 0.75 38.63
CA PRO A 1112 -6.91 1.78 38.72
C PRO A 1112 -7.46 3.14 38.28
N LYS A 1113 -6.98 4.22 38.91
CA LYS A 1113 -7.31 5.59 38.49
C LYS A 1113 -6.31 6.05 37.43
N ASP A 1114 -6.80 6.65 36.37
CA ASP A 1114 -6.02 7.07 35.19
C ASP A 1114 -5.09 8.29 35.46
N ASP A 1115 -4.98 8.77 36.70
CA ASP A 1115 -4.42 10.10 37.03
C ASP A 1115 -2.91 10.13 37.33
N ASN A 1116 -2.18 9.01 37.21
CA ASN A 1116 -0.78 8.89 37.66
C ASN A 1116 0.27 8.57 36.58
N SER A 1117 -0.11 8.51 35.30
CA SER A 1117 0.82 8.27 34.18
C SER A 1117 0.39 9.08 32.95
N ARG A 1118 1.36 9.42 32.09
CA ARG A 1118 1.11 10.00 30.76
C ARG A 1118 0.39 9.03 29.82
N TRP A 1119 0.59 7.73 30.03
CA TRP A 1119 0.14 6.69 29.13
C TRP A 1119 -1.18 6.08 29.58
N ASP A 1120 -2.10 5.92 28.63
CA ASP A 1120 -3.32 5.15 28.83
C ASP A 1120 -3.06 3.64 28.66
N PHE A 1121 -3.64 2.83 29.54
CA PHE A 1121 -3.39 1.40 29.57
C PHE A 1121 -3.90 0.70 28.30
N ASP A 1122 -5.12 1.00 27.87
CA ASP A 1122 -5.71 0.35 26.70
C ASP A 1122 -5.04 0.85 25.41
N GLN A 1123 -4.60 2.12 25.37
CA GLN A 1123 -3.74 2.66 24.31
C GLN A 1123 -2.44 1.87 24.18
N LEU A 1124 -1.73 1.61 25.28
CA LEU A 1124 -0.46 0.86 25.25
C LEU A 1124 -0.67 -0.59 24.83
N VAL A 1125 -1.71 -1.25 25.34
CA VAL A 1125 -2.06 -2.62 24.96
C VAL A 1125 -2.41 -2.68 23.47
N SER A 1126 -3.22 -1.74 22.97
CA SER A 1126 -3.58 -1.61 21.55
C SER A 1126 -2.36 -1.39 20.67
N TYR A 1127 -1.48 -0.45 21.06
CA TYR A 1127 -0.23 -0.18 20.35
C TYR A 1127 0.66 -1.44 20.26
N MET A 1128 0.87 -2.15 21.36
CA MET A 1128 1.67 -3.38 21.36
C MET A 1128 0.99 -4.56 20.66
N ASN A 1129 -0.26 -4.44 20.25
CA ASN A 1129 -0.96 -5.41 19.40
C ASN A 1129 -0.96 -4.99 17.91
N SER A 1130 -0.61 -3.75 17.59
CA SER A 1130 -0.49 -3.25 16.22
C SER A 1130 0.71 -3.83 15.48
N ASP A 1131 0.72 -3.72 14.14
CA ASP A 1131 1.82 -4.22 13.31
C ASP A 1131 3.17 -3.56 13.62
N ILE A 1132 3.16 -2.29 14.07
CA ILE A 1132 4.36 -1.51 14.41
C ILE A 1132 4.82 -1.69 15.86
N GLY A 1133 3.89 -1.87 16.81
CA GLY A 1133 4.23 -1.94 18.23
C GLY A 1133 4.41 -3.36 18.78
N ARG A 1134 4.05 -4.40 18.02
CA ARG A 1134 4.14 -5.80 18.46
C ARG A 1134 5.55 -6.39 18.48
N PHE A 1135 6.56 -5.65 18.03
CA PHE A 1135 7.98 -6.02 18.06
C PHE A 1135 8.79 -4.94 18.76
N GLY A 1136 9.96 -5.30 19.30
CA GLY A 1136 10.92 -4.34 19.84
C GLY A 1136 12.35 -4.87 19.78
N ASP A 1137 13.33 -4.00 19.91
CA ASP A 1137 14.74 -4.38 20.01
C ASP A 1137 15.11 -4.71 21.47
N PRO A 1138 15.39 -5.98 21.81
CA PRO A 1138 15.79 -6.35 23.16
C PRO A 1138 17.16 -5.77 23.58
N ILE A 1139 18.04 -5.42 22.63
CA ILE A 1139 19.32 -4.78 22.93
C ILE A 1139 19.07 -3.36 23.42
N HIS A 1140 18.26 -2.58 22.67
CA HIS A 1140 17.85 -1.26 23.10
C HIS A 1140 16.98 -1.32 24.37
N GLY A 1141 16.11 -2.31 24.48
CA GLY A 1141 15.28 -2.54 25.66
C GLY A 1141 16.08 -2.75 26.94
N ARG A 1142 17.31 -3.30 26.87
CA ARG A 1142 18.22 -3.37 28.02
C ARG A 1142 18.62 -1.99 28.54
N SER A 1143 18.90 -1.04 27.64
CA SER A 1143 19.16 0.36 28.06
C SER A 1143 17.89 1.04 28.56
N ILE A 1144 16.73 0.75 27.97
CA ILE A 1144 15.46 1.29 28.45
C ILE A 1144 15.13 0.77 29.86
N PHE A 1145 15.45 -0.49 30.17
CA PHE A 1145 15.31 -1.05 31.52
C PHE A 1145 16.12 -0.30 32.58
N SER A 1146 17.25 0.32 32.20
CA SER A 1146 18.02 1.23 33.06
C SER A 1146 17.44 2.65 33.07
N LYS A 1147 17.05 3.17 31.90
CA LYS A 1147 16.46 4.51 31.73
C LYS A 1147 15.19 4.67 32.55
N ALA A 1148 14.32 3.66 32.54
CA ALA A 1148 13.10 3.58 33.34
C ALA A 1148 13.35 3.22 34.81
N GLN A 1149 14.61 3.17 35.24
CA GLN A 1149 15.06 2.84 36.61
C GLN A 1149 14.64 1.44 37.12
N CYS A 1150 14.13 0.55 36.27
CA CYS A 1150 13.76 -0.80 36.66
C CYS A 1150 14.97 -1.58 37.23
N ALA A 1151 16.16 -1.37 36.67
CA ALA A 1151 17.41 -2.00 37.11
C ALA A 1151 17.82 -1.64 38.56
N SER A 1152 17.35 -0.52 39.10
CA SER A 1152 17.64 -0.09 40.47
C SER A 1152 17.05 -1.04 41.51
N CYS A 1153 15.93 -1.70 41.18
CA CYS A 1153 15.22 -2.60 42.09
C CYS A 1153 15.15 -4.04 41.60
N HIS A 1154 15.12 -4.27 40.29
CA HIS A 1154 14.89 -5.59 39.68
C HIS A 1154 16.12 -6.11 38.95
N GLN A 1155 16.28 -7.44 39.00
CA GLN A 1155 17.29 -8.15 38.23
C GLN A 1155 16.64 -8.77 36.98
N PHE A 1156 17.32 -8.68 35.84
CA PHE A 1156 17.01 -9.42 34.63
C PHE A 1156 18.32 -9.98 34.04
N GLY A 1157 18.43 -11.30 33.96
CA GLY A 1157 19.69 -11.98 33.67
C GLY A 1157 20.75 -11.67 34.74
N ASP A 1158 21.87 -11.11 34.31
CA ASP A 1158 22.97 -10.66 35.17
C ASP A 1158 22.89 -9.15 35.51
N HIS A 1159 21.87 -8.44 35.03
CA HIS A 1159 21.77 -6.99 35.08
C HIS A 1159 20.73 -6.49 36.10
N GLY A 1160 21.10 -5.51 36.94
CA GLY A 1160 20.24 -4.92 37.97
C GLY A 1160 20.43 -5.52 39.38
N THR A 1161 19.53 -5.20 40.32
CA THR A 1161 19.63 -5.60 41.74
C THR A 1161 18.46 -6.51 42.18
N ARG A 1162 18.55 -7.16 43.35
CA ARG A 1162 17.47 -8.02 43.90
C ARG A 1162 16.77 -7.37 45.09
N ILE A 1163 16.23 -6.18 44.90
CA ILE A 1163 15.37 -5.54 45.92
C ILE A 1163 13.93 -5.99 45.72
N GLY A 1164 13.44 -5.88 44.49
CA GLY A 1164 12.19 -6.47 44.00
C GLY A 1164 12.39 -7.86 43.38
N PRO A 1165 11.32 -8.48 42.89
CA PRO A 1165 11.38 -9.81 42.27
C PRO A 1165 12.30 -9.86 41.05
N ASP A 1166 12.97 -11.00 40.86
CA ASP A 1166 13.73 -11.32 39.65
C ASP A 1166 12.78 -11.43 38.44
N LEU A 1167 13.07 -10.66 37.39
CA LEU A 1167 12.27 -10.56 36.17
C LEU A 1167 12.78 -11.45 35.03
N SER A 1168 13.90 -12.16 35.19
CA SER A 1168 14.53 -12.99 34.15
C SER A 1168 13.61 -14.06 33.53
N GLY A 1169 12.54 -14.43 34.24
CA GLY A 1169 11.51 -15.37 33.78
C GLY A 1169 10.10 -14.77 33.76
N ILE A 1170 9.95 -13.45 33.64
CA ILE A 1170 8.65 -12.77 33.73
C ILE A 1170 7.69 -13.21 32.62
N ALA A 1171 8.16 -13.29 31.36
CA ALA A 1171 7.35 -13.69 30.21
C ALA A 1171 6.84 -15.14 30.25
N ARG A 1172 7.42 -16.01 31.11
CA ARG A 1172 6.92 -17.36 31.35
C ARG A 1172 5.84 -17.43 32.42
N ARG A 1173 5.66 -16.34 33.19
CA ARG A 1173 4.79 -16.30 34.37
C ARG A 1173 3.59 -15.38 34.19
N PHE A 1174 3.75 -14.27 33.47
CA PHE A 1174 2.74 -13.22 33.30
C PHE A 1174 2.48 -12.95 31.83
N THR A 1175 1.25 -12.53 31.54
CA THR A 1175 0.84 -12.01 30.24
C THR A 1175 1.41 -10.61 30.00
N LYS A 1176 1.48 -10.19 28.74
CA LYS A 1176 1.86 -8.83 28.36
C LYS A 1176 1.04 -7.77 29.07
N ARG A 1177 -0.28 -7.99 29.15
CA ARG A 1177 -1.21 -7.08 29.82
C ARG A 1177 -0.89 -6.97 31.32
N GLU A 1178 -0.73 -8.09 32.03
CA GLU A 1178 -0.37 -8.09 33.46
C GLU A 1178 0.96 -7.37 33.73
N VAL A 1179 1.94 -7.51 32.83
CA VAL A 1179 3.23 -6.82 32.96
C VAL A 1179 3.05 -5.30 32.82
N VAL A 1180 2.32 -4.83 31.81
CA VAL A 1180 2.08 -3.39 31.63
C VAL A 1180 1.22 -2.80 32.74
N GLU A 1181 0.19 -3.51 33.17
CA GLU A 1181 -0.66 -3.09 34.28
C GLU A 1181 0.15 -2.94 35.57
N SER A 1182 1.07 -3.87 35.85
CA SER A 1182 1.96 -3.81 37.02
C SER A 1182 2.96 -2.64 36.95
N ILE A 1183 3.33 -2.20 35.74
CA ILE A 1183 4.24 -1.07 35.53
C ILE A 1183 3.50 0.27 35.69
N LEU A 1184 2.30 0.39 35.11
CA LEU A 1184 1.47 1.60 35.19
C LEU A 1184 0.89 1.81 36.58
N TYR A 1185 0.46 0.72 37.23
CA TYR A 1185 -0.28 0.76 38.49
C TYR A 1185 0.41 -0.10 39.57
N PRO A 1186 1.63 0.27 40.01
CA PRO A 1186 2.46 -0.56 40.89
C PRO A 1186 1.85 -0.82 42.28
N ALA A 1187 0.89 0.00 42.72
CA ALA A 1187 0.14 -0.16 43.97
C ALA A 1187 -1.16 -0.98 43.82
N HIS A 1188 -1.55 -1.32 42.58
CA HIS A 1188 -2.81 -2.00 42.31
C HIS A 1188 -2.75 -3.51 42.62
N VAL A 1189 -1.60 -4.15 42.37
CA VAL A 1189 -1.33 -5.55 42.71
C VAL A 1189 0.09 -5.67 43.25
N VAL A 1190 0.22 -5.89 44.56
CA VAL A 1190 1.51 -6.10 45.24
C VAL A 1190 1.47 -7.46 45.92
N SER A 1191 2.44 -8.33 45.64
CA SER A 1191 2.56 -9.63 46.33
C SER A 1191 2.87 -9.42 47.81
N ASP A 1192 2.29 -10.22 48.70
CA ASP A 1192 2.50 -10.16 50.16
C ASP A 1192 3.99 -10.18 50.56
N GLN A 1193 4.86 -10.83 49.75
CA GLN A 1193 6.31 -10.87 49.95
C GLN A 1193 7.00 -9.51 49.77
N TYR A 1194 6.39 -8.62 48.96
CA TYR A 1194 6.92 -7.30 48.61
C TYR A 1194 5.97 -6.16 49.06
N ALA A 1195 4.99 -6.46 49.91
CA ALA A 1195 4.10 -5.45 50.48
C ALA A 1195 4.87 -4.57 51.48
N SER A 1196 4.76 -3.26 51.33
CA SER A 1196 5.33 -2.32 52.31
C SER A 1196 4.59 -2.42 53.64
N LYS A 1197 5.31 -2.20 54.74
CA LYS A 1197 4.71 -2.04 56.06
C LYS A 1197 5.07 -0.67 56.62
N LYS A 1198 4.16 -0.09 57.39
CA LYS A 1198 4.39 1.13 58.15
C LYS A 1198 4.78 0.74 59.57
N VAL A 1199 6.04 0.94 59.93
CA VAL A 1199 6.57 0.71 61.28
C VAL A 1199 6.50 2.02 62.05
N LEU A 1200 5.65 2.06 63.07
CA LEU A 1200 5.57 3.13 64.05
C LEU A 1200 6.53 2.82 65.19
N THR A 1201 7.41 3.76 65.51
CA THR A 1201 8.36 3.64 66.62
C THR A 1201 7.87 4.43 67.83
N LEU A 1202 8.30 4.02 69.03
CA LEU A 1202 7.92 4.64 70.32
C LEU A 1202 8.33 6.12 70.42
N ASP A 1203 9.32 6.56 69.64
CA ASP A 1203 9.75 7.95 69.53
C ASP A 1203 8.92 8.79 68.54
N GLY A 1204 7.86 8.20 67.98
CA GLY A 1204 6.90 8.87 67.09
C GLY A 1204 7.29 8.88 65.61
N ARG A 1205 8.37 8.21 65.19
CA ARG A 1205 8.69 8.09 63.76
C ARG A 1205 7.78 7.05 63.08
N ALA A 1206 7.41 7.33 61.84
CA ALA A 1206 6.69 6.40 60.97
C ALA A 1206 7.58 6.05 59.78
N LEU A 1207 8.09 4.83 59.75
CA LEU A 1207 8.95 4.32 58.68
C LEU A 1207 8.13 3.48 57.72
N LEU A 1208 8.11 3.84 56.45
CA LEU A 1208 7.38 3.11 55.40
C LEU A 1208 8.38 2.41 54.47
N GLY A 1209 8.26 1.09 54.32
CA GLY A 1209 9.12 0.33 53.43
C GLY A 1209 8.98 -1.18 53.54
N LEU A 1210 9.85 -1.90 52.82
CA LEU A 1210 9.94 -3.36 52.89
C LEU A 1210 10.59 -3.77 54.21
N VAL A 1211 9.89 -4.61 54.98
CA VAL A 1211 10.35 -5.02 56.32
C VAL A 1211 10.91 -6.44 56.27
N SER A 1212 12.16 -6.60 56.70
CA SER A 1212 12.78 -7.89 56.95
C SER A 1212 13.19 -8.01 58.41
N GLN A 1213 12.86 -9.13 59.05
CA GLN A 1213 13.20 -9.37 60.44
C GLN A 1213 14.60 -10.02 60.54
N LYS A 1214 15.47 -9.45 61.39
CA LYS A 1214 16.79 -10.02 61.68
C LYS A 1214 16.70 -11.08 62.78
N THR A 1215 17.72 -11.92 62.90
CA THR A 1215 17.78 -13.04 63.85
C THR A 1215 17.67 -12.63 65.31
N ASN A 1216 17.99 -11.38 65.65
CA ASN A 1216 17.90 -10.79 66.99
C ASN A 1216 16.54 -10.12 67.29
N GLY A 1217 15.58 -10.17 66.36
CA GLY A 1217 14.25 -9.57 66.51
C GLY A 1217 14.10 -8.14 65.97
N ASP A 1218 15.21 -7.46 65.65
CA ASP A 1218 15.20 -6.12 65.05
C ASP A 1218 14.60 -6.12 63.64
N LEU A 1219 13.99 -5.01 63.25
CA LEU A 1219 13.44 -4.83 61.92
C LEU A 1219 14.38 -4.00 61.05
N ALA A 1220 14.74 -4.53 59.89
CA ALA A 1220 15.33 -3.75 58.82
C ALA A 1220 14.19 -3.27 57.90
N VAL A 1221 13.91 -1.96 57.95
CA VAL A 1221 12.95 -1.28 57.07
C VAL A 1221 13.72 -0.67 55.91
N ARG A 1222 13.45 -1.11 54.69
CA ARG A 1222 14.08 -0.60 53.46
C ARG A 1222 13.09 0.29 52.70
N ASP A 1223 13.44 1.56 52.53
CA ASP A 1223 12.61 2.54 51.83
C ASP A 1223 12.76 2.48 50.28
N ALA A 1224 12.00 3.33 49.58
CA ALA A 1224 12.01 3.41 48.11
C ALA A 1224 13.34 3.92 47.52
N GLN A 1225 14.20 4.52 48.33
CA GLN A 1225 15.54 4.98 47.96
C GLN A 1225 16.62 3.94 48.30
N ASN A 1226 16.22 2.72 48.70
CA ASN A 1226 17.09 1.61 49.12
C ASN A 1226 17.89 1.90 50.41
N ASN A 1227 17.50 2.90 51.20
CA ASN A 1227 18.10 3.10 52.51
C ASN A 1227 17.50 2.08 53.49
N VAL A 1228 18.38 1.42 54.26
CA VAL A 1228 17.97 0.45 55.27
C VAL A 1228 18.07 1.10 56.65
N THR A 1229 16.92 1.32 57.28
CA THR A 1229 16.85 1.73 58.69
C THR A 1229 16.66 0.50 59.55
N ILE A 1230 17.58 0.26 60.49
CA ILE A 1230 17.42 -0.79 61.50
C ILE A 1230 16.68 -0.18 62.68
N VAL A 1231 15.52 -0.75 63.01
CA VAL A 1231 14.72 -0.40 64.17
C VAL A 1231 14.90 -1.48 65.22
N PRO A 1232 15.51 -1.17 66.37
CA PRO A 1232 15.63 -2.09 67.49
C PRO A 1232 14.25 -2.61 67.91
N HIS A 1233 14.15 -3.90 68.24
CA HIS A 1233 12.85 -4.52 68.57
C HIS A 1233 12.09 -3.79 69.70
N ASN A 1234 12.83 -3.27 70.68
CA ASN A 1234 12.30 -2.55 71.84
C ASN A 1234 11.86 -1.10 71.54
N GLU A 1235 12.10 -0.58 70.33
CA GLU A 1235 11.69 0.76 69.91
C GLU A 1235 10.44 0.72 69.00
N ILE A 1236 9.90 -0.46 68.70
CA ILE A 1236 8.73 -0.63 67.82
C ILE A 1236 7.46 -0.52 68.66
N ASP A 1237 6.57 0.39 68.27
CA ASP A 1237 5.23 0.52 68.83
C ASP A 1237 4.23 -0.38 68.07
N GLN A 1238 4.15 -0.20 66.75
CA GLN A 1238 3.20 -0.93 65.91
C GLN A 1238 3.74 -1.15 64.49
N ILE A 1239 3.38 -2.28 63.88
CA ILE A 1239 3.62 -2.56 62.47
C ILE A 1239 2.26 -2.65 61.79
N LEU A 1240 1.96 -1.72 60.90
CA LEU A 1240 0.72 -1.68 60.15
C LEU A 1240 0.96 -2.12 58.70
N PRO A 1241 0.04 -2.87 58.08
CA PRO A 1241 0.08 -3.12 56.65
C PRO A 1241 -0.04 -1.78 55.89
N SER A 1242 0.63 -1.66 54.75
CA SER A 1242 0.49 -0.51 53.85
C SER A 1242 -0.04 -0.98 52.50
N THR A 1243 -1.00 -0.24 51.95
CA THR A 1243 -1.49 -0.42 50.58
C THR A 1243 -0.62 0.29 49.54
N SER A 1244 0.43 0.99 49.96
CA SER A 1244 1.39 1.67 49.07
C SER A 1244 2.48 0.72 48.57
N SER A 1245 2.82 0.80 47.28
CA SER A 1245 3.94 0.07 46.69
C SER A 1245 5.27 0.79 46.91
N THR A 1246 6.36 0.03 47.05
CA THR A 1246 7.73 0.57 47.02
C THR A 1246 8.19 0.86 45.59
N MET A 1247 7.52 0.29 44.57
CA MET A 1247 7.78 0.60 43.17
C MET A 1247 7.19 1.97 42.82
N PRO A 1248 7.99 2.93 42.31
CA PRO A 1248 7.51 4.27 41.96
C PRO A 1248 6.45 4.23 40.85
N SER A 1249 5.50 5.17 40.88
CA SER A 1249 4.60 5.44 39.74
C SER A 1249 5.30 6.25 38.65
N GLY A 1250 4.79 6.23 37.41
CA GLY A 1250 5.29 7.05 36.31
C GLY A 1250 6.62 6.60 35.69
N LEU A 1251 7.06 5.36 35.96
CA LEU A 1251 8.37 4.83 35.50
C LEU A 1251 8.57 4.86 33.98
N ILE A 1252 7.48 4.84 33.22
CA ILE A 1252 7.51 4.83 31.74
C ILE A 1252 7.04 6.15 31.11
N ASP A 1253 6.74 7.18 31.89
CA ASP A 1253 6.21 8.46 31.38
C ASP A 1253 7.22 9.22 30.50
N GLY A 1254 8.52 8.99 30.75
CA GLY A 1254 9.64 9.53 29.97
C GLY A 1254 10.08 8.65 28.80
N LEU A 1255 9.36 7.57 28.50
CA LEU A 1255 9.63 6.68 27.36
C LEU A 1255 8.70 6.98 26.20
N THR A 1256 9.14 6.72 24.97
CA THR A 1256 8.28 6.70 23.78
C THR A 1256 7.58 5.34 23.61
N LEU A 1257 6.54 5.28 22.75
CA LEU A 1257 5.87 4.02 22.42
C LEU A 1257 6.84 2.94 21.91
N SER A 1258 7.81 3.30 21.07
CA SER A 1258 8.85 2.36 20.59
C SER A 1258 9.75 1.86 21.71
N GLU A 1259 10.19 2.75 22.60
CA GLU A 1259 11.03 2.37 23.75
C GLU A 1259 10.28 1.44 24.72
N ILE A 1260 8.97 1.62 24.86
CA ILE A 1260 8.12 0.70 25.63
C ILE A 1260 8.11 -0.68 24.95
N SER A 1261 7.95 -0.76 23.63
CA SER A 1261 8.05 -2.04 22.91
C SER A 1261 9.43 -2.69 23.05
N ASP A 1262 10.50 -1.90 23.00
CA ASP A 1262 11.87 -2.37 23.20
C ASP A 1262 12.07 -2.92 24.62
N LEU A 1263 11.62 -2.19 25.65
CA LEU A 1263 11.62 -2.64 27.05
C LEU A 1263 10.88 -3.97 27.20
N MET A 1264 9.69 -4.08 26.60
CA MET A 1264 8.87 -5.28 26.64
C MET A 1264 9.52 -6.44 25.86
N ALA A 1265 10.24 -6.16 24.77
CA ALA A 1265 11.03 -7.15 24.04
C ALA A 1265 12.24 -7.64 24.86
N TYR A 1266 12.92 -6.75 25.58
CA TYR A 1266 14.01 -7.12 26.49
C TYR A 1266 13.53 -8.01 27.64
N LEU A 1267 12.35 -7.72 28.20
CA LEU A 1267 11.71 -8.58 29.22
C LEU A 1267 11.21 -9.92 28.66
N GLY A 1268 11.32 -10.13 27.34
CA GLY A 1268 10.89 -11.34 26.63
C GLY A 1268 9.38 -11.43 26.45
N VAL A 1269 8.65 -10.34 26.68
CA VAL A 1269 7.19 -10.26 26.63
C VAL A 1269 6.69 -9.95 25.21
N LEU A 1270 7.47 -9.17 24.44
CA LEU A 1270 7.30 -9.02 23.00
C LEU A 1270 8.37 -9.81 22.23
N PRO A 1271 8.05 -10.33 21.04
CA PRO A 1271 9.07 -10.89 20.16
C PRO A 1271 10.08 -9.81 19.75
N PRO A 1272 11.37 -10.18 19.59
CA PRO A 1272 12.35 -9.26 19.07
C PRO A 1272 11.99 -8.89 17.63
N ILE A 1273 12.32 -7.66 17.23
CA ILE A 1273 12.24 -7.26 15.83
C ILE A 1273 13.21 -8.13 15.02
N GLU A 1274 12.69 -8.86 14.04
CA GLU A 1274 13.53 -9.65 13.13
C GLU A 1274 14.25 -8.71 12.17
N VAL A 1275 15.44 -8.26 12.56
CA VAL A 1275 16.38 -7.67 11.62
C VAL A 1275 16.93 -8.82 10.77
N ALA A 1276 16.72 -8.77 9.46
CA ALA A 1276 17.27 -9.73 8.52
C ALA A 1276 18.78 -9.86 8.77
N THR A 1277 19.17 -10.96 9.43
CA THR A 1277 20.56 -11.32 9.56
C THR A 1277 21.05 -11.68 8.16
N ARG A 1278 22.11 -11.02 7.69
CA ARG A 1278 22.83 -11.54 6.52
C ARG A 1278 23.19 -12.99 6.83
N PRO A 1279 22.86 -13.97 5.96
CA PRO A 1279 23.27 -15.34 6.20
C PRO A 1279 24.80 -15.42 6.27
N LYS A 1280 25.29 -16.28 7.16
CA LYS A 1280 26.72 -16.54 7.36
C LYS A 1280 27.42 -17.01 6.09
#